data_AF-A0AAJ4XG67-F1
#
_entry.id   AF-A0AAJ4XG67-F1
#
_cell.length_a   1.000
_cell.length_b   1.000
_cell.length_c   1.000
_cell.angle_alpha   90.00
_cell.angle_beta   90.00
_cell.angle_gamma   90.00
#
_symmetry.space_group_name_H-M   'P 1'
#
loop_
_entity.id
_entity.type
_entity.pdbx_description
1 polymer ?
#
loop_
_entity_poly.entity_id
_entity_poly.type
_entity_poly.pdbx_seq_one_letter_code
_entity_poly.pdbx_strand_id
1 'polypeptide(L)'
;MAPAAVAPLPTDVSSPLLKTDAPKTVSNAPRTMSKPHNRENGAKLRNAPVIDLYSGSAGSLSSSSADEQLRLAIISGLQSNQLVIPGKRDDPEDLKYSYRKTLPTTILYDEQGLILYDRLTAAPEYYLYNAEMQILKDHGPEIALRIFGHPTTASTELSGEAMEQRQAPRHDQDQIPREDGVPPQRDAAKSSKERWGDGRVGRFNGGVNAEEGLDGDQAVGAGSLVELGAGSLKKTIHLLRALKRLPSLSRGGPTVQYYALDLDKAELERTLHDLHQREAITGDDDAWTIHGGKVGINGLWSTYDAGLEFIGKGGLQAASTAAGAQNEGQRCLLWLGSSLGNFDRKSAAEFLAKTARESMRPGDTMLISIDRRNKPADVALAYNDPAGLTRDFIMNGLDHADRALGKNVIDSRKFEYFDRYNAREGRHESYYRAKEAHDIQAPGLTEPIKIAEGELIHMEASYKFGERETLNLFDYAGLRIVQRWSDKTDRYDIWLVEKPSFHFSNSGADVVCLASSETSKPSQTSKDPIGTKIDDGWGGSNLDEMAQKAANLGLPSLQDWKTIWDAWNNVTLTMIPRDKLHEKPIDLRHICLFYLGHIPAFVDIHVATYLKQPHTNDRFSAIFERGIDPHLDDISQCNPHSEVPAREEDWPTLDEILEYQRTVQRRVQQIYEDVSRGDLIMNRRLARMLWMTLEHINLHLETLLYMLIQSPNTKPPAGFMAPDWGSLSKRWQVEYEKRGGRKALDQRFNFEASSVELGHDDDDRQDFDTVATRPTSDVRDLNLQLGQPEFGWDNEHPRRRVETKAFSISALPISNAQYLDFLKATNSLDAPASWVKSEGSEGFLVRTFYGSVDMKTAQHWPVQASGKQLSNYATWKGGRLPTHAELRKLMDAPPEALVLDLTVPPFDRDLAEAEPKEDSIDPPGKQSPPVRGSGVRYVPVEEQSEEDLKWMREALAMAEEALDSNEVPVGGVFVRKGEVIARGRNRTNELLNATRHAELEAIDHILSILPPSASDFAVAPHSGPEGDNPFKDTTLYVTIEPCIMCGAALRQIGIGRVVFGAGNERFGGNGSVLGLHDDDAIVSSPGYDSVGGYLRDEAIMMLRRFYVTENTNAPKPQNKSRRVLKTEIHAPGISMHGPGIPLENEQSVRFAQRRGSQNPTQGQAAPSSNVGFRNWHPVPASLPRYDSDGTLLSGHNGGVWEWTGSVFAKYEGFHDSALYPGYSSDFFDDKHSVVLGGSFATAPSIAGRRTFVNYYQTAYPYVFAGGRVAWDN
;
A
#
# COMPACT_ATOMS: atom_id res chain seq x y z
N MET A 1 8.82 -39.03 -54.98
CA MET A 1 9.41 -40.18 -55.69
C MET A 1 9.78 -41.24 -54.66
N ALA A 2 9.58 -42.52 -54.95
CA ALA A 2 9.99 -43.66 -54.12
C ALA A 2 10.14 -44.92 -55.00
N PRO A 3 11.15 -45.78 -54.72
CA PRO A 3 10.92 -47.20 -54.40
C PRO A 3 11.62 -47.60 -53.07
N ALA A 4 11.09 -48.50 -52.23
CA ALA A 4 11.10 -49.98 -52.34
C ALA A 4 12.53 -50.57 -52.43
N ALA A 5 13.13 -51.22 -51.41
CA ALA A 5 12.76 -52.40 -50.58
C ALA A 5 13.22 -53.76 -51.15
N VAL A 6 13.88 -54.61 -50.33
CA VAL A 6 13.98 -56.11 -50.38
C VAL A 6 14.96 -56.63 -49.29
N ALA A 7 14.73 -57.84 -48.77
CA ALA A 7 15.66 -58.68 -47.96
C ALA A 7 15.56 -60.15 -48.45
N PRO A 8 16.52 -61.09 -48.16
CA PRO A 8 16.38 -61.93 -46.94
C PRO A 8 17.66 -62.66 -46.37
N LEU A 9 17.46 -63.25 -45.17
CA LEU A 9 17.93 -64.51 -44.49
C LEU A 9 18.80 -65.58 -45.24
N PRO A 10 19.28 -66.71 -44.60
CA PRO A 10 19.22 -67.21 -43.19
C PRO A 10 20.65 -67.48 -42.61
N THR A 11 21.05 -68.37 -41.66
CA THR A 11 20.52 -69.47 -40.77
C THR A 11 21.15 -69.33 -39.33
N ASP A 12 21.31 -70.26 -38.35
CA ASP A 12 20.95 -71.67 -37.97
C ASP A 12 20.96 -71.73 -36.39
N VAL A 13 20.08 -72.39 -35.62
CA VAL A 13 19.81 -73.82 -35.31
C VAL A 13 20.72 -74.51 -34.25
N SER A 14 20.23 -74.62 -32.99
CA SER A 14 20.10 -75.89 -32.20
C SER A 14 19.73 -75.65 -30.70
N SER A 15 19.42 -76.72 -29.96
CA SER A 15 18.98 -76.79 -28.53
C SER A 15 19.48 -78.13 -27.93
N PRO A 16 19.24 -78.59 -26.65
CA PRO A 16 18.33 -78.08 -25.59
C PRO A 16 18.78 -78.23 -24.08
N LEU A 17 17.97 -77.67 -23.15
CA LEU A 17 17.81 -78.07 -21.71
C LEU A 17 19.05 -77.90 -20.76
N LEU A 18 19.09 -78.24 -19.45
CA LEU A 18 18.22 -78.99 -18.49
C LEU A 18 18.49 -78.57 -16.98
N LYS A 19 17.44 -78.26 -16.19
CA LYS A 19 17.23 -78.25 -14.69
C LYS A 19 18.32 -77.87 -13.62
N THR A 20 17.82 -77.21 -12.56
CA THR A 20 18.01 -77.29 -11.07
C THR A 20 19.24 -78.01 -10.44
N ASP A 21 19.74 -77.72 -9.22
CA ASP A 21 19.11 -77.34 -7.92
C ASP A 21 20.01 -76.50 -6.98
N ALA A 22 19.50 -76.08 -5.81
CA ALA A 22 20.22 -75.32 -4.75
C ALA A 22 20.99 -76.23 -3.75
N PRO A 23 21.81 -75.67 -2.82
CA PRO A 23 21.32 -75.51 -1.44
C PRO A 23 21.90 -74.31 -0.63
N LYS A 24 21.64 -74.31 0.68
CA LYS A 24 21.64 -73.19 1.65
C LYS A 24 22.96 -72.97 2.45
N THR A 25 23.06 -71.75 3.00
CA THR A 25 23.57 -71.35 4.35
C THR A 25 25.05 -71.42 4.76
N VAL A 26 25.61 -70.22 5.02
CA VAL A 26 26.23 -69.75 6.30
C VAL A 26 27.39 -70.56 6.94
N SER A 27 28.60 -69.97 7.00
CA SER A 27 29.17 -69.44 8.26
C SER A 27 30.59 -68.83 8.15
N ASN A 28 30.81 -67.80 8.98
CA ASN A 28 32.04 -67.35 9.68
C ASN A 28 33.41 -67.16 8.97
N ALA A 29 33.91 -65.93 9.15
CA ALA A 29 35.26 -65.42 8.89
C ALA A 29 36.41 -66.15 9.63
N PRO A 30 37.68 -65.82 9.28
CA PRO A 30 38.39 -64.89 10.16
C PRO A 30 39.20 -63.76 9.44
N ARG A 31 39.63 -62.78 10.24
CA ARG A 31 40.66 -61.75 9.92
C ARG A 31 42.08 -62.39 9.92
N THR A 32 43.21 -61.78 9.52
CA THR A 32 43.62 -60.35 9.39
C THR A 32 44.93 -60.22 8.58
N MET A 33 45.32 -58.99 8.17
CA MET A 33 46.68 -58.53 7.76
C MET A 33 47.21 -59.02 6.38
N SER A 34 47.95 -58.23 5.58
CA SER A 34 48.25 -56.78 5.59
C SER A 34 48.91 -56.27 4.29
N LYS A 35 48.71 -54.98 3.95
CA LYS A 35 49.45 -54.16 2.95
C LYS A 35 49.32 -54.56 1.45
N PRO A 36 49.65 -53.66 0.49
CA PRO A 36 49.16 -52.28 0.39
C PRO A 36 48.78 -51.90 -1.07
N HIS A 37 47.51 -51.57 -1.36
CA HIS A 37 47.11 -51.22 -2.73
C HIS A 37 46.33 -49.90 -2.87
N ASN A 38 46.65 -49.25 -4.00
CA ASN A 38 46.14 -48.08 -4.69
C ASN A 38 45.06 -47.19 -4.05
N ARG A 39 45.30 -45.88 -4.20
CA ARG A 39 44.22 -44.92 -4.45
C ARG A 39 43.46 -45.35 -5.71
N GLU A 40 42.20 -45.73 -5.57
CA GLU A 40 41.25 -45.72 -6.68
C GLU A 40 39.94 -45.06 -6.24
N ASN A 41 39.53 -44.06 -7.03
CA ASN A 41 38.16 -43.59 -7.24
C ASN A 41 37.36 -43.18 -5.98
N GLY A 42 37.34 -41.86 -5.71
CA GLY A 42 36.23 -41.24 -5.01
C GLY A 42 34.92 -41.49 -5.77
N ALA A 43 33.83 -41.70 -5.03
CA ALA A 43 32.53 -42.00 -5.62
C ALA A 43 31.82 -40.70 -6.05
N LYS A 44 31.99 -40.29 -7.32
CA LYS A 44 31.26 -39.17 -7.91
C LYS A 44 29.75 -39.27 -7.62
N LEU A 45 29.17 -38.21 -7.05
CA LEU A 45 27.74 -38.12 -6.76
C LEU A 45 26.94 -38.08 -8.07
N ARG A 46 26.35 -39.21 -8.47
CA ARG A 46 25.68 -39.36 -9.77
C ARG A 46 24.26 -38.79 -9.88
N ASN A 47 23.63 -38.47 -8.76
CA ASN A 47 22.22 -38.08 -8.70
C ASN A 47 22.09 -36.70 -8.02
N ALA A 48 21.12 -35.91 -8.44
CA ALA A 48 20.83 -34.61 -7.83
C ALA A 48 20.22 -34.77 -6.41
N PRO A 49 20.52 -33.86 -5.47
CA PRO A 49 20.01 -33.89 -4.11
C PRO A 49 18.57 -33.36 -4.06
N VAL A 50 17.62 -34.20 -4.45
CA VAL A 50 16.18 -33.91 -4.40
C VAL A 50 15.55 -34.58 -3.18
N ILE A 51 14.94 -33.78 -2.31
CA ILE A 51 14.17 -34.25 -1.15
C ILE A 51 12.74 -34.57 -1.61
N ASP A 52 12.34 -35.83 -1.42
CA ASP A 52 11.01 -36.34 -1.71
C ASP A 52 10.10 -36.11 -0.49
N LEU A 53 9.21 -35.11 -0.57
CA LEU A 53 8.28 -34.78 0.53
C LEU A 53 6.94 -35.53 0.43
N TYR A 54 6.57 -36.04 -0.75
CA TYR A 54 5.37 -36.86 -0.93
C TYR A 54 5.45 -38.18 -0.16
N SER A 55 6.61 -38.86 -0.20
CA SER A 55 6.84 -40.17 0.43
C SER A 55 6.69 -40.20 1.95
N GLY A 56 6.86 -39.05 2.64
CA GLY A 56 6.69 -38.91 4.09
C GLY A 56 5.27 -38.56 4.53
N SER A 57 4.38 -38.20 3.60
CA SER A 57 2.96 -37.93 3.87
C SER A 57 2.14 -39.21 3.95
N ALA A 58 0.95 -39.17 4.57
CA ALA A 58 0.07 -40.33 4.74
C ALA A 58 -0.70 -40.70 3.45
N GLY A 59 0.01 -40.80 2.33
CA GLY A 59 -0.53 -40.99 0.99
C GLY A 59 0.57 -40.91 -0.06
N SER A 60 1.48 -41.91 -0.07
CA SER A 60 2.60 -41.96 -1.01
C SER A 60 2.12 -41.93 -2.47
N LEU A 61 2.43 -40.84 -3.17
CA LEU A 61 2.06 -40.65 -4.57
C LEU A 61 3.12 -41.22 -5.50
N SER A 62 2.78 -42.30 -6.22
CA SER A 62 3.53 -42.75 -7.40
C SER A 62 3.28 -41.82 -8.59
N SER A 63 4.13 -41.86 -9.63
CA SER A 63 3.90 -41.09 -10.85
C SER A 63 2.50 -41.35 -11.46
N SER A 64 2.07 -42.61 -11.48
CA SER A 64 0.73 -43.04 -11.89
C SER A 64 -0.44 -42.47 -11.07
N SER A 65 -0.16 -41.81 -9.94
CA SER A 65 -1.17 -41.13 -9.11
C SER A 65 -1.17 -39.60 -9.27
N ALA A 66 -0.09 -39.00 -9.79
CA ALA A 66 -0.10 -37.61 -10.24
C ALA A 66 -0.95 -37.47 -11.51
N ASP A 67 -0.77 -38.39 -12.47
CA ASP A 67 -1.62 -38.49 -13.68
C ASP A 67 -3.10 -38.68 -13.32
N GLU A 68 -3.40 -39.55 -12.34
CA GLU A 68 -4.77 -39.80 -11.88
C GLU A 68 -5.36 -38.61 -11.12
N GLN A 69 -4.56 -37.87 -10.32
CA GLN A 69 -5.02 -36.61 -9.71
C GLN A 69 -5.32 -35.55 -10.76
N LEU A 70 -4.46 -35.40 -11.78
CA LEU A 70 -4.68 -34.47 -12.89
C LEU A 70 -5.95 -34.83 -13.67
N ARG A 71 -6.14 -36.12 -13.99
CA ARG A 71 -7.35 -36.69 -14.59
C ARG A 71 -8.60 -36.37 -13.77
N LEU A 72 -8.57 -36.61 -12.45
CA LEU A 72 -9.69 -36.34 -11.55
C LEU A 72 -9.99 -34.84 -11.44
N ALA A 73 -8.98 -33.98 -11.43
CA ALA A 73 -9.14 -32.52 -11.44
C ALA A 73 -9.77 -32.02 -12.75
N ILE A 74 -9.31 -32.53 -13.91
CA ILE A 74 -9.91 -32.26 -15.23
C ILE A 74 -11.38 -32.69 -15.26
N ILE A 75 -11.68 -33.92 -14.81
CA ILE A 75 -13.07 -34.43 -14.76
C ILE A 75 -13.94 -33.55 -13.86
N SER A 76 -13.47 -33.21 -12.67
CA SER A 76 -14.20 -32.35 -11.71
C SER A 76 -14.49 -30.96 -12.29
N GLY A 77 -13.49 -30.31 -12.89
CA GLY A 77 -13.64 -29.01 -13.54
C GLY A 77 -14.60 -29.02 -14.73
N LEU A 78 -14.60 -30.09 -15.53
CA LEU A 78 -15.52 -30.26 -16.66
C LEU A 78 -16.94 -30.68 -16.24
N GLN A 79 -17.11 -31.32 -15.08
CA GLN A 79 -18.42 -31.68 -14.51
C GLN A 79 -19.09 -30.53 -13.71
N SER A 80 -18.36 -29.43 -13.47
CA SER A 80 -18.92 -28.26 -12.79
C SER A 80 -20.12 -27.69 -13.55
N ASN A 81 -21.23 -27.56 -12.83
CA ASN A 81 -22.47 -26.93 -13.31
C ASN A 81 -22.73 -25.56 -12.67
N GLN A 82 -21.90 -25.13 -11.72
CA GLN A 82 -21.99 -23.84 -11.06
C GLN A 82 -21.67 -22.74 -12.07
N LEU A 83 -22.61 -21.84 -12.35
CA LEU A 83 -22.32 -20.70 -13.23
C LEU A 83 -21.39 -19.74 -12.49
N VAL A 84 -20.32 -19.31 -13.14
CA VAL A 84 -19.39 -18.29 -12.67
C VAL A 84 -19.49 -17.10 -13.61
N ILE A 85 -19.77 -15.92 -13.07
CA ILE A 85 -19.74 -14.65 -13.81
C ILE A 85 -18.47 -13.89 -13.40
N PRO A 86 -17.48 -13.71 -14.31
CA PRO A 86 -16.23 -13.03 -14.02
C PRO A 86 -16.40 -11.50 -14.05
N GLY A 87 -16.45 -10.87 -12.88
CA GLY A 87 -16.75 -9.46 -12.66
C GLY A 87 -18.10 -9.28 -12.00
N LYS A 88 -18.96 -8.42 -12.55
CA LYS A 88 -20.24 -8.03 -11.96
C LYS A 88 -21.39 -8.87 -12.53
N ARG A 89 -22.23 -9.40 -11.62
CA ARG A 89 -23.38 -10.27 -11.93
C ARG A 89 -24.30 -9.74 -13.03
N ASP A 90 -24.52 -8.43 -13.05
CA ASP A 90 -25.51 -7.75 -13.89
C ASP A 90 -24.85 -6.92 -15.03
N ASP A 91 -23.55 -7.11 -15.29
CA ASP A 91 -22.81 -6.41 -16.34
C ASP A 91 -22.84 -7.22 -17.67
N PRO A 92 -23.40 -6.67 -18.76
CA PRO A 92 -23.48 -7.37 -20.05
C PRO A 92 -22.13 -7.78 -20.65
N GLU A 93 -21.03 -7.09 -20.32
CA GLU A 93 -19.70 -7.47 -20.81
C GLU A 93 -19.12 -8.65 -20.02
N ASP A 94 -19.39 -8.74 -18.72
CA ASP A 94 -18.95 -9.86 -17.87
C ASP A 94 -19.79 -11.13 -18.12
N LEU A 95 -21.10 -10.97 -18.39
CA LEU A 95 -21.99 -12.08 -18.73
C LEU A 95 -21.55 -12.83 -20.01
N LYS A 96 -20.94 -12.16 -20.99
CA LYS A 96 -20.37 -12.81 -22.20
C LYS A 96 -19.23 -13.77 -21.89
N TYR A 97 -18.51 -13.53 -20.79
CA TYR A 97 -17.38 -14.34 -20.34
C TYR A 97 -17.76 -15.32 -19.22
N SER A 98 -19.06 -15.45 -18.92
CA SER A 98 -19.55 -16.40 -17.92
C SER A 98 -19.32 -17.86 -18.34
N TYR A 99 -18.88 -18.68 -17.39
CA TYR A 99 -18.45 -20.05 -17.61
C TYR A 99 -19.03 -20.98 -16.53
N ARG A 100 -19.11 -22.28 -16.81
CA ARG A 100 -19.45 -23.29 -15.79
C ARG A 100 -18.29 -24.22 -15.49
N LYS A 101 -17.52 -24.53 -16.54
CA LYS A 101 -16.45 -25.51 -16.55
C LYS A 101 -15.10 -24.84 -16.43
N THR A 102 -14.16 -25.51 -15.79
CA THR A 102 -12.77 -25.08 -15.65
C THR A 102 -11.81 -26.20 -16.04
N LEU A 103 -10.56 -25.84 -16.33
CA LEU A 103 -9.45 -26.78 -16.45
C LEU A 103 -8.28 -26.31 -15.57
N PRO A 104 -7.50 -27.22 -14.95
CA PRO A 104 -6.41 -26.84 -14.06
C PRO A 104 -5.18 -26.38 -14.85
N THR A 105 -4.54 -25.28 -14.44
CA THR A 105 -3.37 -24.67 -15.12
C THR A 105 -2.18 -25.61 -15.30
N THR A 106 -2.08 -26.68 -14.51
CA THR A 106 -1.09 -27.75 -14.68
C THR A 106 -1.15 -28.45 -16.04
N ILE A 107 -2.26 -28.40 -16.80
CA ILE A 107 -2.28 -28.96 -18.15
C ILE A 107 -1.41 -28.18 -19.14
N LEU A 108 -1.08 -26.90 -18.86
CA LEU A 108 -0.31 -26.05 -19.75
C LEU A 108 1.20 -26.38 -19.77
N TYR A 109 1.69 -27.13 -18.78
CA TYR A 109 3.14 -27.27 -18.50
C TYR A 109 3.68 -28.69 -18.70
N ASP A 110 3.20 -29.42 -19.73
CA ASP A 110 3.89 -30.63 -20.19
C ASP A 110 5.12 -30.28 -21.04
N GLU A 111 5.88 -31.29 -21.48
CA GLU A 111 7.10 -31.11 -22.30
C GLU A 111 6.87 -30.17 -23.50
N GLN A 112 5.76 -30.34 -24.23
CA GLN A 112 5.43 -29.50 -25.38
C GLN A 112 4.95 -28.10 -24.96
N GLY A 113 4.21 -27.99 -23.86
CA GLY A 113 3.78 -26.72 -23.28
C GLY A 113 4.96 -25.87 -22.78
N LEU A 114 5.93 -26.49 -22.11
CA LEU A 114 7.17 -25.84 -21.67
C LEU A 114 7.99 -25.30 -22.86
N ILE A 115 8.08 -26.05 -23.97
CA ILE A 115 8.73 -25.60 -25.22
C ILE A 115 7.99 -24.40 -25.85
N LEU A 116 6.66 -24.33 -25.73
CA LEU A 116 5.86 -23.20 -26.23
C LEU A 116 5.99 -21.98 -25.31
N TYR A 117 5.99 -22.17 -23.99
CA TYR A 117 6.24 -21.13 -23.00
C TYR A 117 7.66 -20.53 -23.11
N ASP A 118 8.66 -21.36 -23.42
CA ASP A 118 10.03 -20.92 -23.73
C ASP A 118 10.12 -20.04 -24.99
N ARG A 119 9.19 -20.21 -25.95
CA ARG A 119 9.07 -19.33 -27.12
C ARG A 119 8.29 -18.06 -26.80
N LEU A 120 7.21 -18.15 -26.03
CA LEU A 120 6.43 -17.01 -25.56
C LEU A 120 7.27 -16.04 -24.72
N THR A 121 8.03 -16.55 -23.75
CA THR A 121 8.92 -15.75 -22.90
C THR A 121 10.08 -15.08 -23.64
N ALA A 122 10.37 -15.53 -24.88
CA ALA A 122 11.33 -14.88 -25.78
C ALA A 122 10.70 -13.83 -26.72
N ALA A 123 9.37 -13.71 -26.77
CA ALA A 123 8.67 -12.73 -27.60
C ALA A 123 8.79 -11.30 -27.00
N PRO A 124 8.92 -10.26 -27.84
CA PRO A 124 8.94 -8.87 -27.36
C PRO A 124 7.58 -8.40 -26.82
N GLU A 125 6.47 -9.00 -27.27
CA GLU A 125 5.11 -8.73 -26.80
C GLU A 125 4.92 -9.15 -25.33
N TYR A 126 5.44 -10.31 -24.93
CA TYR A 126 5.34 -10.85 -23.56
C TYR A 126 6.35 -10.15 -22.62
N TYR A 127 6.07 -8.88 -22.32
CA TYR A 127 7.01 -7.99 -21.64
C TYR A 127 7.40 -8.47 -20.23
N LEU A 128 6.55 -9.23 -19.54
CA LEU A 128 6.70 -9.64 -18.14
C LEU A 128 8.07 -10.26 -17.86
N TYR A 129 8.40 -11.32 -18.63
CA TYR A 129 9.65 -12.06 -18.47
C TYR A 129 10.86 -11.15 -18.71
N ASN A 130 10.80 -10.27 -19.72
CA ASN A 130 11.90 -9.38 -20.08
C ASN A 130 12.07 -8.22 -19.08
N ALA A 131 10.98 -7.73 -18.47
CA ALA A 131 11.01 -6.72 -17.41
C ALA A 131 11.61 -7.27 -16.12
N GLU A 132 11.12 -8.42 -15.64
CA GLU A 132 11.68 -9.12 -14.47
C GLU A 132 13.17 -9.48 -14.67
N MET A 133 13.50 -10.01 -15.85
CA MET A 133 14.86 -10.34 -16.24
C MET A 133 15.78 -9.10 -16.29
N GLN A 134 15.27 -7.92 -16.64
CA GLN A 134 16.02 -6.67 -16.57
C GLN A 134 16.33 -6.31 -15.12
N ILE A 135 15.34 -6.36 -14.22
CA ILE A 135 15.55 -6.06 -12.78
C ILE A 135 16.58 -7.03 -12.18
N LEU A 136 16.48 -8.33 -12.45
CA LEU A 136 17.43 -9.33 -11.95
C LEU A 136 18.84 -9.19 -12.54
N LYS A 137 18.99 -8.63 -13.75
CA LYS A 137 20.31 -8.32 -14.34
C LYS A 137 20.93 -7.06 -13.77
N ASP A 138 20.16 -5.98 -13.68
CA ASP A 138 20.65 -4.66 -13.28
C ASP A 138 20.82 -4.55 -11.76
N HIS A 139 19.91 -5.15 -10.97
CA HIS A 139 19.90 -5.11 -9.51
C HIS A 139 20.22 -6.44 -8.82
N GLY A 140 20.47 -7.54 -9.55
CA GLY A 140 20.84 -8.84 -8.97
C GLY A 140 21.94 -8.78 -7.89
N PRO A 141 23.06 -8.04 -8.10
CA PRO A 141 24.09 -7.79 -7.08
C PRO A 141 23.62 -7.04 -5.84
N GLU A 142 22.62 -6.18 -5.99
CA GLU A 142 21.99 -5.41 -4.91
C GLU A 142 21.07 -6.33 -4.10
N ILE A 143 20.15 -7.00 -4.79
CA ILE A 143 19.19 -7.97 -4.23
C ILE A 143 19.93 -9.06 -3.45
N ALA A 144 20.99 -9.66 -4.02
CA ALA A 144 21.78 -10.72 -3.39
C ALA A 144 22.41 -10.32 -2.04
N LEU A 145 22.74 -9.04 -1.84
CA LEU A 145 23.20 -8.52 -0.56
C LEU A 145 22.01 -8.24 0.37
N ARG A 146 20.96 -7.60 -0.15
CA ARG A 146 19.78 -7.17 0.62
C ARG A 146 18.96 -8.32 1.19
N ILE A 147 18.76 -9.43 0.48
CA ILE A 147 18.00 -10.58 0.99
C ILE A 147 18.63 -11.23 2.24
N PHE A 148 19.94 -11.03 2.43
CA PHE A 148 20.71 -11.46 3.61
C PHE A 148 21.19 -10.28 4.46
N GLY A 149 20.42 -9.17 4.50
CA GLY A 149 20.65 -8.04 5.40
C GLY A 149 21.81 -7.10 5.07
N HIS A 150 22.77 -7.50 4.24
CA HIS A 150 24.01 -6.76 3.99
C HIS A 150 23.76 -5.39 3.29
N PRO A 151 24.58 -4.36 3.57
CA PRO A 151 24.53 -3.07 2.88
C PRO A 151 25.18 -3.17 1.48
N THR A 152 24.70 -2.40 0.52
CA THR A 152 25.13 -2.49 -0.88
C THR A 152 26.54 -1.92 -1.11
N THR A 153 26.96 -0.99 -0.26
CA THR A 153 28.30 -0.35 -0.28
C THR A 153 29.44 -1.34 -0.08
N ALA A 154 29.20 -2.48 0.59
CA ALA A 154 30.18 -3.54 0.80
C ALA A 154 30.75 -4.12 -0.51
N SER A 155 30.00 -4.02 -1.61
CA SER A 155 30.46 -4.43 -2.95
C SER A 155 31.60 -3.57 -3.53
N THR A 156 31.84 -2.39 -2.97
CA THR A 156 32.82 -1.42 -3.48
C THR A 156 34.22 -1.67 -2.91
N GLU A 157 34.35 -1.81 -1.58
CA GLU A 157 35.66 -1.97 -0.92
C GLU A 157 36.36 -3.27 -1.36
N LEU A 158 35.60 -4.37 -1.50
CA LEU A 158 36.08 -5.66 -2.02
C LEU A 158 36.62 -5.61 -3.47
N SER A 159 36.37 -4.53 -4.22
CA SER A 159 36.93 -4.34 -5.57
C SER A 159 38.24 -3.56 -5.60
N GLY A 160 38.56 -2.79 -4.54
CA GLY A 160 39.78 -1.98 -4.45
C GLY A 160 41.03 -2.81 -4.15
N GLU A 161 40.97 -3.67 -3.14
CA GLU A 161 42.10 -4.49 -2.69
C GLU A 161 42.64 -5.43 -3.79
N ALA A 162 41.77 -5.85 -4.72
CA ALA A 162 42.12 -6.68 -5.86
C ALA A 162 42.93 -5.95 -6.96
N MET A 163 42.95 -4.61 -6.96
CA MET A 163 43.68 -3.82 -7.95
C MET A 163 45.08 -3.38 -7.50
N GLU A 164 45.30 -3.08 -6.22
CA GLU A 164 46.61 -2.62 -5.73
C GLU A 164 47.69 -3.71 -5.73
N GLN A 165 47.32 -4.99 -5.69
CA GLN A 165 48.29 -6.11 -5.75
C GLN A 165 48.86 -6.40 -7.16
N ARG A 166 48.70 -5.50 -8.15
CA ARG A 166 49.19 -5.70 -9.54
C ARG A 166 50.02 -4.57 -10.15
N GLN A 167 50.85 -3.85 -9.37
CA GLN A 167 52.08 -3.22 -9.89
C GLN A 167 53.07 -2.75 -8.81
N ALA A 168 54.05 -3.60 -8.46
CA ALA A 168 55.29 -3.21 -7.79
C ALA A 168 56.43 -4.16 -8.20
N PRO A 169 57.60 -3.68 -8.66
CA PRO A 169 58.75 -4.54 -8.92
C PRO A 169 59.34 -5.09 -7.62
N ARG A 170 59.80 -6.35 -7.64
CA ARG A 170 60.63 -6.88 -6.53
C ARG A 170 62.00 -6.23 -6.57
N HIS A 171 62.46 -5.73 -5.43
CA HIS A 171 63.86 -5.39 -5.19
C HIS A 171 64.38 -6.23 -4.01
N ASP A 172 65.65 -6.63 -4.08
CA ASP A 172 66.28 -7.62 -3.21
C ASP A 172 67.07 -7.00 -2.03
N GLN A 173 67.24 -7.83 -0.99
CA GLN A 173 68.34 -7.89 0.00
C GLN A 173 68.52 -6.81 1.11
N ASP A 174 68.32 -7.31 2.34
CA ASP A 174 69.26 -7.33 3.49
C ASP A 174 69.51 -6.14 4.45
N GLN A 175 69.97 -6.56 5.65
CA GLN A 175 70.57 -5.83 6.80
C GLN A 175 69.59 -5.17 7.82
N ILE A 176 69.29 -5.77 8.99
CA ILE A 176 70.10 -5.86 10.25
C ILE A 176 70.40 -4.45 10.85
N PRO A 177 70.18 -4.18 12.17
CA PRO A 177 70.21 -5.10 13.32
C PRO A 177 69.01 -5.03 14.32
N ARG A 178 69.12 -5.81 15.40
CA ARG A 178 68.39 -5.66 16.67
C ARG A 178 69.26 -4.88 17.67
N GLU A 179 68.65 -4.24 18.67
CA GLU A 179 69.30 -3.95 19.97
C GLU A 179 68.39 -4.38 21.13
N ASP A 180 69.02 -4.81 22.23
CA ASP A 180 68.39 -5.25 23.47
C ASP A 180 68.59 -4.18 24.58
N GLY A 181 67.67 -4.04 25.55
CA GLY A 181 68.04 -3.32 26.78
C GLY A 181 66.96 -2.74 27.71
N VAL A 182 66.38 -3.59 28.59
CA VAL A 182 65.98 -3.28 29.99
C VAL A 182 64.83 -2.23 30.24
N PRO A 183 63.85 -2.51 31.13
CA PRO A 183 62.72 -1.62 31.41
C PRO A 183 62.97 -0.58 32.52
N PRO A 184 62.13 0.47 32.62
CA PRO A 184 61.45 0.66 33.92
C PRO A 184 60.00 1.22 33.87
N GLN A 185 59.30 0.98 34.99
CA GLN A 185 58.26 1.80 35.64
C GLN A 185 56.89 2.08 34.96
N ARG A 186 55.86 2.04 35.82
CA ARG A 186 54.57 2.71 35.62
C ARG A 186 54.76 4.22 35.78
N ASP A 187 54.12 5.00 34.93
CA ASP A 187 53.61 6.32 35.30
C ASP A 187 52.24 6.56 34.66
N ALA A 188 51.43 7.43 35.26
CA ALA A 188 50.00 7.55 34.92
C ALA A 188 49.74 8.67 33.89
N ALA A 189 49.45 8.29 32.65
CA ALA A 189 48.93 9.18 31.62
C ALA A 189 47.60 8.67 31.05
N LYS A 190 46.67 9.59 30.76
CA LYS A 190 45.34 9.28 30.24
C LYS A 190 45.44 8.71 28.82
N SER A 191 45.04 7.46 28.61
CA SER A 191 44.58 7.06 27.28
C SER A 191 43.18 7.62 27.06
N SER A 192 42.96 8.25 25.91
CA SER A 192 41.60 8.45 25.39
C SER A 192 41.05 7.07 25.04
N LYS A 193 40.10 6.56 25.83
CA LYS A 193 39.21 5.51 25.33
C LYS A 193 38.51 6.05 24.09
N GLU A 194 38.68 5.37 22.97
CA GLU A 194 37.91 5.61 21.74
C GLU A 194 36.42 5.60 22.10
N ARG A 195 35.66 6.54 21.53
CA ARG A 195 34.25 6.74 21.87
C ARG A 195 33.37 6.31 20.71
N TRP A 196 32.18 5.82 21.05
CA TRP A 196 31.15 5.52 20.04
C TRP A 196 30.71 6.84 19.39
N GLY A 197 31.24 7.10 18.19
CA GLY A 197 31.27 8.41 17.54
C GLY A 197 32.45 8.55 16.57
N ASP A 198 33.62 8.01 16.95
CA ASP A 198 34.82 7.98 16.11
C ASP A 198 34.53 7.33 14.75
N GLY A 199 34.74 8.07 13.66
CA GLY A 199 34.37 7.70 12.27
C GLY A 199 35.06 6.46 11.67
N ARG A 200 35.79 5.68 12.48
CA ARG A 200 36.41 4.39 12.11
C ARG A 200 35.75 3.19 12.80
N VAL A 201 35.03 3.40 13.91
CA VAL A 201 34.47 2.32 14.76
C VAL A 201 33.41 1.50 14.00
N GLY A 202 32.68 2.12 13.07
CA GLY A 202 31.68 1.45 12.23
C GLY A 202 32.20 0.32 11.32
N ARG A 203 33.53 0.09 11.23
CA ARG A 203 34.10 -1.02 10.43
C ARG A 203 34.18 -2.37 11.15
N PHE A 204 33.95 -2.45 12.47
CA PHE A 204 34.24 -3.66 13.26
C PHE A 204 33.10 -4.20 14.12
N ASN A 205 31.85 -3.82 13.85
CA ASN A 205 30.65 -4.35 14.55
C ASN A 205 30.25 -5.76 14.07
N GLY A 206 31.24 -6.64 13.85
CA GLY A 206 31.09 -7.99 13.29
C GLY A 206 30.91 -9.11 14.32
N GLY A 207 30.44 -8.80 15.53
CA GLY A 207 30.05 -9.81 16.55
C GLY A 207 30.55 -9.52 17.97
N VAL A 208 29.67 -9.03 18.83
CA VAL A 208 29.84 -8.94 20.30
C VAL A 208 28.50 -9.15 21.03
N ASN A 209 27.76 -10.20 20.67
CA ASN A 209 26.46 -10.59 21.25
C ASN A 209 26.54 -12.07 21.67
N ALA A 210 26.96 -12.36 22.90
CA ALA A 210 27.28 -13.73 23.32
C ALA A 210 26.71 -14.08 24.71
N GLU A 211 25.42 -13.77 24.94
CA GLU A 211 24.62 -14.40 26.00
C GLU A 211 23.31 -14.98 25.43
N GLU A 212 22.76 -16.00 26.08
CA GLU A 212 21.84 -16.94 25.44
C GLU A 212 20.37 -16.49 25.42
N GLY A 213 19.70 -16.72 24.30
CA GLY A 213 18.24 -16.98 24.25
C GLY A 213 17.32 -15.90 23.68
N LEU A 214 17.76 -14.63 23.59
CA LEU A 214 16.96 -13.53 23.02
C LEU A 214 17.72 -12.64 22.01
N ASP A 215 19.03 -12.83 21.88
CA ASP A 215 19.86 -12.00 21.00
C ASP A 215 19.54 -12.26 19.51
N GLY A 216 19.37 -11.18 18.75
CA GLY A 216 19.09 -11.18 17.32
C GLY A 216 20.27 -11.60 16.42
N ASP A 217 21.17 -12.45 16.93
CA ASP A 217 22.35 -12.98 16.22
C ASP A 217 21.93 -14.08 15.21
N GLN A 218 21.08 -13.67 14.26
CA GLN A 218 21.04 -14.35 12.96
C GLN A 218 22.44 -14.26 12.36
N ALA A 219 23.06 -15.41 12.13
CA ALA A 219 24.48 -15.47 11.78
C ALA A 219 24.82 -14.57 10.59
N VAL A 220 25.75 -13.63 10.79
CA VAL A 220 26.41 -12.86 9.72
C VAL A 220 27.39 -13.82 8.99
N GLY A 221 26.77 -14.76 8.27
CA GLY A 221 27.35 -15.98 7.76
C GLY A 221 26.39 -16.71 6.81
N ALA A 222 25.43 -15.97 6.24
CA ALA A 222 24.47 -16.40 5.24
C ALA A 222 23.58 -17.60 5.66
N GLY A 223 22.79 -18.16 4.73
CA GLY A 223 21.66 -19.02 5.06
C GLY A 223 20.94 -19.64 3.87
N SER A 224 19.60 -19.70 3.91
CA SER A 224 18.80 -20.52 3.00
C SER A 224 17.95 -19.69 2.04
N LEU A 225 17.90 -20.11 0.76
CA LEU A 225 17.20 -19.45 -0.34
C LEU A 225 16.28 -20.47 -1.02
N VAL A 226 14.96 -20.30 -0.92
CA VAL A 226 13.98 -21.26 -1.48
C VAL A 226 13.18 -20.60 -2.61
N GLU A 227 13.13 -21.18 -3.80
CA GLU A 227 12.26 -20.70 -4.89
C GLU A 227 10.99 -21.54 -5.01
N LEU A 228 9.83 -20.87 -4.95
CA LEU A 228 8.51 -21.47 -5.09
C LEU A 228 8.11 -21.51 -6.58
N GLY A 229 8.23 -22.67 -7.24
CA GLY A 229 8.00 -22.82 -8.68
C GLY A 229 9.25 -22.45 -9.48
N ALA A 230 10.31 -23.23 -9.27
CA ALA A 230 11.64 -22.96 -9.82
C ALA A 230 11.72 -23.07 -11.36
N GLY A 231 10.95 -23.97 -11.96
CA GLY A 231 10.93 -24.20 -13.40
C GLY A 231 12.33 -24.36 -14.00
N SER A 232 12.65 -23.59 -15.04
CA SER A 232 13.91 -23.71 -15.79
C SER A 232 15.09 -22.89 -15.23
N LEU A 233 14.96 -22.22 -14.07
CA LEU A 233 15.98 -21.39 -13.39
C LEU A 233 16.64 -20.25 -14.21
N LYS A 234 16.19 -20.01 -15.45
CA LYS A 234 16.79 -19.04 -16.39
C LYS A 234 16.82 -17.60 -15.89
N LYS A 235 15.93 -17.26 -14.94
CA LYS A 235 15.90 -15.98 -14.22
C LYS A 235 16.78 -16.02 -12.98
N THR A 236 16.52 -17.01 -12.11
CA THR A 236 17.16 -17.22 -10.80
C THR A 236 18.68 -17.26 -10.90
N ILE A 237 19.22 -17.80 -12.00
CA ILE A 237 20.66 -17.80 -12.31
C ILE A 237 21.34 -16.43 -12.18
N HIS A 238 20.64 -15.33 -12.48
CA HIS A 238 21.19 -13.98 -12.32
C HIS A 238 21.36 -13.57 -10.86
N LEU A 239 20.45 -14.03 -9.98
CA LEU A 239 20.57 -13.88 -8.53
C LEU A 239 21.63 -14.85 -7.96
N LEU A 240 21.63 -16.12 -8.36
CA LEU A 240 22.62 -17.11 -7.89
C LEU A 240 24.06 -16.68 -8.24
N ARG A 241 24.29 -16.18 -9.46
CA ARG A 241 25.59 -15.60 -9.88
C ARG A 241 25.96 -14.31 -9.14
N ALA A 242 25.01 -13.66 -8.48
CA ALA A 242 25.26 -12.50 -7.62
C ALA A 242 25.62 -12.91 -6.18
N LEU A 243 25.08 -14.01 -5.65
CA LEU A 243 25.40 -14.55 -4.31
C LEU A 243 26.90 -14.74 -4.05
N LYS A 244 27.72 -14.98 -5.09
CA LYS A 244 29.18 -15.08 -4.96
C LYS A 244 29.84 -13.83 -4.35
N ARG A 245 29.16 -12.66 -4.41
CA ARG A 245 29.56 -11.39 -3.79
C ARG A 245 29.33 -11.33 -2.28
N LEU A 246 28.59 -12.26 -1.69
CA LEU A 246 28.42 -12.35 -0.23
C LEU A 246 29.79 -12.56 0.45
N PRO A 247 30.01 -12.01 1.66
CA PRO A 247 31.17 -12.34 2.48
C PRO A 247 31.34 -13.85 2.65
N SER A 248 32.58 -14.33 2.59
CA SER A 248 32.86 -15.77 2.70
C SER A 248 32.77 -16.23 4.15
N LEU A 249 32.13 -17.38 4.39
CA LEU A 249 32.09 -18.02 5.71
C LEU A 249 33.50 -18.41 6.21
N SER A 250 33.76 -18.16 7.50
CA SER A 250 35.04 -18.48 8.15
C SER A 250 35.24 -19.97 8.49
N ARG A 251 34.23 -20.81 8.23
CA ARG A 251 34.25 -22.26 8.43
C ARG A 251 33.73 -22.93 7.15
N GLY A 252 34.43 -23.95 6.67
CA GLY A 252 34.21 -24.52 5.34
C GLY A 252 32.83 -25.16 5.16
N GLY A 253 32.19 -24.84 4.04
CA GLY A 253 30.83 -25.22 3.66
C GLY A 253 30.24 -24.15 2.74
N PRO A 254 29.09 -24.38 2.10
CA PRO A 254 28.47 -23.36 1.27
C PRO A 254 27.97 -22.17 2.09
N THR A 255 28.10 -20.99 1.52
CA THR A 255 27.63 -19.73 2.10
C THR A 255 26.10 -19.66 2.03
N VAL A 256 25.50 -20.00 0.88
CA VAL A 256 24.04 -20.10 0.73
C VAL A 256 23.62 -21.52 0.35
N GLN A 257 22.55 -22.02 0.96
CA GLN A 257 21.84 -23.20 0.47
C GLN A 257 20.65 -22.77 -0.39
N TYR A 258 20.70 -23.10 -1.68
CA TYR A 258 19.60 -22.89 -2.61
C TYR A 258 18.71 -24.14 -2.69
N TYR A 259 17.39 -23.95 -2.67
CA TYR A 259 16.36 -24.98 -2.78
C TYR A 259 15.35 -24.61 -3.88
N ALA A 260 15.32 -25.38 -4.96
CA ALA A 260 14.27 -25.30 -5.96
C ALA A 260 13.07 -26.17 -5.52
N LEU A 261 11.92 -25.56 -5.23
CA LEU A 261 10.66 -26.27 -4.94
C LEU A 261 9.82 -26.38 -6.22
N ASP A 262 9.53 -27.61 -6.65
CA ASP A 262 8.73 -27.86 -7.85
C ASP A 262 7.92 -29.17 -7.80
N LEU A 263 6.92 -29.27 -8.69
CA LEU A 263 5.98 -30.38 -8.80
C LEU A 263 6.52 -31.55 -9.62
N ASP A 264 7.38 -31.28 -10.62
CA ASP A 264 7.98 -32.30 -11.48
C ASP A 264 9.39 -32.65 -11.00
N LYS A 265 9.59 -33.92 -10.61
CA LYS A 265 10.88 -34.44 -10.16
C LYS A 265 11.91 -34.55 -11.28
N ALA A 266 11.49 -34.97 -12.48
CA ALA A 266 12.40 -35.18 -13.60
C ALA A 266 12.94 -33.84 -14.12
N GLU A 267 12.09 -32.83 -14.25
CA GLU A 267 12.51 -31.48 -14.64
C GLU A 267 13.32 -30.77 -13.55
N LEU A 268 13.02 -31.01 -12.27
CA LEU A 268 13.83 -30.56 -11.13
C LEU A 268 15.22 -31.21 -11.13
N GLU A 269 15.31 -32.53 -11.27
CA GLU A 269 16.59 -33.26 -11.39
C GLU A 269 17.38 -32.81 -12.63
N ARG A 270 16.73 -32.65 -13.80
CA ARG A 270 17.35 -32.18 -15.04
C ARG A 270 17.90 -30.76 -14.89
N THR A 271 17.12 -29.85 -14.33
CA THR A 271 17.50 -28.43 -14.22
C THR A 271 18.60 -28.20 -13.17
N LEU A 272 18.64 -29.00 -12.10
CA LEU A 272 19.76 -29.02 -11.15
C LEU A 272 21.06 -29.54 -11.80
N HIS A 273 21.01 -30.60 -12.61
CA HIS A 273 22.18 -31.06 -13.38
C HIS A 273 22.67 -30.00 -14.36
N ASP A 274 21.76 -29.35 -15.10
CA ASP A 274 22.07 -28.26 -16.01
C ASP A 274 22.73 -27.07 -15.31
N LEU A 275 22.26 -26.70 -14.12
CA LEU A 275 22.84 -25.65 -13.29
C LEU A 275 24.26 -26.01 -12.83
N HIS A 276 24.45 -27.21 -12.28
CA HIS A 276 25.74 -27.69 -11.80
C HIS A 276 26.78 -27.73 -12.93
N GLN A 277 26.44 -28.32 -14.08
CA GLN A 277 27.35 -28.43 -15.24
C GLN A 277 27.79 -27.08 -15.83
N ARG A 278 27.02 -26.00 -15.62
CA ARG A 278 27.29 -24.67 -16.19
C ARG A 278 28.02 -23.72 -15.23
N GLU A 279 27.85 -23.88 -13.92
CA GLU A 279 28.30 -22.91 -12.91
C GLU A 279 29.26 -23.48 -11.84
N ALA A 280 29.50 -24.79 -11.83
CA ALA A 280 30.55 -25.41 -11.01
C ALA A 280 31.95 -25.04 -11.54
N ILE A 281 32.95 -25.06 -10.65
CA ILE A 281 34.36 -24.82 -10.99
C ILE A 281 35.15 -26.10 -10.70
N THR A 282 36.19 -26.41 -11.49
CA THR A 282 37.03 -27.62 -11.30
C THR A 282 37.51 -27.76 -9.86
N GLY A 283 36.93 -28.74 -9.14
CA GLY A 283 37.05 -28.89 -7.69
C GLY A 283 35.70 -29.07 -6.98
N ASP A 284 34.62 -28.52 -7.55
CA ASP A 284 33.22 -28.77 -7.14
C ASP A 284 32.71 -30.15 -7.62
N ASP A 285 33.38 -30.84 -8.55
CA ASP A 285 33.00 -32.13 -9.19
C ASP A 285 32.50 -33.27 -8.28
N ASP A 286 32.86 -33.25 -6.99
CA ASP A 286 32.51 -34.27 -5.99
C ASP A 286 31.41 -33.78 -5.00
N ALA A 287 30.83 -32.59 -5.22
CA ALA A 287 29.80 -31.97 -4.37
C ALA A 287 28.74 -31.20 -5.18
N TRP A 288 27.51 -31.13 -4.67
CA TRP A 288 26.43 -30.36 -5.31
C TRP A 288 26.49 -28.87 -4.99
N THR A 289 27.57 -28.23 -5.45
CA THR A 289 27.88 -26.81 -5.28
C THR A 289 28.15 -26.12 -6.61
N ILE A 290 28.02 -24.79 -6.60
CA ILE A 290 28.39 -23.89 -7.69
C ILE A 290 29.15 -22.67 -7.16
N HIS A 291 29.82 -21.95 -8.07
CA HIS A 291 30.62 -20.74 -7.79
C HIS A 291 31.79 -20.97 -6.81
N GLY A 292 32.43 -22.15 -6.85
CA GLY A 292 33.57 -22.49 -5.99
C GLY A 292 33.13 -22.75 -4.55
N GLY A 293 32.28 -23.75 -4.35
CA GLY A 293 31.70 -24.12 -3.07
C GLY A 293 30.68 -23.14 -2.47
N LYS A 294 30.60 -21.87 -2.92
CA LYS A 294 29.84 -20.81 -2.24
C LYS A 294 28.33 -21.02 -2.18
N VAL A 295 27.73 -21.70 -3.16
CA VAL A 295 26.28 -21.97 -3.16
C VAL A 295 26.05 -23.47 -3.30
N GLY A 296 25.38 -24.08 -2.31
CA GLY A 296 24.87 -25.45 -2.40
C GLY A 296 23.53 -25.43 -3.14
N ILE A 297 23.27 -26.45 -3.96
CA ILE A 297 22.07 -26.51 -4.81
C ILE A 297 21.27 -27.79 -4.53
N ASN A 298 20.00 -27.63 -4.20
CA ASN A 298 19.11 -28.67 -3.70
C ASN A 298 17.74 -28.59 -4.40
N GLY A 299 17.02 -29.71 -4.45
CA GLY A 299 15.63 -29.75 -4.88
C GLY A 299 14.69 -30.19 -3.76
N LEU A 300 13.47 -29.63 -3.76
CA LEU A 300 12.34 -30.06 -2.95
C LEU A 300 11.23 -30.50 -3.92
N TRP A 301 10.87 -31.78 -3.93
CA TRP A 301 9.79 -32.29 -4.77
C TRP A 301 8.48 -32.33 -3.97
N SER A 302 7.62 -31.32 -4.19
CA SER A 302 6.37 -31.14 -3.45
C SER A 302 5.48 -30.02 -4.01
N THR A 303 4.26 -29.89 -3.48
CA THR A 303 3.42 -28.70 -3.67
C THR A 303 3.95 -27.50 -2.86
N TYR A 304 3.46 -26.29 -3.16
CA TYR A 304 3.77 -25.09 -2.38
C TYR A 304 3.43 -25.28 -0.90
N ASP A 305 2.20 -25.71 -0.57
CA ASP A 305 1.77 -25.93 0.82
C ASP A 305 2.63 -26.94 1.57
N ALA A 306 2.92 -28.10 0.97
CA ALA A 306 3.69 -29.15 1.64
C ALA A 306 5.19 -28.78 1.76
N GLY A 307 5.74 -28.06 0.78
CA GLY A 307 7.08 -27.46 0.89
C GLY A 307 7.15 -26.42 2.01
N LEU A 308 6.19 -25.49 2.05
CA LEU A 308 6.10 -24.44 3.08
C LEU A 308 5.83 -25.02 4.48
N GLU A 309 5.06 -26.09 4.61
CA GLU A 309 4.83 -26.82 5.86
C GLU A 309 6.11 -27.50 6.37
N PHE A 310 6.87 -28.15 5.48
CA PHE A 310 8.19 -28.72 5.78
C PHE A 310 9.19 -27.66 6.24
N ILE A 311 9.21 -26.51 5.57
CA ILE A 311 10.05 -25.34 5.90
C ILE A 311 9.66 -24.73 7.26
N GLY A 312 8.35 -24.64 7.55
CA GLY A 312 7.81 -24.17 8.84
C GLY A 312 8.15 -25.10 10.00
N LYS A 313 8.12 -26.42 9.76
CA LYS A 313 8.53 -27.47 10.70
C LYS A 313 10.06 -27.59 10.88
N GLY A 314 10.84 -26.67 10.32
CA GLY A 314 12.30 -26.62 10.46
C GLY A 314 13.07 -27.61 9.59
N GLY A 315 12.45 -28.16 8.53
CA GLY A 315 13.04 -29.19 7.68
C GLY A 315 14.37 -28.81 7.01
N LEU A 316 14.63 -27.52 6.80
CA LEU A 316 15.88 -27.01 6.23
C LEU A 316 17.08 -27.11 7.20
N GLN A 317 16.87 -27.00 8.52
CA GLN A 317 17.93 -27.05 9.54
C GLN A 317 18.80 -28.31 9.43
N ALA A 318 18.19 -29.45 9.08
CA ALA A 318 18.91 -30.72 8.89
C ALA A 318 19.83 -30.70 7.66
N ALA A 319 19.43 -30.00 6.58
CA ALA A 319 20.25 -29.84 5.39
C ALA A 319 21.36 -28.80 5.60
N SER A 320 21.07 -27.68 6.28
CA SER A 320 22.09 -26.69 6.64
C SER A 320 23.18 -27.25 7.56
N THR A 321 22.80 -28.09 8.53
CA THR A 321 23.75 -28.78 9.42
C THR A 321 24.54 -29.88 8.72
N ALA A 322 23.94 -30.64 7.80
CA ALA A 322 24.66 -31.55 6.91
C ALA A 322 25.69 -30.83 6.02
N ALA A 323 25.43 -29.57 5.65
CA ALA A 323 26.33 -28.71 4.88
C ALA A 323 27.39 -27.96 5.72
N GLY A 324 27.45 -28.20 7.04
CA GLY A 324 28.47 -27.64 7.95
C GLY A 324 28.09 -26.35 8.69
N ALA A 325 26.92 -25.78 8.44
CA ALA A 325 26.42 -24.63 9.21
C ALA A 325 25.90 -25.07 10.59
N GLN A 326 26.08 -24.26 11.64
CA GLN A 326 25.58 -24.62 12.98
C GLN A 326 24.07 -24.39 13.13
N ASN A 327 23.47 -23.52 12.31
CA ASN A 327 22.05 -23.24 12.19
C ASN A 327 21.72 -22.85 10.73
N GLU A 328 20.44 -22.82 10.38
CA GLU A 328 19.93 -22.51 9.02
C GLU A 328 20.31 -21.11 8.48
N GLY A 329 20.72 -20.19 9.35
CA GLY A 329 20.96 -18.78 9.00
C GLY A 329 19.65 -18.02 8.72
N GLN A 330 19.76 -16.84 8.10
CA GLN A 330 18.60 -16.09 7.61
C GLN A 330 17.97 -16.80 6.40
N ARG A 331 16.64 -16.85 6.33
CA ARG A 331 15.88 -17.47 5.23
C ARG A 331 15.34 -16.41 4.29
N CYS A 332 15.42 -16.67 2.99
CA CYS A 332 14.75 -15.90 1.95
C CYS A 332 13.88 -16.83 1.08
N LEU A 333 12.61 -16.51 0.92
CA LEU A 333 11.69 -17.18 -0.02
C LEU A 333 11.62 -16.35 -1.32
N LEU A 334 11.69 -16.99 -2.49
CA LEU A 334 11.55 -16.35 -3.80
C LEU A 334 10.22 -16.76 -4.43
N TRP A 335 9.46 -15.80 -4.93
CA TRP A 335 8.25 -16.04 -5.71
C TRP A 335 8.26 -15.17 -6.97
N LEU A 336 8.83 -15.74 -8.03
CA LEU A 336 9.16 -15.05 -9.28
C LEU A 336 8.09 -15.27 -10.37
N GLY A 337 8.16 -14.51 -11.46
CA GLY A 337 7.28 -14.60 -12.64
C GLY A 337 5.91 -13.96 -12.50
N SER A 338 5.68 -13.15 -11.47
CA SER A 338 4.37 -12.64 -11.08
C SER A 338 3.35 -13.76 -10.83
N SER A 339 3.82 -14.93 -10.35
CA SER A 339 3.01 -16.10 -10.02
C SER A 339 1.95 -15.82 -8.94
N LEU A 340 2.17 -14.78 -8.12
CA LEU A 340 1.17 -14.14 -7.26
C LEU A 340 -0.13 -13.81 -8.02
N GLY A 341 0.00 -13.35 -9.26
CA GLY A 341 -1.11 -12.97 -10.14
C GLY A 341 -1.94 -14.15 -10.65
N ASN A 342 -1.57 -15.40 -10.38
CA ASN A 342 -2.42 -16.56 -10.69
C ASN A 342 -3.48 -16.82 -9.59
N PHE A 343 -3.46 -16.01 -8.52
CA PHE A 343 -4.41 -16.02 -7.41
C PHE A 343 -5.27 -14.76 -7.46
N ASP A 344 -6.54 -14.85 -7.05
CA ASP A 344 -7.31 -13.66 -6.73
C ASP A 344 -6.73 -12.91 -5.53
N ARG A 345 -7.08 -11.63 -5.36
CA ARG A 345 -6.48 -10.75 -4.35
C ARG A 345 -6.64 -11.26 -2.91
N LYS A 346 -7.74 -11.95 -2.60
CA LYS A 346 -7.98 -12.52 -1.26
C LYS A 346 -7.12 -13.77 -1.07
N SER A 347 -7.15 -14.70 -2.02
CA SER A 347 -6.35 -15.93 -1.98
C SER A 347 -4.83 -15.64 -1.95
N ALA A 348 -4.38 -14.62 -2.68
CA ALA A 348 -3.01 -14.12 -2.64
C ALA A 348 -2.62 -13.60 -1.25
N ALA A 349 -3.49 -12.78 -0.64
CA ALA A 349 -3.27 -12.21 0.69
C ALA A 349 -3.27 -13.28 1.79
N GLU A 350 -4.17 -14.26 1.70
CA GLU A 350 -4.25 -15.38 2.65
C GLU A 350 -3.08 -16.36 2.49
N PHE A 351 -2.60 -16.62 1.26
CA PHE A 351 -1.39 -17.40 1.02
C PHE A 351 -0.14 -16.72 1.60
N LEU A 352 0.02 -15.40 1.43
CA LEU A 352 1.12 -14.65 2.02
C LEU A 352 1.00 -14.58 3.56
N ALA A 353 -0.18 -14.33 4.11
CA ALA A 353 -0.42 -14.35 5.56
C ALA A 353 -0.12 -15.72 6.19
N LYS A 354 -0.51 -16.81 5.52
CA LYS A 354 -0.18 -18.19 5.90
C LYS A 354 1.34 -18.43 5.87
N THR A 355 1.98 -18.09 4.75
CA THR A 355 3.44 -18.23 4.56
C THR A 355 4.22 -17.46 5.62
N ALA A 356 3.83 -16.22 5.89
CA ALA A 356 4.43 -15.40 6.94
C ALA A 356 4.22 -16.03 8.32
N ARG A 357 3.00 -16.46 8.66
CA ARG A 357 2.67 -17.05 9.96
C ARG A 357 3.42 -18.37 10.22
N GLU A 358 3.36 -19.30 9.28
CA GLU A 358 3.75 -20.71 9.45
C GLU A 358 5.17 -21.04 8.95
N SER A 359 5.69 -20.31 7.96
CA SER A 359 6.92 -20.69 7.22
C SER A 359 8.04 -19.65 7.29
N MET A 360 7.87 -18.56 8.03
CA MET A 360 8.88 -17.51 8.25
C MET A 360 9.08 -17.22 9.75
N ARG A 361 10.31 -16.89 10.14
CA ARG A 361 10.70 -16.40 11.47
C ARG A 361 10.88 -14.86 11.41
N PRO A 362 10.84 -14.12 12.53
CA PRO A 362 11.21 -12.70 12.53
C PRO A 362 12.58 -12.47 11.88
N GLY A 363 12.68 -11.50 10.98
CA GLY A 363 13.87 -11.21 10.17
C GLY A 363 14.05 -12.09 8.91
N ASP A 364 13.26 -13.15 8.71
CA ASP A 364 13.26 -13.85 7.42
C ASP A 364 12.59 -13.00 6.33
N THR A 365 13.04 -13.15 5.10
CA THR A 365 12.61 -12.34 3.96
C THR A 365 11.84 -13.12 2.90
N MET A 366 11.10 -12.39 2.07
CA MET A 366 10.50 -12.90 0.83
C MET A 366 10.72 -11.89 -0.30
N LEU A 367 11.15 -12.39 -1.46
CA LEU A 367 11.32 -11.61 -2.69
C LEU A 367 10.16 -11.93 -3.63
N ILE A 368 9.24 -10.98 -3.77
CA ILE A 368 7.96 -11.14 -4.48
C ILE A 368 7.99 -10.31 -5.76
N SER A 369 7.77 -10.98 -6.89
CA SER A 369 7.62 -10.35 -8.20
C SER A 369 6.16 -9.98 -8.47
N ILE A 370 5.94 -8.78 -9.03
CA ILE A 370 4.59 -8.25 -9.29
C ILE A 370 4.57 -7.52 -10.63
N ASP A 371 3.74 -8.00 -11.56
CA ASP A 371 3.33 -7.28 -12.76
C ASP A 371 2.27 -6.23 -12.41
N ARG A 372 2.52 -4.96 -12.77
CA ARG A 372 1.61 -3.86 -12.40
C ARG A 372 0.35 -3.84 -13.26
N ARG A 373 -0.67 -3.10 -12.79
CA ARG A 373 -1.76 -2.60 -13.63
C ARG A 373 -1.21 -1.69 -14.74
N ASN A 374 -0.83 -2.33 -15.84
CA ASN A 374 -0.28 -1.70 -17.04
C ASN A 374 -1.39 -1.25 -18.01
N LYS A 375 -1.00 -0.55 -19.07
CA LYS A 375 -1.95 -0.08 -20.10
C LYS A 375 -2.72 -1.27 -20.68
N PRO A 376 -4.07 -1.17 -20.83
CA PRO A 376 -4.89 -2.29 -21.30
C PRO A 376 -4.43 -2.92 -22.63
N ALA A 377 -3.96 -2.12 -23.58
CA ALA A 377 -3.44 -2.60 -24.86
C ALA A 377 -2.11 -3.36 -24.73
N ASP A 378 -1.21 -2.92 -23.84
CA ASP A 378 0.09 -3.57 -23.62
C ASP A 378 -0.09 -4.94 -22.94
N VAL A 379 -1.05 -5.06 -22.01
CA VAL A 379 -1.39 -6.35 -21.39
C VAL A 379 -2.13 -7.27 -22.37
N ALA A 380 -3.12 -6.76 -23.12
CA ALA A 380 -3.81 -7.56 -24.13
C ALA A 380 -2.84 -8.11 -25.19
N LEU A 381 -1.88 -7.30 -25.67
CA LEU A 381 -0.87 -7.72 -26.63
C LEU A 381 0.08 -8.80 -26.08
N ALA A 382 0.38 -8.79 -24.78
CA ALA A 382 1.24 -9.80 -24.16
C ALA A 382 0.59 -11.20 -24.13
N TYR A 383 -0.73 -11.27 -23.95
CA TYR A 383 -1.47 -12.54 -23.85
C TYR A 383 -2.18 -12.95 -25.16
N ASN A 384 -2.38 -12.04 -26.10
CA ASN A 384 -2.90 -12.33 -27.43
C ASN A 384 -1.93 -11.78 -28.51
N ASP A 385 -0.78 -12.43 -28.62
CA ASP A 385 0.33 -12.00 -29.47
C ASP A 385 0.05 -12.26 -30.97
N PRO A 386 0.53 -11.42 -31.92
CA PRO A 386 0.22 -11.57 -33.34
C PRO A 386 0.82 -12.81 -34.01
N ALA A 387 1.82 -13.46 -33.41
CA ALA A 387 2.34 -14.76 -33.88
C ALA A 387 1.47 -15.93 -33.36
N GLY A 388 0.70 -15.70 -32.29
CA GLY A 388 -0.16 -16.65 -31.61
C GLY A 388 0.59 -17.68 -30.79
N LEU A 389 1.73 -17.31 -30.22
CA LEU A 389 2.50 -18.13 -29.28
C LEU A 389 1.68 -18.46 -28.02
N THR A 390 0.95 -17.48 -27.45
CA THR A 390 0.06 -17.73 -26.30
C THR A 390 -1.13 -18.59 -26.68
N ARG A 391 -1.74 -18.35 -27.86
CA ARG A 391 -2.78 -19.23 -28.42
C ARG A 391 -2.28 -20.67 -28.50
N ASP A 392 -1.12 -20.90 -29.10
CA ASP A 392 -0.58 -22.25 -29.32
C ASP A 392 -0.21 -22.92 -27.98
N PHE A 393 0.35 -22.17 -27.03
CA PHE A 393 0.62 -22.60 -25.66
C PHE A 393 -0.65 -23.03 -24.92
N ILE A 394 -1.69 -22.18 -24.91
CA ILE A 394 -2.97 -22.45 -24.26
C ILE A 394 -3.67 -23.66 -24.92
N MET A 395 -3.71 -23.71 -26.26
CA MET A 395 -4.37 -24.80 -26.99
C MET A 395 -3.67 -26.17 -26.81
N ASN A 396 -2.36 -26.23 -26.60
CA ASN A 396 -1.65 -27.47 -26.21
C ASN A 396 -2.19 -28.05 -24.89
N GLY A 397 -2.71 -27.22 -23.99
CA GLY A 397 -3.36 -27.67 -22.75
C GLY A 397 -4.51 -28.65 -23.01
N LEU A 398 -5.32 -28.46 -24.06
CA LEU A 398 -6.37 -29.40 -24.44
C LEU A 398 -5.81 -30.74 -24.94
N ASP A 399 -4.72 -30.70 -25.70
CA ASP A 399 -4.05 -31.91 -26.18
C ASP A 399 -3.41 -32.68 -25.01
N HIS A 400 -2.92 -31.99 -23.97
CA HIS A 400 -2.44 -32.62 -22.74
C HIS A 400 -3.60 -33.18 -21.88
N ALA A 401 -4.71 -32.45 -21.75
CA ALA A 401 -5.90 -32.95 -21.09
C ALA A 401 -6.46 -34.22 -21.79
N ASP A 402 -6.41 -34.29 -23.12
CA ASP A 402 -6.72 -35.51 -23.87
C ASP A 402 -5.80 -36.69 -23.46
N ARG A 403 -4.49 -36.44 -23.39
CA ARG A 403 -3.50 -37.44 -22.93
C ARG A 403 -3.83 -37.96 -21.52
N ALA A 404 -4.12 -37.08 -20.57
CA ALA A 404 -4.44 -37.44 -19.17
C ALA A 404 -5.78 -38.20 -19.03
N LEU A 405 -6.78 -37.89 -19.87
CA LEU A 405 -8.06 -38.59 -19.85
C LEU A 405 -8.01 -39.99 -20.50
N GLY A 406 -7.04 -40.25 -21.39
CA GLY A 406 -6.81 -41.58 -22.00
C GLY A 406 -6.66 -41.59 -23.53
N LYS A 407 -6.58 -40.41 -24.15
CA LYS A 407 -6.49 -40.13 -25.59
C LYS A 407 -7.78 -40.35 -26.40
N ASN A 408 -8.04 -39.45 -27.35
CA ASN A 408 -9.26 -39.40 -28.19
C ASN A 408 -10.56 -39.12 -27.40
N VAL A 409 -10.44 -38.39 -26.28
CA VAL A 409 -11.51 -37.92 -25.40
C VAL A 409 -11.81 -36.44 -25.65
N ILE A 410 -10.79 -35.61 -25.92
CA ILE A 410 -10.91 -34.19 -26.26
C ILE A 410 -10.30 -33.96 -27.65
N ASP A 411 -11.01 -33.23 -28.52
CA ASP A 411 -10.51 -32.79 -29.82
C ASP A 411 -10.29 -31.27 -29.78
N SER A 412 -9.05 -30.84 -29.57
CA SER A 412 -8.66 -29.42 -29.50
C SER A 412 -9.09 -28.61 -30.72
N ARG A 413 -9.26 -29.25 -31.89
CA ARG A 413 -9.73 -28.59 -33.12
C ARG A 413 -11.19 -28.12 -33.04
N LYS A 414 -11.99 -28.65 -32.10
CA LYS A 414 -13.36 -28.19 -31.81
C LYS A 414 -13.40 -26.90 -30.96
N PHE A 415 -12.25 -26.48 -30.41
CA PHE A 415 -12.13 -25.28 -29.59
C PHE A 415 -11.31 -24.19 -30.28
N GLU A 416 -11.37 -22.98 -29.74
CA GLU A 416 -10.46 -21.88 -30.03
C GLU A 416 -10.07 -21.15 -28.75
N TYR A 417 -8.92 -20.48 -28.79
CA TYR A 417 -8.53 -19.55 -27.74
C TYR A 417 -9.43 -18.31 -27.78
N PHE A 418 -9.93 -17.90 -26.62
CA PHE A 418 -10.73 -16.70 -26.45
C PHE A 418 -10.35 -16.02 -25.14
N ASP A 419 -10.19 -14.71 -25.14
CA ASP A 419 -9.60 -13.98 -24.03
C ASP A 419 -10.20 -12.59 -23.80
N ARG A 420 -9.80 -11.95 -22.69
CA ARG A 420 -9.87 -10.49 -22.53
C ARG A 420 -8.86 -10.00 -21.48
N TYR A 421 -8.50 -8.73 -21.57
CA TYR A 421 -8.01 -7.98 -20.40
C TYR A 421 -9.16 -7.22 -19.75
N ASN A 422 -9.55 -7.65 -18.55
CA ASN A 422 -10.53 -6.98 -17.71
C ASN A 422 -9.83 -5.83 -16.94
N ALA A 423 -9.79 -4.65 -17.56
CA ALA A 423 -9.08 -3.49 -17.02
C ALA A 423 -9.62 -3.00 -15.66
N ARG A 424 -10.91 -3.26 -15.35
CA ARG A 424 -11.55 -2.92 -14.07
C ARG A 424 -11.01 -3.80 -12.95
N GLU A 425 -11.14 -5.12 -13.11
CA GLU A 425 -10.60 -6.09 -12.16
C GLU A 425 -9.07 -6.22 -12.22
N GLY A 426 -8.43 -5.54 -13.17
CA GLY A 426 -6.98 -5.49 -13.35
C GLY A 426 -6.40 -6.87 -13.63
N ARG A 427 -7.00 -7.65 -14.54
CA ARG A 427 -6.57 -9.02 -14.81
C ARG A 427 -6.76 -9.41 -16.27
N HIS A 428 -5.86 -10.24 -16.79
CA HIS A 428 -6.11 -10.99 -18.02
C HIS A 428 -6.92 -12.25 -17.69
N GLU A 429 -7.77 -12.71 -18.61
CA GLU A 429 -8.65 -13.87 -18.48
C GLU A 429 -8.60 -14.70 -19.78
N SER A 430 -8.22 -15.99 -19.67
CA SER A 430 -8.06 -16.92 -20.80
C SER A 430 -9.09 -18.05 -20.76
N TYR A 431 -9.67 -18.37 -21.93
CA TYR A 431 -10.72 -19.37 -22.10
C TYR A 431 -10.49 -20.25 -23.33
N TYR A 432 -11.05 -21.45 -23.28
CA TYR A 432 -11.39 -22.23 -24.47
C TYR A 432 -12.85 -21.97 -24.83
N ARG A 433 -13.13 -21.52 -26.06
CA ARG A 433 -14.49 -21.41 -26.60
C ARG A 433 -14.77 -22.60 -27.52
N ALA A 434 -15.89 -23.30 -27.30
CA ALA A 434 -16.32 -24.37 -28.20
C ALA A 434 -16.92 -23.81 -29.49
N LYS A 435 -16.48 -24.31 -30.65
CA LYS A 435 -16.94 -23.87 -31.99
C LYS A 435 -18.11 -24.69 -32.54
N GLU A 436 -18.42 -25.82 -31.91
CA GLU A 436 -19.57 -26.69 -32.21
C GLU A 436 -19.97 -27.45 -30.96
N ALA A 437 -21.27 -27.76 -30.82
CA ALA A 437 -21.76 -28.55 -29.70
C ALA A 437 -21.28 -30.01 -29.80
N HIS A 438 -20.74 -30.56 -28.70
CA HIS A 438 -20.20 -31.92 -28.67
C HIS A 438 -20.16 -32.51 -27.25
N ASP A 439 -20.04 -33.84 -27.17
CA ASP A 439 -20.03 -34.61 -25.93
C ASP A 439 -18.61 -35.16 -25.67
N ILE A 440 -18.09 -34.95 -24.45
CA ILE A 440 -16.80 -35.46 -23.96
C ILE A 440 -17.05 -36.73 -23.12
N GLN A 441 -16.51 -37.87 -23.55
CA GLN A 441 -16.68 -39.16 -22.88
C GLN A 441 -15.33 -39.71 -22.39
N ALA A 442 -14.94 -39.36 -21.16
CA ALA A 442 -13.77 -39.96 -20.51
C ALA A 442 -14.08 -41.37 -19.96
N PRO A 443 -13.08 -42.27 -19.86
CA PRO A 443 -13.22 -43.54 -19.16
C PRO A 443 -13.51 -43.33 -17.67
N GLY A 444 -14.47 -44.06 -17.12
CA GLY A 444 -14.94 -43.93 -15.74
C GLY A 444 -16.18 -43.02 -15.56
N LEU A 445 -16.54 -42.23 -16.58
CA LEU A 445 -17.78 -41.45 -16.57
C LEU A 445 -18.99 -42.29 -16.97
N THR A 446 -20.07 -42.22 -16.19
CA THR A 446 -21.35 -42.90 -16.46
C THR A 446 -22.22 -42.17 -17.49
N GLU A 447 -22.03 -40.87 -17.64
CA GLU A 447 -22.70 -40.02 -18.64
C GLU A 447 -21.67 -39.09 -19.32
N PRO A 448 -21.84 -38.76 -20.61
CA PRO A 448 -20.95 -37.84 -21.30
C PRO A 448 -21.12 -36.40 -20.81
N ILE A 449 -20.01 -35.66 -20.71
CA ILE A 449 -20.02 -34.23 -20.37
C ILE A 449 -20.36 -33.44 -21.63
N LYS A 450 -21.49 -32.74 -21.60
CA LYS A 450 -21.96 -31.96 -22.76
C LYS A 450 -21.32 -30.59 -22.80
N ILE A 451 -20.79 -30.23 -23.97
CA ILE A 451 -20.26 -28.90 -24.30
C ILE A 451 -21.18 -28.27 -25.34
N ALA A 452 -21.74 -27.10 -25.04
CA ALA A 452 -22.58 -26.36 -26.01
C ALA A 452 -21.73 -25.55 -27.00
N GLU A 453 -22.27 -25.25 -28.17
CA GLU A 453 -21.66 -24.30 -29.11
C GLU A 453 -21.56 -22.91 -28.45
N GLY A 454 -20.39 -22.29 -28.55
CA GLY A 454 -20.07 -21.04 -27.86
C GLY A 454 -19.78 -21.16 -26.36
N GLU A 455 -19.88 -22.35 -25.74
CA GLU A 455 -19.60 -22.51 -24.31
C GLU A 455 -18.12 -22.22 -23.99
N LEU A 456 -17.90 -21.49 -22.89
CA LEU A 456 -16.59 -21.17 -22.37
C LEU A 456 -16.16 -22.13 -21.26
N ILE A 457 -14.93 -22.61 -21.36
CA ILE A 457 -14.19 -23.31 -20.31
C ILE A 457 -13.07 -22.37 -19.87
N HIS A 458 -13.07 -21.94 -18.61
CA HIS A 458 -12.03 -21.06 -18.07
C HIS A 458 -10.73 -21.84 -17.88
N MET A 459 -9.63 -21.26 -18.36
CA MET A 459 -8.28 -21.81 -18.27
C MET A 459 -7.49 -21.13 -17.13
N GLU A 460 -7.23 -19.84 -17.26
CA GLU A 460 -6.41 -19.08 -16.32
C GLU A 460 -6.86 -17.62 -16.21
N ALA A 461 -6.50 -16.97 -15.12
CA ALA A 461 -6.57 -15.52 -14.97
C ALA A 461 -5.22 -15.02 -14.43
N SER A 462 -4.72 -13.92 -14.98
CA SER A 462 -3.47 -13.29 -14.54
C SER A 462 -3.74 -11.87 -14.04
N TYR A 463 -3.87 -11.74 -12.73
CA TYR A 463 -4.05 -10.50 -12.00
C TYR A 463 -2.81 -9.61 -12.03
N LYS A 464 -3.09 -8.31 -12.07
CA LYS A 464 -2.16 -7.19 -12.12
C LYS A 464 -2.48 -6.27 -10.94
N PHE A 465 -1.45 -5.78 -10.26
CA PHE A 465 -1.63 -5.04 -9.01
C PHE A 465 -1.25 -3.56 -9.17
N GLY A 466 -2.04 -2.66 -8.61
CA GLY A 466 -1.62 -1.28 -8.33
C GLY A 466 -0.67 -1.23 -7.12
N GLU A 467 0.02 -0.10 -6.94
CA GLU A 467 0.83 0.17 -5.75
C GLU A 467 -0.06 0.11 -4.49
N ARG A 468 -1.27 0.69 -4.55
CA ARG A 468 -2.23 0.66 -3.43
C ARG A 468 -2.64 -0.77 -3.04
N GLU A 469 -2.99 -1.58 -4.03
CA GLU A 469 -3.37 -2.99 -3.83
C GLU A 469 -2.20 -3.79 -3.24
N THR A 470 -0.98 -3.52 -3.69
CA THR A 470 0.26 -4.15 -3.21
C THR A 470 0.59 -3.74 -1.76
N LEU A 471 0.40 -2.47 -1.40
CA LEU A 471 0.59 -1.97 -0.04
C LEU A 471 -0.41 -2.62 0.94
N ASN A 472 -1.68 -2.76 0.54
CA ASN A 472 -2.72 -3.45 1.31
C ASN A 472 -2.40 -4.96 1.45
N LEU A 473 -1.94 -5.60 0.38
CA LEU A 473 -1.60 -7.02 0.34
C LEU A 473 -0.53 -7.40 1.36
N PHE A 474 0.55 -6.63 1.45
CA PHE A 474 1.64 -6.91 2.39
C PHE A 474 1.27 -6.54 3.83
N ASP A 475 0.47 -5.50 4.05
CA ASP A 475 -0.07 -5.13 5.37
C ASP A 475 -0.97 -6.26 5.93
N TYR A 476 -1.93 -6.75 5.14
CA TYR A 476 -2.77 -7.90 5.52
C TYR A 476 -1.94 -9.18 5.78
N ALA A 477 -0.85 -9.38 5.05
CA ALA A 477 0.06 -10.51 5.26
C ALA A 477 0.94 -10.38 6.51
N GLY A 478 0.95 -9.22 7.19
CA GLY A 478 1.85 -8.93 8.30
C GLY A 478 3.32 -8.78 7.89
N LEU A 479 3.57 -8.41 6.63
CA LEU A 479 4.90 -8.33 6.02
C LEU A 479 5.35 -6.88 5.86
N ARG A 480 6.53 -6.53 6.42
CA ARG A 480 7.09 -5.18 6.29
C ARG A 480 7.88 -5.07 4.99
N ILE A 481 7.63 -4.02 4.22
CA ILE A 481 8.40 -3.72 3.01
C ILE A 481 9.79 -3.21 3.42
N VAL A 482 10.83 -3.87 2.92
CA VAL A 482 12.23 -3.47 3.09
C VAL A 482 12.71 -2.68 1.88
N GLN A 483 12.40 -3.16 0.67
CA GLN A 483 12.93 -2.56 -0.57
C GLN A 483 12.06 -2.88 -1.80
N ARG A 484 12.17 -2.02 -2.83
CA ARG A 484 11.52 -2.20 -4.14
C ARG A 484 12.49 -1.86 -5.26
N TRP A 485 12.44 -2.64 -6.35
CA TRP A 485 13.13 -2.39 -7.61
C TRP A 485 12.13 -2.50 -8.75
N SER A 486 12.29 -1.68 -9.78
CA SER A 486 11.37 -1.58 -10.92
C SER A 486 12.15 -1.69 -12.22
N ASP A 487 11.51 -2.15 -13.28
CA ASP A 487 12.11 -2.08 -14.61
C ASP A 487 12.17 -0.62 -15.12
N LYS A 488 12.96 -0.35 -16.18
CA LYS A 488 13.17 1.01 -16.70
C LYS A 488 11.93 1.67 -17.31
N THR A 489 10.86 0.90 -17.57
CA THR A 489 9.55 1.40 -18.01
C THR A 489 8.51 1.47 -16.88
N ASP A 490 8.89 1.12 -15.64
CA ASP A 490 8.05 1.21 -14.43
C ASP A 490 6.74 0.40 -14.54
N ARG A 491 6.80 -0.74 -15.25
CA ARG A 491 5.69 -1.67 -15.53
C ARG A 491 5.69 -2.91 -14.63
N TYR A 492 6.83 -3.26 -14.06
CA TYR A 492 7.02 -4.48 -13.25
C TYR A 492 7.89 -4.16 -12.04
N ASP A 493 7.57 -4.75 -10.88
CA ASP A 493 8.35 -4.61 -9.66
C ASP A 493 8.87 -5.96 -9.14
N ILE A 494 9.99 -5.89 -8.43
CA ILE A 494 10.40 -6.89 -7.45
C ILE A 494 10.44 -6.21 -6.08
N TRP A 495 9.74 -6.78 -5.12
CA TRP A 495 9.63 -6.30 -3.74
C TRP A 495 10.41 -7.24 -2.81
N LEU A 496 11.25 -6.68 -1.95
CA LEU A 496 11.78 -7.37 -0.78
C LEU A 496 10.93 -7.00 0.44
N VAL A 497 10.28 -7.99 1.02
CA VAL A 497 9.55 -7.88 2.28
C VAL A 497 10.19 -8.77 3.35
N GLU A 498 9.96 -8.46 4.61
CA GLU A 498 10.38 -9.28 5.76
C GLU A 498 9.19 -9.58 6.68
N LYS A 499 9.30 -10.66 7.45
CA LYS A 499 8.46 -10.84 8.64
C LYS A 499 9.09 -10.06 9.80
N PRO A 500 8.46 -8.97 10.29
CA PRO A 500 8.98 -8.23 11.43
C PRO A 500 8.74 -8.99 12.75
N SER A 501 9.37 -8.54 13.84
CA SER A 501 9.12 -9.06 15.20
C SER A 501 7.69 -8.78 15.70
N PHE A 502 7.09 -7.70 15.23
CA PHE A 502 5.70 -7.29 15.48
C PHE A 502 5.19 -6.47 14.29
N HIS A 503 3.87 -6.39 14.11
CA HIS A 503 3.27 -5.61 13.03
C HIS A 503 2.00 -4.89 13.51
N PHE A 504 1.98 -3.56 13.37
CA PHE A 504 0.76 -2.77 13.46
C PHE A 504 0.18 -2.62 12.05
N SER A 505 -1.04 -3.12 11.85
CA SER A 505 -1.71 -3.06 10.55
C SER A 505 -2.29 -1.67 10.29
N ASN A 506 -2.06 -1.13 9.09
CA ASN A 506 -2.73 0.08 8.60
C ASN A 506 -4.18 -0.22 8.15
N SER A 507 -4.51 -1.47 7.86
CA SER A 507 -5.83 -1.92 7.42
C SER A 507 -6.73 -2.35 8.59
N GLY A 508 -8.05 -2.13 8.51
CA GLY A 508 -9.03 -2.54 9.54
C GLY A 508 -9.29 -4.06 9.63
N ALA A 509 -8.44 -4.86 8.97
CA ALA A 509 -8.62 -6.27 8.73
C ALA A 509 -7.94 -7.12 9.80
N ASP A 510 -8.70 -7.54 10.82
CA ASP A 510 -8.31 -8.66 11.67
C ASP A 510 -8.14 -9.94 10.83
N VAL A 511 -6.88 -10.31 10.59
CA VAL A 511 -6.40 -11.44 9.80
C VAL A 511 -6.82 -12.80 10.39
N VAL A 512 -7.11 -12.86 11.70
CA VAL A 512 -7.44 -14.11 12.43
C VAL A 512 -8.94 -14.40 12.38
N CYS A 513 -9.79 -13.37 12.46
CA CYS A 513 -11.25 -13.54 12.42
C CYS A 513 -11.80 -14.06 11.08
N LEU A 514 -11.05 -13.97 9.98
CA LEU A 514 -11.43 -14.60 8.70
C LEU A 514 -11.01 -16.07 8.65
N ALA A 515 -9.78 -16.40 9.06
CA ALA A 515 -9.28 -17.78 9.05
C ALA A 515 -10.08 -18.72 9.97
N SER A 516 -10.62 -18.22 11.09
CA SER A 516 -11.48 -19.01 11.98
C SER A 516 -12.87 -19.34 11.40
N SER A 517 -13.33 -18.57 10.39
CA SER A 517 -14.67 -18.72 9.81
C SER A 517 -14.88 -20.03 9.02
N GLU A 518 -13.80 -20.68 8.57
CA GLU A 518 -13.86 -21.98 7.87
C GLU A 518 -14.41 -23.13 8.74
N THR A 519 -14.48 -22.95 10.06
CA THR A 519 -15.12 -23.91 10.98
C THR A 519 -16.65 -23.74 11.08
N SER A 520 -17.22 -22.72 10.45
CA SER A 520 -18.67 -22.51 10.42
C SER A 520 -19.37 -23.42 9.40
N LYS A 521 -20.48 -24.04 9.82
CA LYS A 521 -21.28 -24.95 8.97
C LYS A 521 -21.85 -24.19 7.76
N PRO A 522 -22.03 -24.86 6.60
CA PRO A 522 -22.52 -24.21 5.38
C PRO A 522 -23.82 -23.44 5.63
N SER A 523 -23.80 -22.15 5.31
CA SER A 523 -24.87 -21.21 5.61
C SER A 523 -26.11 -21.51 4.78
N GLN A 524 -27.12 -22.09 5.42
CA GLN A 524 -28.46 -22.12 4.85
C GLN A 524 -29.04 -20.70 4.79
N THR A 525 -29.89 -20.45 3.79
CA THR A 525 -30.72 -19.24 3.60
C THR A 525 -30.06 -17.96 3.05
N SER A 526 -29.65 -18.02 1.78
CA SER A 526 -30.16 -17.03 0.82
C SER A 526 -31.20 -17.72 -0.09
N LYS A 527 -32.13 -16.96 -0.69
CA LYS A 527 -33.21 -17.48 -1.55
C LYS A 527 -32.97 -17.11 -3.03
N ASP A 528 -31.75 -17.33 -3.51
CA ASP A 528 -31.44 -17.23 -4.93
C ASP A 528 -31.87 -18.53 -5.65
N PRO A 529 -32.77 -18.47 -6.65
CA PRO A 529 -33.07 -19.62 -7.47
C PRO A 529 -31.93 -19.88 -8.47
N ILE A 530 -31.40 -21.10 -8.45
CA ILE A 530 -30.30 -21.62 -9.31
C ILE A 530 -28.90 -21.12 -8.87
N GLY A 531 -27.98 -22.08 -8.67
CA GLY A 531 -26.65 -21.85 -8.11
C GLY A 531 -25.67 -21.13 -9.04
N THR A 532 -25.67 -19.80 -8.98
CA THR A 532 -24.69 -18.93 -9.64
C THR A 532 -23.69 -18.41 -8.60
N LYS A 533 -22.40 -18.62 -8.84
CA LYS A 533 -21.28 -17.94 -8.19
C LYS A 533 -20.99 -16.65 -8.97
N ILE A 534 -20.67 -15.57 -8.26
CA ILE A 534 -20.00 -14.43 -8.85
C ILE A 534 -18.51 -14.67 -8.61
N ASP A 535 -17.70 -14.66 -9.66
CA ASP A 535 -16.27 -14.41 -9.54
C ASP A 535 -16.12 -12.90 -9.60
N ASP A 536 -16.33 -12.23 -8.48
CA ASP A 536 -16.18 -10.77 -8.35
C ASP A 536 -14.73 -10.29 -8.57
N GLY A 537 -13.81 -11.24 -8.81
CA GLY A 537 -12.37 -11.05 -8.98
C GLY A 537 -11.69 -10.38 -7.80
N TRP A 538 -12.42 -10.20 -6.70
CA TRP A 538 -12.34 -9.02 -5.84
C TRP A 538 -11.54 -7.87 -6.45
N GLY A 539 -12.19 -7.06 -7.28
CA GLY A 539 -11.64 -5.76 -7.69
C GLY A 539 -11.08 -4.97 -6.51
N GLY A 540 -10.06 -4.15 -6.75
CA GLY A 540 -9.22 -3.52 -5.71
C GLY A 540 -9.99 -2.93 -4.53
N SER A 541 -11.20 -2.44 -4.80
CA SER A 541 -12.25 -2.11 -3.85
C SER A 541 -12.41 -3.02 -2.64
N ASN A 542 -12.13 -4.33 -2.64
CA ASN A 542 -12.32 -5.17 -1.42
C ASN A 542 -11.05 -5.45 -0.59
N LEU A 543 -9.84 -5.42 -1.14
CA LEU A 543 -8.68 -5.19 -0.25
C LEU A 543 -8.82 -3.79 0.38
N ASP A 544 -9.34 -2.83 -0.39
CA ASP A 544 -9.66 -1.49 0.10
C ASP A 544 -10.87 -1.42 1.06
N GLU A 545 -11.93 -2.22 0.92
CA GLU A 545 -13.06 -2.29 1.88
C GLU A 545 -12.72 -3.17 3.09
N MET A 546 -11.81 -4.13 2.96
CA MET A 546 -11.23 -4.82 4.12
C MET A 546 -10.32 -3.89 4.92
N ALA A 547 -9.58 -3.00 4.23
CA ALA A 547 -8.82 -1.94 4.89
C ALA A 547 -9.68 -0.78 5.42
N GLN A 548 -10.76 -0.40 4.73
CA GLN A 548 -11.69 0.68 5.13
C GLN A 548 -12.85 0.20 6.01
N LYS A 549 -12.93 -1.10 6.36
CA LYS A 549 -13.81 -1.58 7.44
C LYS A 549 -13.27 -0.98 8.73
N ALA A 550 -13.88 0.15 9.11
CA ALA A 550 -13.38 1.06 10.13
C ALA A 550 -12.83 0.32 11.35
N ALA A 551 -11.69 0.79 11.85
CA ALA A 551 -11.14 0.31 13.10
C ALA A 551 -12.23 0.33 14.19
N ASN A 552 -12.25 -0.70 15.02
CA ASN A 552 -12.99 -0.65 16.27
C ASN A 552 -12.33 0.43 17.16
N LEU A 553 -12.77 1.69 17.06
CA LEU A 553 -12.37 2.80 17.93
C LEU A 553 -12.99 2.65 19.35
N GLY A 554 -12.99 1.42 19.87
CA GLY A 554 -13.78 0.99 21.01
C GLY A 554 -12.99 0.07 21.94
N LEU A 555 -13.58 -1.03 22.39
CA LEU A 555 -12.85 -2.09 23.08
C LEU A 555 -11.76 -2.65 22.14
N PRO A 556 -10.47 -2.66 22.54
CA PRO A 556 -9.40 -3.27 21.74
C PRO A 556 -9.46 -4.81 21.81
N SER A 557 -8.83 -5.50 20.85
CA SER A 557 -8.75 -6.95 20.82
C SER A 557 -7.55 -7.51 21.60
N LEU A 558 -7.59 -8.82 21.90
CA LEU A 558 -6.43 -9.54 22.44
C LEU A 558 -5.22 -9.53 21.47
N GLN A 559 -5.44 -9.35 20.17
CA GLN A 559 -4.35 -9.20 19.20
C GLN A 559 -3.74 -7.80 19.25
N ASP A 560 -4.54 -6.74 19.48
CA ASP A 560 -4.01 -5.38 19.68
C ASP A 560 -3.13 -5.34 20.94
N TRP A 561 -3.62 -5.94 22.04
CA TRP A 561 -2.82 -6.16 23.24
C TRP A 561 -1.52 -6.92 22.94
N LYS A 562 -1.59 -8.04 22.21
CA LYS A 562 -0.39 -8.80 21.86
C LYS A 562 0.59 -7.95 21.06
N THR A 563 0.13 -7.25 20.03
CA THR A 563 0.98 -6.41 19.15
C THR A 563 1.68 -5.29 19.94
N ILE A 564 0.99 -4.57 20.82
CA ILE A 564 1.64 -3.51 21.61
C ILE A 564 2.62 -4.08 22.64
N TRP A 565 2.33 -5.23 23.25
CA TRP A 565 3.26 -5.89 24.17
C TRP A 565 4.47 -6.50 23.45
N ASP A 566 4.31 -7.06 22.24
CA ASP A 566 5.42 -7.50 21.39
C ASP A 566 6.33 -6.31 21.03
N ALA A 567 5.75 -5.17 20.64
CA ALA A 567 6.48 -3.94 20.33
C ALA A 567 7.21 -3.36 21.56
N TRP A 568 6.52 -3.30 22.70
CA TRP A 568 7.08 -2.86 23.97
C TRP A 568 8.28 -3.72 24.38
N ASN A 569 8.13 -5.05 24.34
CA ASN A 569 9.19 -6.01 24.65
C ASN A 569 10.35 -5.92 23.67
N ASN A 570 10.08 -5.74 22.36
CA ASN A 570 11.13 -5.61 21.35
C ASN A 570 12.01 -4.38 21.61
N VAL A 571 11.41 -3.23 21.89
CA VAL A 571 12.17 -2.01 22.24
C VAL A 571 12.90 -2.18 23.58
N THR A 572 12.19 -2.53 24.65
CA THR A 572 12.75 -2.56 26.01
C THR A 572 13.78 -3.66 26.26
N LEU A 573 13.66 -4.82 25.62
CA LEU A 573 14.50 -6.00 25.89
C LEU A 573 15.55 -6.27 24.81
N THR A 574 15.50 -5.63 23.64
CA THR A 574 16.49 -5.84 22.56
C THR A 574 17.27 -4.58 22.17
N MET A 575 16.67 -3.39 22.26
CA MET A 575 17.36 -2.13 21.96
C MET A 575 18.14 -1.56 23.15
N ILE A 576 17.78 -1.95 24.38
CA ILE A 576 18.46 -1.52 25.62
C ILE A 576 19.36 -2.65 26.12
N PRO A 577 20.70 -2.49 26.17
CA PRO A 577 21.55 -3.47 26.81
C PRO A 577 21.27 -3.58 28.31
N ARG A 578 21.38 -4.77 28.90
CA ARG A 578 20.97 -5.03 30.29
C ARG A 578 21.70 -4.17 31.32
N ASP A 579 22.99 -3.90 31.11
CA ASP A 579 23.81 -3.02 31.97
C ASP A 579 23.41 -1.53 31.86
N LYS A 580 22.52 -1.19 30.92
CA LYS A 580 22.08 0.19 30.62
C LYS A 580 20.65 0.50 31.08
N LEU A 581 19.99 -0.43 31.78
CA LEU A 581 18.65 -0.20 32.32
C LEU A 581 18.61 0.94 33.36
N HIS A 582 19.72 1.21 34.06
CA HIS A 582 19.86 2.34 34.97
C HIS A 582 20.39 3.63 34.30
N GLU A 583 20.62 3.64 32.98
CA GLU A 583 20.93 4.89 32.27
C GLU A 583 19.70 5.78 32.13
N LYS A 584 19.96 7.10 32.09
CA LYS A 584 18.98 8.17 31.92
C LYS A 584 19.42 9.04 30.73
N PRO A 585 19.04 8.69 29.48
CA PRO A 585 19.51 9.39 28.27
C PRO A 585 19.05 10.84 28.12
N ILE A 586 18.03 11.27 28.88
CA ILE A 586 17.50 12.64 28.90
C ILE A 586 17.29 13.05 30.36
N ASP A 587 17.88 14.18 30.77
CA ASP A 587 17.87 14.63 32.18
C ASP A 587 16.47 14.94 32.74
N LEU A 588 15.51 15.25 31.86
CA LEU A 588 14.09 15.49 32.20
C LEU A 588 13.23 14.21 32.24
N ARG A 589 13.83 13.02 32.09
CA ARG A 589 13.13 11.71 32.09
C ARG A 589 13.64 10.79 33.18
N HIS A 590 12.96 9.66 33.40
CA HIS A 590 13.42 8.64 34.35
C HIS A 590 14.48 7.71 33.74
N ILE A 591 15.11 6.84 34.56
CA ILE A 591 15.95 5.74 34.06
C ILE A 591 15.15 4.78 33.18
N CYS A 592 15.80 4.07 32.25
CA CYS A 592 15.12 3.12 31.35
C CYS A 592 14.30 2.05 32.09
N LEU A 593 14.82 1.49 33.20
CA LEU A 593 14.16 0.45 34.01
C LEU A 593 12.78 0.87 34.52
N PHE A 594 12.61 2.15 34.87
CA PHE A 594 11.35 2.67 35.42
C PHE A 594 10.18 2.42 34.47
N TYR A 595 10.39 2.60 33.16
CA TYR A 595 9.33 2.45 32.17
C TYR A 595 8.83 0.99 32.07
N LEU A 596 9.72 0.01 32.23
CA LEU A 596 9.35 -1.41 32.23
C LEU A 596 8.43 -1.77 33.41
N GLY A 597 8.55 -1.09 34.54
CA GLY A 597 7.64 -1.24 35.69
C GLY A 597 6.38 -0.36 35.60
N HIS A 598 6.52 0.86 35.09
CA HIS A 598 5.44 1.85 34.92
C HIS A 598 4.32 1.36 34.02
N ILE A 599 4.65 0.75 32.88
CA ILE A 599 3.64 0.25 31.96
C ILE A 599 2.71 -0.83 32.57
N PRO A 600 3.20 -1.94 33.15
CA PRO A 600 2.33 -2.87 33.84
C PRO A 600 1.71 -2.30 35.12
N ALA A 601 2.35 -1.34 35.82
CA ALA A 601 1.76 -0.71 36.99
C ALA A 601 0.53 0.14 36.63
N PHE A 602 0.60 0.97 35.60
CA PHE A 602 -0.52 1.78 35.12
C PHE A 602 -1.73 0.91 34.76
N VAL A 603 -1.50 -0.19 34.03
CA VAL A 603 -2.55 -1.17 33.68
C VAL A 603 -3.14 -1.81 34.94
N ASP A 604 -2.31 -2.28 35.88
CA ASP A 604 -2.81 -2.99 37.07
C ASP A 604 -3.56 -2.06 38.05
N ILE A 605 -3.10 -0.82 38.23
CA ILE A 605 -3.78 0.18 39.07
C ILE A 605 -5.19 0.45 38.54
N HIS A 606 -5.33 0.69 37.23
CA HIS A 606 -6.64 0.92 36.62
C HIS A 606 -7.54 -0.33 36.62
N VAL A 607 -6.99 -1.52 36.37
CA VAL A 607 -7.72 -2.81 36.45
C VAL A 607 -8.18 -3.11 37.88
N ALA A 608 -7.29 -2.98 38.87
CA ALA A 608 -7.58 -3.22 40.28
C ALA A 608 -8.62 -2.23 40.82
N THR A 609 -8.46 -0.93 40.51
CA THR A 609 -9.42 0.13 40.87
C THR A 609 -10.80 -0.13 40.28
N TYR A 610 -10.87 -0.50 38.99
CA TYR A 610 -12.14 -0.78 38.32
C TYR A 610 -12.84 -2.02 38.89
N LEU A 611 -12.11 -3.12 39.05
CA LEU A 611 -12.64 -4.40 39.56
C LEU A 611 -12.81 -4.42 41.10
N LYS A 612 -12.36 -3.36 41.80
CA LYS A 612 -12.33 -3.26 43.27
C LYS A 612 -11.56 -4.42 43.93
N GLN A 613 -10.43 -4.76 43.32
CA GLN A 613 -9.49 -5.78 43.76
C GLN A 613 -8.24 -5.12 44.36
N PRO A 614 -7.43 -5.82 45.18
CA PRO A 614 -6.07 -5.36 45.48
C PRO A 614 -5.21 -5.31 44.20
N HIS A 615 -4.13 -4.54 44.24
CA HIS A 615 -3.08 -4.61 43.24
C HIS A 615 -2.41 -6.00 43.24
N THR A 616 -1.82 -6.35 42.10
CA THR A 616 -0.92 -7.49 41.95
C THR A 616 0.35 -7.31 42.78
N ASN A 617 0.82 -6.07 42.94
CA ASN A 617 1.96 -5.72 43.80
C ASN A 617 1.89 -4.24 44.23
N ASP A 618 1.58 -3.99 45.51
CA ASP A 618 1.49 -2.63 46.07
C ASP A 618 2.83 -1.87 46.05
N ARG A 619 3.97 -2.56 46.27
CA ARG A 619 5.31 -1.92 46.20
C ARG A 619 5.60 -1.43 44.78
N PHE A 620 5.23 -2.21 43.77
CA PHE A 620 5.50 -1.83 42.38
C PHE A 620 4.54 -0.74 41.93
N SER A 621 3.26 -0.80 42.34
CA SER A 621 2.31 0.28 42.15
C SER A 621 2.87 1.60 42.69
N ALA A 622 3.24 1.64 43.98
CA ALA A 622 3.78 2.84 44.63
C ALA A 622 5.10 3.37 44.02
N ILE A 623 6.00 2.49 43.53
CA ILE A 623 7.27 2.91 42.91
C ILE A 623 7.07 3.44 41.48
N PHE A 624 6.09 2.89 40.75
CA PHE A 624 5.96 3.09 39.30
C PHE A 624 4.72 3.90 38.86
N GLU A 625 3.78 4.25 39.75
CA GLU A 625 2.59 5.07 39.46
C GLU A 625 2.85 6.53 39.06
N ARG A 626 4.12 6.97 39.10
CA ARG A 626 4.52 8.37 38.94
C ARG A 626 4.21 8.94 37.53
N GLY A 627 3.47 10.04 37.50
CA GLY A 627 3.12 10.79 36.29
C GLY A 627 4.17 11.82 35.83
N ILE A 628 3.78 12.65 34.85
CA ILE A 628 4.60 13.74 34.29
C ILE A 628 4.23 15.06 34.99
N ASP A 629 5.24 15.84 35.40
CA ASP A 629 5.03 17.22 35.86
C ASP A 629 4.72 18.17 34.68
N PRO A 630 3.69 19.02 34.75
CA PRO A 630 3.46 20.04 33.73
C PRO A 630 4.55 21.12 33.75
N HIS A 631 5.10 21.42 34.93
CA HIS A 631 6.01 22.55 35.15
C HIS A 631 7.48 22.12 35.30
N LEU A 632 8.04 21.53 34.25
CA LEU A 632 9.44 21.06 34.19
C LEU A 632 10.52 22.10 34.58
N ASP A 633 10.21 23.40 34.52
CA ASP A 633 11.13 24.49 34.85
C ASP A 633 11.10 24.93 36.33
N ASP A 634 10.06 24.55 37.10
CA ASP A 634 9.83 25.04 38.46
C ASP A 634 9.47 23.90 39.43
N ILE A 635 10.48 23.46 40.17
CA ILE A 635 10.41 22.39 41.18
C ILE A 635 9.44 22.75 42.32
N SER A 636 9.11 24.03 42.53
CA SER A 636 8.12 24.44 43.54
C SER A 636 6.66 24.22 43.10
N GLN A 637 6.45 23.90 41.82
CA GLN A 637 5.13 23.61 41.23
C GLN A 637 5.05 22.18 40.64
N CYS A 638 5.93 21.28 41.07
CA CYS A 638 5.76 19.84 40.83
C CYS A 638 4.49 19.32 41.54
N ASN A 639 3.79 18.39 40.90
CA ASN A 639 2.71 17.63 41.54
C ASN A 639 3.28 16.75 42.67
N PRO A 640 2.47 16.32 43.66
CA PRO A 640 2.90 15.35 44.66
C PRO A 640 3.20 14.00 43.99
N HIS A 641 4.43 13.49 44.15
CA HIS A 641 4.87 12.23 43.55
C HIS A 641 5.34 11.23 44.59
N SER A 642 5.11 9.96 44.29
CA SER A 642 5.59 8.82 45.07
C SER A 642 7.13 8.72 45.07
N GLU A 643 7.69 8.26 46.19
CA GLU A 643 9.13 8.13 46.38
C GLU A 643 9.71 6.98 45.54
N VAL A 644 10.70 7.29 44.71
CA VAL A 644 11.38 6.31 43.85
C VAL A 644 12.73 5.88 44.46
N PRO A 645 13.17 4.62 44.26
CA PRO A 645 14.45 4.15 44.80
C PRO A 645 15.66 4.96 44.31
N ALA A 646 16.46 5.45 45.26
CA ALA A 646 17.60 6.34 44.99
C ALA A 646 18.92 5.60 44.71
N ARG A 647 19.00 4.31 45.04
CA ARG A 647 20.16 3.43 44.77
C ARG A 647 19.77 2.35 43.77
N GLU A 648 20.75 1.82 43.04
CA GLU A 648 20.53 0.79 42.01
C GLU A 648 19.97 -0.50 42.62
N GLU A 649 20.52 -0.94 43.75
CA GLU A 649 20.12 -2.16 44.47
C GLU A 649 18.76 -2.07 45.20
N ASP A 650 18.15 -0.89 45.30
CA ASP A 650 16.83 -0.69 45.91
C ASP A 650 15.68 -0.82 44.88
N TRP A 651 16.00 -0.86 43.57
CA TRP A 651 15.03 -1.11 42.50
C TRP A 651 14.61 -2.59 42.45
N PRO A 652 13.39 -2.91 42.00
CA PRO A 652 13.04 -4.26 41.58
C PRO A 652 13.92 -4.74 40.42
N THR A 653 14.27 -6.02 40.41
CA THR A 653 15.07 -6.62 39.32
C THR A 653 14.24 -6.74 38.03
N LEU A 654 14.94 -6.84 36.89
CA LEU A 654 14.29 -7.03 35.59
C LEU A 654 13.36 -8.26 35.57
N ASP A 655 13.78 -9.37 36.15
CA ASP A 655 12.99 -10.61 36.16
C ASP A 655 11.72 -10.50 37.03
N GLU A 656 11.78 -9.80 38.16
CA GLU A 656 10.59 -9.48 38.97
C GLU A 656 9.61 -8.56 38.22
N ILE A 657 10.13 -7.55 37.51
CA ILE A 657 9.32 -6.64 36.68
C ILE A 657 8.66 -7.41 35.51
N LEU A 658 9.38 -8.34 34.89
CA LEU A 658 8.84 -9.16 33.80
C LEU A 658 7.82 -10.20 34.28
N GLU A 659 7.96 -10.75 35.49
CA GLU A 659 6.93 -11.62 36.09
C GLU A 659 5.68 -10.83 36.49
N TYR A 660 5.86 -9.62 37.02
CA TYR A 660 4.77 -8.68 37.24
C TYR A 660 4.05 -8.35 35.92
N GLN A 661 4.79 -8.02 34.86
CA GLN A 661 4.23 -7.77 33.53
C GLN A 661 3.43 -8.97 33.00
N ARG A 662 3.95 -10.20 33.11
CA ARG A 662 3.22 -11.43 32.75
C ARG A 662 1.93 -11.60 33.55
N THR A 663 1.96 -11.30 34.85
CA THR A 663 0.78 -11.42 35.73
C THR A 663 -0.30 -10.38 35.39
N VAL A 664 0.10 -9.14 35.08
CA VAL A 664 -0.82 -8.08 34.66
C VAL A 664 -1.42 -8.38 33.28
N GLN A 665 -0.62 -8.86 32.32
CA GLN A 665 -1.11 -9.35 31.03
C GLN A 665 -2.14 -10.49 31.22
N ARG A 666 -1.88 -11.43 32.14
CA ARG A 666 -2.84 -12.51 32.48
C ARG A 666 -4.14 -11.96 33.05
N ARG A 667 -4.10 -10.91 33.89
CA ARG A 667 -5.30 -10.23 34.42
C ARG A 667 -6.12 -9.55 33.33
N VAL A 668 -5.47 -8.88 32.38
CA VAL A 668 -6.16 -8.32 31.20
C VAL A 668 -6.79 -9.44 30.36
N GLN A 669 -6.06 -10.51 30.05
CA GLN A 669 -6.61 -11.67 29.33
C GLN A 669 -7.83 -12.26 30.06
N GLN A 670 -7.78 -12.37 31.40
CA GLN A 670 -8.87 -12.94 32.19
C GLN A 670 -10.18 -12.15 32.03
N ILE A 671 -10.12 -10.82 31.91
CA ILE A 671 -11.31 -9.98 31.66
C ILE A 671 -12.04 -10.40 30.38
N TYR A 672 -11.32 -10.68 29.29
CA TYR A 672 -11.93 -11.14 28.02
C TYR A 672 -12.46 -12.58 28.13
N GLU A 673 -11.74 -13.46 28.83
CA GLU A 673 -12.21 -14.84 29.07
C GLU A 673 -13.48 -14.85 29.92
N ASP A 674 -13.56 -14.03 30.96
CA ASP A 674 -14.69 -13.93 31.89
C ASP A 674 -15.92 -13.30 31.21
N VAL A 675 -15.73 -12.30 30.35
CA VAL A 675 -16.78 -11.72 29.49
C VAL A 675 -17.29 -12.70 28.45
N SER A 676 -16.42 -13.54 27.89
CA SER A 676 -16.80 -14.59 26.95
C SER A 676 -17.65 -15.68 27.60
N ARG A 677 -17.36 -16.05 28.85
CA ARG A 677 -18.16 -16.99 29.65
C ARG A 677 -19.43 -16.39 30.24
N GLY A 678 -19.47 -15.07 30.43
CA GLY A 678 -20.56 -14.35 31.09
C GLY A 678 -20.41 -14.21 32.61
N ASP A 679 -19.23 -14.50 33.15
CA ASP A 679 -18.89 -14.31 34.56
C ASP A 679 -18.68 -12.80 34.88
N LEU A 680 -18.33 -12.01 33.87
CA LEU A 680 -18.18 -10.56 33.93
C LEU A 680 -19.00 -9.89 32.82
N ILE A 681 -19.71 -8.80 33.13
CA ILE A 681 -20.44 -8.02 32.12
C ILE A 681 -19.56 -6.87 31.63
N MET A 682 -19.23 -6.89 30.35
CA MET A 682 -18.54 -5.77 29.69
C MET A 682 -19.46 -4.54 29.64
N ASN A 683 -18.93 -3.36 29.93
CA ASN A 683 -19.64 -2.08 29.83
C ASN A 683 -18.72 -1.02 29.20
N ARG A 684 -19.26 0.15 28.85
CA ARG A 684 -18.45 1.20 28.20
C ARG A 684 -17.27 1.65 29.08
N ARG A 685 -17.47 1.79 30.40
CA ARG A 685 -16.44 2.27 31.32
C ARG A 685 -15.24 1.32 31.44
N LEU A 686 -15.48 0.00 31.45
CA LEU A 686 -14.45 -1.03 31.36
C LEU A 686 -13.74 -1.00 30.00
N ALA A 687 -14.51 -0.88 28.91
CA ALA A 687 -13.95 -0.85 27.57
C ALA A 687 -13.09 0.40 27.30
N ARG A 688 -13.50 1.59 27.77
CA ARG A 688 -12.70 2.82 27.70
C ARG A 688 -11.45 2.70 28.55
N MET A 689 -11.52 2.13 29.75
CA MET A 689 -10.33 1.89 30.59
C MET A 689 -9.32 0.98 29.87
N LEU A 690 -9.78 -0.10 29.21
CA LEU A 690 -8.92 -0.98 28.41
C LEU A 690 -8.34 -0.29 27.17
N TRP A 691 -9.09 0.58 26.50
CA TRP A 691 -8.57 1.38 25.38
C TRP A 691 -7.54 2.43 25.85
N MET A 692 -7.87 3.21 26.87
CA MET A 692 -7.01 4.24 27.48
C MET A 692 -5.69 3.64 27.97
N THR A 693 -5.73 2.48 28.62
CA THR A 693 -4.52 1.80 29.09
C THR A 693 -3.69 1.21 27.94
N LEU A 694 -4.30 0.70 26.86
CA LEU A 694 -3.58 0.30 25.64
C LEU A 694 -2.91 1.51 24.94
N GLU A 695 -3.63 2.62 24.82
CA GLU A 695 -3.14 3.83 24.15
C GLU A 695 -2.01 4.50 24.94
N HIS A 696 -2.09 4.50 26.27
CA HIS A 696 -1.00 4.93 27.15
C HIS A 696 0.34 4.21 26.86
N ILE A 697 0.32 2.89 26.60
CA ILE A 697 1.53 2.13 26.24
C ILE A 697 2.11 2.64 24.91
N ASN A 698 1.29 3.02 23.94
CA ASN A 698 1.75 3.58 22.66
C ASN A 698 2.43 4.93 22.84
N LEU A 699 1.86 5.84 23.65
CA LEU A 699 2.45 7.15 23.95
C LEU A 699 3.79 7.02 24.68
N HIS A 700 3.90 6.06 25.60
CA HIS A 700 5.14 5.76 26.31
C HIS A 700 6.16 5.02 25.45
N LEU A 701 5.75 4.20 24.48
CA LEU A 701 6.63 3.55 23.51
C LEU A 701 7.35 4.62 22.68
N GLU A 702 6.62 5.62 22.18
CA GLU A 702 7.21 6.75 21.46
C GLU A 702 8.11 7.60 22.36
N THR A 703 7.68 7.87 23.59
CA THR A 703 8.48 8.62 24.59
C THR A 703 9.81 7.93 24.93
N LEU A 704 9.81 6.61 25.08
CA LEU A 704 11.03 5.82 25.32
C LEU A 704 11.94 5.86 24.09
N LEU A 705 11.38 5.78 22.88
CA LEU A 705 12.15 5.88 21.63
C LEU A 705 12.82 7.25 21.46
N TYR A 706 12.21 8.35 21.93
CA TYR A 706 12.88 9.66 22.01
C TYR A 706 14.10 9.66 22.94
N MET A 707 14.08 8.88 24.03
CA MET A 707 15.25 8.71 24.91
C MET A 707 16.32 7.84 24.25
N LEU A 708 15.93 6.71 23.65
CA LEU A 708 16.86 5.75 23.07
C LEU A 708 17.61 6.32 21.87
N ILE A 709 16.99 7.15 21.01
CA ILE A 709 17.69 7.77 19.88
C ILE A 709 18.77 8.81 20.32
N GLN A 710 18.73 9.26 21.58
CA GLN A 710 19.74 10.14 22.15
C GLN A 710 20.95 9.37 22.70
N SER A 711 20.74 8.18 23.28
CA SER A 711 21.82 7.35 23.84
C SER A 711 22.70 6.72 22.75
N PRO A 712 24.05 6.78 22.88
CA PRO A 712 24.95 6.06 21.98
C PRO A 712 24.98 4.53 22.24
N ASN A 713 24.41 4.06 23.36
CA ASN A 713 24.41 2.65 23.76
C ASN A 713 23.22 1.84 23.21
N THR A 714 22.27 2.50 22.54
CA THR A 714 21.07 1.88 21.96
C THR A 714 21.45 0.92 20.83
N LYS A 715 21.04 -0.35 20.96
CA LYS A 715 21.13 -1.34 19.88
C LYS A 715 20.02 -1.10 18.84
N PRO A 716 20.23 -1.46 17.56
CA PRO A 716 19.16 -1.52 16.57
C PRO A 716 18.03 -2.48 16.97
N PRO A 717 16.79 -2.26 16.49
CA PRO A 717 15.64 -3.11 16.80
C PRO A 717 15.80 -4.53 16.25
N ALA A 718 15.72 -5.55 17.12
CA ALA A 718 15.93 -6.94 16.72
C ALA A 718 14.77 -7.47 15.84
N GLY A 719 15.12 -8.22 14.80
CA GLY A 719 14.17 -8.78 13.83
C GLY A 719 13.59 -7.77 12.82
N PHE A 720 14.24 -6.62 12.64
CA PHE A 720 13.97 -5.65 11.57
C PHE A 720 15.23 -5.34 10.78
N MET A 721 15.24 -5.60 9.47
CA MET A 721 16.42 -5.38 8.64
C MET A 721 16.82 -3.91 8.55
N ALA A 722 18.12 -3.66 8.76
CA ALA A 722 18.73 -2.33 8.64
C ALA A 722 18.53 -1.73 7.23
N PRO A 723 18.14 -0.45 7.10
CA PRO A 723 17.96 0.23 5.82
C PRO A 723 19.27 0.35 5.02
N ASP A 724 19.22 0.07 3.71
CA ASP A 724 20.34 0.39 2.81
C ASP A 724 20.29 1.87 2.39
N TRP A 725 20.85 2.73 3.23
CA TRP A 725 20.90 4.17 3.02
C TRP A 725 21.44 4.58 1.64
N GLY A 726 22.41 3.82 1.12
CA GLY A 726 23.03 4.07 -0.18
C GLY A 726 22.08 3.95 -1.37
N SER A 727 21.14 3.00 -1.35
CA SER A 727 20.14 2.83 -2.42
C SER A 727 18.85 3.60 -2.14
N LEU A 728 18.47 3.75 -0.87
CA LEU A 728 17.35 4.61 -0.45
C LEU A 728 17.57 6.08 -0.83
N SER A 729 18.74 6.65 -0.49
CA SER A 729 19.08 8.05 -0.83
C SER A 729 19.03 8.29 -2.35
N LYS A 730 19.53 7.35 -3.17
CA LYS A 730 19.43 7.43 -4.64
C LYS A 730 17.98 7.40 -5.13
N ARG A 731 17.15 6.49 -4.61
CA ARG A 731 15.73 6.39 -4.98
C ARG A 731 14.98 7.67 -4.63
N TRP A 732 15.15 8.17 -3.40
CA TRP A 732 14.53 9.41 -2.93
C TRP A 732 14.98 10.64 -3.73
N GLN A 733 16.24 10.71 -4.17
CA GLN A 733 16.71 11.78 -5.04
C GLN A 733 16.01 11.74 -6.41
N VAL A 734 15.88 10.57 -7.03
CA VAL A 734 15.16 10.39 -8.31
C VAL A 734 13.67 10.69 -8.17
N GLU A 735 13.04 10.29 -7.06
CA GLU A 735 11.63 10.60 -6.77
C GLU A 735 11.40 12.11 -6.52
N TYR A 736 12.32 12.77 -5.83
CA TYR A 736 12.34 14.22 -5.64
C TYR A 736 12.47 14.97 -6.98
N GLU A 737 13.42 14.57 -7.83
CA GLU A 737 13.61 15.15 -9.17
C GLU A 737 12.39 14.94 -10.08
N LYS A 738 11.85 13.71 -10.13
CA LYS A 738 10.61 13.38 -10.86
C LYS A 738 9.41 14.23 -10.44
N ARG A 739 9.35 14.67 -9.18
CA ARG A 739 8.27 15.51 -8.62
C ARG A 739 8.51 17.02 -8.78
N GLY A 740 9.53 17.44 -9.52
CA GLY A 740 9.86 18.86 -9.75
C GLY A 740 10.88 19.45 -8.76
N GLY A 741 11.48 18.63 -7.89
CA GLY A 741 12.57 19.02 -7.00
C GLY A 741 12.19 20.16 -6.04
N ARG A 742 13.07 21.17 -5.93
CA ARG A 742 12.88 22.27 -4.97
C ARG A 742 11.58 23.05 -5.20
N LYS A 743 11.14 23.17 -6.46
CA LYS A 743 9.85 23.81 -6.80
C LYS A 743 8.67 23.13 -6.11
N ALA A 744 8.71 21.82 -5.86
CA ALA A 744 7.66 21.08 -5.16
C ALA A 744 7.59 21.42 -3.65
N LEU A 745 8.74 21.67 -3.02
CA LEU A 745 8.84 22.01 -1.59
C LEU A 745 8.38 23.44 -1.28
N ASP A 746 8.50 24.36 -2.25
CA ASP A 746 8.11 25.76 -2.09
C ASP A 746 6.64 26.03 -2.51
N GLN A 747 5.87 25.02 -2.94
CA GLN A 747 4.45 25.14 -3.29
C GLN A 747 3.54 25.27 -2.06
N ARG A 748 2.35 25.84 -2.29
CA ARG A 748 1.35 26.12 -1.25
C ARG A 748 -0.05 25.73 -1.71
N PHE A 749 -0.83 25.15 -0.81
CA PHE A 749 -2.29 25.07 -0.97
C PHE A 749 -2.93 26.34 -0.41
N ASN A 750 -3.98 26.82 -1.05
CA ASN A 750 -4.76 27.98 -0.61
C ASN A 750 -6.13 27.49 -0.13
N PHE A 751 -6.60 28.02 1.00
CA PHE A 751 -7.88 27.67 1.58
C PHE A 751 -8.68 28.94 1.87
N GLU A 752 -9.90 29.01 1.34
CA GLU A 752 -10.86 30.08 1.63
C GLU A 752 -11.34 30.03 3.10
N ALA A 753 -11.85 31.15 3.61
CA ALA A 753 -12.40 31.21 4.97
C ALA A 753 -13.55 30.21 5.17
N SER A 754 -13.47 29.35 6.20
CA SER A 754 -14.50 28.35 6.51
C SER A 754 -14.38 27.79 7.93
N SER A 755 -15.41 27.09 8.39
CA SER A 755 -15.32 26.30 9.62
C SER A 755 -14.64 24.96 9.43
N VAL A 756 -14.12 24.42 10.53
CA VAL A 756 -13.65 23.05 10.73
C VAL A 756 -14.27 22.50 12.02
N GLU A 757 -14.69 21.23 12.03
CA GLU A 757 -15.15 20.56 13.25
C GLU A 757 -13.98 19.85 13.95
N LEU A 758 -13.73 20.17 15.22
CA LEU A 758 -12.73 19.53 16.07
C LEU A 758 -13.42 18.66 17.12
N GLY A 759 -12.84 17.51 17.46
CA GLY A 759 -13.35 16.63 18.51
C GLY A 759 -14.62 15.82 18.17
N HIS A 760 -15.14 15.15 19.18
CA HIS A 760 -16.27 14.21 19.11
C HIS A 760 -17.13 14.27 20.40
N ASP A 761 -18.30 13.65 20.35
CA ASP A 761 -19.34 13.73 21.38
C ASP A 761 -19.44 12.43 22.19
N ASP A 762 -18.31 11.97 22.74
CA ASP A 762 -18.20 10.76 23.56
C ASP A 762 -17.69 11.06 24.98
N ASP A 763 -18.63 11.43 25.85
CA ASP A 763 -18.41 11.87 27.23
C ASP A 763 -18.25 10.68 28.20
N ASP A 764 -17.05 10.48 28.78
CA ASP A 764 -16.75 9.35 29.67
C ASP A 764 -17.58 9.33 30.98
N ARG A 765 -18.22 10.45 31.31
CA ARG A 765 -19.17 10.59 32.43
C ARG A 765 -20.51 9.90 32.15
N GLN A 766 -20.76 9.45 30.92
CA GLN A 766 -22.00 8.78 30.49
C GLN A 766 -21.85 7.24 30.37
N ASP A 767 -20.64 6.72 30.55
CA ASP A 767 -20.31 5.29 30.36
C ASP A 767 -20.87 4.32 31.42
N PHE A 768 -21.52 4.83 32.48
CA PHE A 768 -21.92 4.02 33.64
C PHE A 768 -23.05 3.02 33.35
N ASP A 769 -24.03 3.37 32.49
CA ASP A 769 -25.28 2.61 32.34
C ASP A 769 -25.32 1.70 31.10
N THR A 770 -24.36 1.82 30.17
CA THR A 770 -24.37 1.04 28.91
C THR A 770 -23.54 -0.23 29.02
N VAL A 771 -24.23 -1.38 29.02
CA VAL A 771 -23.66 -2.72 29.24
C VAL A 771 -23.91 -3.67 28.05
N ALA A 772 -23.04 -4.66 27.88
CA ALA A 772 -23.24 -5.74 26.91
C ALA A 772 -24.45 -6.63 27.31
N THR A 773 -25.27 -6.94 26.32
CA THR A 773 -26.52 -7.73 26.43
C THR A 773 -26.32 -9.25 26.43
N ARG A 774 -25.19 -9.75 25.93
CA ARG A 774 -24.85 -11.18 25.81
C ARG A 774 -23.33 -11.39 25.96
N PRO A 775 -22.90 -12.51 26.58
CA PRO A 775 -21.51 -12.98 26.51
C PRO A 775 -21.10 -13.28 25.06
N THR A 776 -19.83 -13.00 24.72
CA THR A 776 -19.21 -13.32 23.42
C THR A 776 -17.70 -13.13 23.51
N SER A 777 -16.95 -13.89 22.71
CA SER A 777 -15.51 -13.67 22.48
C SER A 777 -15.21 -12.70 21.34
N ASP A 778 -16.21 -12.34 20.51
CA ASP A 778 -16.02 -11.40 19.40
C ASP A 778 -16.06 -9.95 19.88
N VAL A 779 -14.94 -9.26 19.76
CA VAL A 779 -14.77 -7.85 20.13
C VAL A 779 -15.53 -6.91 19.19
N ARG A 780 -15.81 -7.30 17.94
CA ARG A 780 -16.72 -6.56 17.05
C ARG A 780 -18.16 -6.64 17.56
N ASP A 781 -18.60 -7.82 18.00
CA ASP A 781 -19.92 -8.00 18.61
C ASP A 781 -20.04 -7.25 19.96
N LEU A 782 -19.01 -7.27 20.82
CA LEU A 782 -18.98 -6.44 22.03
C LEU A 782 -19.10 -4.95 21.70
N ASN A 783 -18.34 -4.44 20.74
CA ASN A 783 -18.41 -3.03 20.35
C ASN A 783 -19.78 -2.65 19.76
N LEU A 784 -20.41 -3.52 18.97
CA LEU A 784 -21.80 -3.33 18.51
C LEU A 784 -22.79 -3.26 19.68
N GLN A 785 -22.62 -4.11 20.70
CA GLN A 785 -23.47 -4.10 21.89
C GLN A 785 -23.26 -2.86 22.78
N LEU A 786 -22.04 -2.30 22.83
CA LEU A 786 -21.72 -1.07 23.56
C LEU A 786 -22.12 0.23 22.81
N GLY A 787 -22.79 0.09 21.65
CA GLY A 787 -23.26 1.21 20.83
C GLY A 787 -22.21 1.81 19.89
N GLN A 788 -21.20 1.03 19.50
CA GLN A 788 -20.05 1.44 18.69
C GLN A 788 -19.35 2.71 19.23
N PRO A 789 -18.68 2.63 20.40
CA PRO A 789 -17.87 3.73 20.92
C PRO A 789 -16.80 4.21 19.93
N GLU A 790 -16.46 5.49 20.06
CA GLU A 790 -15.33 6.19 19.42
C GLU A 790 -14.48 6.76 20.57
N PHE A 791 -13.86 5.89 21.38
CA PHE A 791 -13.18 6.26 22.62
C PHE A 791 -11.97 7.17 22.36
N GLY A 792 -11.92 8.26 23.12
CA GLY A 792 -10.84 9.24 23.15
C GLY A 792 -10.60 9.79 24.55
N TRP A 793 -9.60 10.66 24.65
CA TRP A 793 -9.25 11.40 25.89
C TRP A 793 -10.16 12.63 26.08
N ASP A 794 -10.11 13.24 27.26
CA ASP A 794 -10.94 14.42 27.56
C ASP A 794 -10.63 15.64 26.66
N ASN A 795 -9.39 15.82 26.17
CA ASN A 795 -9.07 16.88 25.20
C ASN A 795 -9.72 16.72 23.81
N GLU A 796 -10.30 15.55 23.51
CA GLU A 796 -11.01 15.28 22.27
C GLU A 796 -12.51 15.67 22.36
N HIS A 797 -13.06 15.92 23.56
CA HIS A 797 -14.49 16.16 23.80
C HIS A 797 -14.79 17.54 24.44
N PRO A 798 -15.88 18.25 24.03
CA PRO A 798 -16.87 17.89 23.02
C PRO A 798 -16.49 18.26 21.59
N ARG A 799 -17.32 17.84 20.62
CA ARG A 799 -17.27 18.33 19.25
C ARG A 799 -17.56 19.83 19.22
N ARG A 800 -16.71 20.59 18.54
CA ARG A 800 -16.78 22.04 18.45
C ARG A 800 -16.45 22.54 17.05
N ARG A 801 -17.16 23.58 16.60
CA ARG A 801 -16.98 24.19 15.29
C ARG A 801 -16.11 25.43 15.41
N VAL A 802 -14.93 25.43 14.78
CA VAL A 802 -13.94 26.51 14.84
C VAL A 802 -13.82 27.16 13.46
N GLU A 803 -13.90 28.48 13.38
CA GLU A 803 -13.75 29.23 12.13
C GLU A 803 -12.28 29.46 11.77
N THR A 804 -11.94 29.28 10.50
CA THR A 804 -10.63 29.64 9.90
C THR A 804 -10.81 30.81 8.95
N LYS A 805 -9.84 31.73 8.92
CA LYS A 805 -9.72 32.76 7.87
C LYS A 805 -9.32 32.12 6.53
N ALA A 806 -9.20 32.95 5.49
CA ALA A 806 -8.47 32.54 4.30
C ALA A 806 -6.96 32.49 4.63
N PHE A 807 -6.27 31.45 4.17
CA PHE A 807 -4.83 31.26 4.39
C PHE A 807 -4.19 30.43 3.28
N SER A 808 -2.86 30.44 3.21
CA SER A 808 -2.07 29.51 2.41
C SER A 808 -1.10 28.73 3.28
N ILE A 809 -0.78 27.48 2.91
CA ILE A 809 0.05 26.57 3.71
C ILE A 809 0.98 25.72 2.82
N SER A 810 2.20 25.46 3.29
CA SER A 810 3.19 24.64 2.57
C SER A 810 2.65 23.26 2.21
N ALA A 811 2.76 22.90 0.93
CA ALA A 811 2.27 21.63 0.40
C ALA A 811 2.94 20.40 1.06
N LEU A 812 4.21 20.53 1.43
CA LEU A 812 4.99 19.54 2.18
C LEU A 812 5.54 20.14 3.49
N PRO A 813 5.83 19.33 4.53
CA PRO A 813 6.53 19.78 5.72
C PRO A 813 7.96 20.26 5.43
N ILE A 814 8.49 21.08 6.32
CA ILE A 814 9.86 21.62 6.24
C ILE A 814 10.87 20.47 6.23
N SER A 815 11.71 20.38 5.19
CA SER A 815 12.73 19.33 5.08
C SER A 815 14.03 19.65 5.86
N ASN A 816 14.83 18.62 6.14
CA ASN A 816 16.16 18.82 6.73
C ASN A 816 17.05 19.76 5.88
N ALA A 817 16.99 19.66 4.55
CA ALA A 817 17.68 20.59 3.65
C ALA A 817 17.18 22.04 3.83
N GLN A 818 15.86 22.23 3.83
CA GLN A 818 15.25 23.56 4.02
C GLN A 818 15.65 24.18 5.37
N TYR A 819 15.69 23.40 6.46
CA TYR A 819 16.12 23.90 7.78
C TYR A 819 17.63 24.17 7.84
N LEU A 820 18.47 23.36 7.18
CA LEU A 820 19.91 23.63 7.08
C LEU A 820 20.22 24.89 6.25
N ASP A 821 19.44 25.17 5.21
CA ASP A 821 19.53 26.43 4.46
C ASP A 821 19.23 27.64 5.37
N PHE A 822 18.22 27.53 6.25
CA PHE A 822 17.87 28.55 7.24
C PHE A 822 18.99 28.80 8.26
N LEU A 823 19.57 27.75 8.85
CA LEU A 823 20.68 27.91 9.81
C LEU A 823 21.88 28.63 9.18
N LYS A 824 22.22 28.28 7.93
CA LYS A 824 23.27 28.98 7.16
C LYS A 824 22.91 30.44 6.88
N ALA A 825 21.69 30.69 6.39
CA ALA A 825 21.24 32.04 6.02
C ALA A 825 21.10 33.00 7.22
N THR A 826 20.90 32.46 8.42
CA THR A 826 20.80 33.23 9.67
C THR A 826 22.07 33.20 10.53
N ASN A 827 23.09 32.44 10.11
CA ASN A 827 24.28 32.12 10.91
C ASN A 827 23.92 31.55 12.31
N SER A 828 22.85 30.77 12.39
CA SER A 828 22.33 30.20 13.64
C SER A 828 22.98 28.86 13.97
N LEU A 829 23.22 28.64 15.26
CA LEU A 829 23.72 27.38 15.82
C LEU A 829 22.61 26.50 16.42
N ASP A 830 21.34 26.91 16.26
CA ASP A 830 20.13 26.27 16.81
C ASP A 830 19.72 25.01 16.02
N ALA A 831 20.61 24.02 16.02
CA ALA A 831 20.40 22.72 15.39
C ALA A 831 19.45 21.82 16.22
N PRO A 832 18.57 21.03 15.59
CA PRO A 832 17.64 20.17 16.33
C PRO A 832 18.34 19.00 17.04
N ALA A 833 17.75 18.50 18.14
CA ALA A 833 18.31 17.37 18.89
C ALA A 833 18.28 16.03 18.13
N SER A 834 17.56 15.95 17.00
CA SER A 834 17.65 14.83 16.05
C SER A 834 18.96 14.82 15.25
N TRP A 835 19.73 15.91 15.26
CA TRP A 835 21.02 16.03 14.56
C TRP A 835 22.19 15.85 15.54
N VAL A 836 23.37 15.58 14.98
CA VAL A 836 24.65 15.59 15.68
C VAL A 836 25.72 16.19 14.76
N LYS A 837 26.70 16.92 15.32
CA LYS A 837 27.81 17.46 14.51
C LYS A 837 28.75 16.34 14.09
N SER A 838 29.21 16.37 12.84
CA SER A 838 30.28 15.50 12.35
C SER A 838 31.56 15.79 13.13
N GLU A 839 32.26 14.75 13.56
CA GLU A 839 33.64 14.91 14.00
C GLU A 839 34.50 15.34 12.80
N GLY A 840 35.39 16.31 13.00
CA GLY A 840 36.32 16.80 11.96
C GLY A 840 35.72 17.63 10.81
N SER A 841 34.43 17.96 10.80
CA SER A 841 33.84 18.86 9.78
C SER A 841 32.73 19.76 10.35
N GLU A 842 32.37 20.82 9.61
CA GLU A 842 31.22 21.68 9.95
C GLU A 842 29.86 21.06 9.55
N GLY A 843 29.85 19.80 9.11
CA GLY A 843 28.65 19.07 8.71
C GLY A 843 27.80 18.56 9.88
N PHE A 844 26.52 18.30 9.59
CA PHE A 844 25.60 17.60 10.49
C PHE A 844 25.28 16.20 9.96
N LEU A 845 25.13 15.25 10.88
CA LEU A 845 24.53 13.95 10.67
C LEU A 845 23.14 13.93 11.33
N VAL A 846 22.23 13.09 10.84
CA VAL A 846 20.89 12.89 11.41
C VAL A 846 20.84 11.55 12.12
N ARG A 847 20.38 11.51 13.37
CA ARG A 847 20.31 10.30 14.20
C ARG A 847 19.27 9.31 13.67
N THR A 848 19.58 8.01 13.74
CA THR A 848 18.61 6.91 13.53
C THR A 848 18.92 5.75 14.48
N PHE A 849 17.98 4.82 14.65
CA PHE A 849 18.21 3.59 15.43
C PHE A 849 19.22 2.61 14.80
N TYR A 850 19.67 2.87 13.57
CA TYR A 850 20.74 2.12 12.89
C TYR A 850 22.05 2.94 12.80
N GLY A 851 22.21 3.91 13.70
CA GLY A 851 23.31 4.88 13.70
C GLY A 851 22.98 6.18 12.95
N SER A 852 23.83 7.19 13.10
CA SER A 852 23.65 8.48 12.43
C SER A 852 23.99 8.41 10.95
N VAL A 853 23.21 9.07 10.10
CA VAL A 853 23.40 9.15 8.64
C VAL A 853 23.81 10.55 8.19
N ASP A 854 24.56 10.64 7.09
CA ASP A 854 24.85 11.92 6.45
C ASP A 854 23.59 12.74 6.16
N MET A 855 23.70 14.07 6.28
CA MET A 855 22.65 15.00 5.82
C MET A 855 22.21 14.71 4.37
N LYS A 856 23.11 14.27 3.48
CA LYS A 856 22.77 13.90 2.09
C LYS A 856 21.78 12.73 1.99
N THR A 857 21.75 11.83 2.97
CA THR A 857 20.78 10.73 3.06
C THR A 857 19.43 11.25 3.54
N ALA A 858 19.43 12.10 4.57
CA ALA A 858 18.23 12.59 5.26
C ALA A 858 17.65 13.91 4.72
N GLN A 859 18.28 14.55 3.73
CA GLN A 859 17.99 15.91 3.26
C GLN A 859 16.52 16.16 2.88
N HIS A 860 15.84 15.14 2.34
CA HIS A 860 14.46 15.21 1.87
C HIS A 860 13.43 14.77 2.91
N TRP A 861 13.87 14.22 4.06
CA TRP A 861 12.98 13.90 5.18
C TRP A 861 12.49 15.18 5.85
N PRO A 862 11.31 15.17 6.49
CA PRO A 862 10.90 16.26 7.38
C PRO A 862 11.96 16.47 8.49
N VAL A 863 12.24 17.73 8.83
CA VAL A 863 13.09 18.03 9.99
C VAL A 863 12.32 17.72 11.28
N GLN A 864 12.99 17.12 12.26
CA GLN A 864 12.45 16.83 13.58
C GLN A 864 13.01 17.86 14.58
N ALA A 865 12.17 18.75 15.10
CA ALA A 865 12.61 19.91 15.89
C ALA A 865 11.53 20.36 16.89
N SER A 866 11.91 21.23 17.84
CA SER A 866 10.95 21.87 18.75
C SER A 866 10.01 22.85 18.03
N GLY A 867 8.81 23.05 18.58
CA GLY A 867 7.86 24.03 18.06
C GLY A 867 8.46 25.45 18.03
N LYS A 868 9.33 25.78 18.99
CA LYS A 868 10.08 27.03 19.03
C LYS A 868 11.06 27.18 17.85
N GLN A 869 11.84 26.13 17.54
CA GLN A 869 12.75 26.12 16.38
C GLN A 869 11.98 26.29 15.06
N LEU A 870 10.85 25.60 14.89
CA LEU A 870 10.03 25.70 13.68
C LEU A 870 9.25 27.02 13.57
N SER A 871 8.85 27.61 14.69
CA SER A 871 8.29 28.95 14.74
C SER A 871 9.31 30.01 14.31
N ASN A 872 10.57 29.89 14.74
CA ASN A 872 11.67 30.74 14.27
C ASN A 872 11.88 30.58 12.75
N TYR A 873 11.86 29.35 12.23
CA TYR A 873 11.96 29.05 10.79
C TYR A 873 10.80 29.67 9.99
N ALA A 874 9.56 29.48 10.45
CA ALA A 874 8.36 30.00 9.80
C ALA A 874 8.39 31.53 9.73
N THR A 875 8.81 32.18 10.82
CA THR A 875 9.00 33.64 10.89
C THR A 875 10.04 34.11 9.86
N TRP A 876 11.17 33.40 9.71
CA TRP A 876 12.17 33.71 8.67
C TRP A 876 11.65 33.49 7.24
N LYS A 877 10.71 32.56 7.04
CA LYS A 877 9.94 32.39 5.79
C LYS A 877 8.78 33.38 5.60
N GLY A 878 8.69 34.41 6.45
CA GLY A 878 7.66 35.46 6.38
C GLY A 878 6.25 34.95 6.70
N GLY A 879 6.13 33.86 7.46
CA GLY A 879 4.86 33.25 7.86
C GLY A 879 4.89 32.77 9.31
N ARG A 880 4.01 31.84 9.65
CA ARG A 880 3.82 31.28 11.00
C ARG A 880 3.60 29.76 10.95
N LEU A 881 3.54 29.11 12.11
CA LEU A 881 2.98 27.76 12.17
C LEU A 881 1.45 27.83 11.93
N PRO A 882 0.84 26.82 11.30
CA PRO A 882 -0.62 26.74 11.17
C PRO A 882 -1.27 26.57 12.55
N THR A 883 -2.47 27.09 12.74
CA THR A 883 -3.31 26.75 13.91
C THR A 883 -3.82 25.31 13.80
N HIS A 884 -4.33 24.77 14.91
CA HIS A 884 -5.00 23.47 14.96
C HIS A 884 -6.06 23.35 13.85
N ALA A 885 -6.97 24.31 13.73
CA ALA A 885 -8.05 24.27 12.74
C ALA A 885 -7.51 24.33 11.29
N GLU A 886 -6.50 25.16 11.01
CA GLU A 886 -5.90 25.27 9.66
C GLU A 886 -5.16 23.99 9.25
N LEU A 887 -4.41 23.37 10.18
CA LEU A 887 -3.73 22.10 9.90
C LEU A 887 -4.74 20.94 9.75
N ARG A 888 -5.75 20.87 10.63
CA ARG A 888 -6.85 19.89 10.52
C ARG A 888 -7.60 20.03 9.19
N LYS A 889 -7.79 21.25 8.68
CA LYS A 889 -8.38 21.53 7.35
C LYS A 889 -7.54 20.95 6.20
N LEU A 890 -6.21 21.10 6.24
CA LEU A 890 -5.32 20.46 5.27
C LEU A 890 -5.40 18.93 5.36
N MET A 891 -5.52 18.38 6.56
CA MET A 891 -5.61 16.93 6.80
C MET A 891 -7.00 16.33 6.53
N ASP A 892 -8.05 17.16 6.43
CA ASP A 892 -9.42 16.78 6.05
C ASP A 892 -9.71 17.00 4.56
N ALA A 893 -8.87 17.75 3.85
CA ALA A 893 -9.08 18.05 2.44
C ALA A 893 -9.08 16.75 1.60
N PRO A 894 -10.02 16.60 0.65
CA PRO A 894 -10.04 15.43 -0.23
C PRO A 894 -8.72 15.37 -1.02
N PRO A 895 -8.04 14.21 -1.13
CA PRO A 895 -6.69 14.16 -1.68
C PRO A 895 -6.60 14.67 -3.12
N GLU A 896 -7.70 14.63 -3.89
CA GLU A 896 -7.89 15.21 -5.22
C GLU A 896 -7.60 16.72 -5.22
N ALA A 897 -8.05 17.46 -4.20
CA ALA A 897 -7.81 18.90 -4.05
C ALA A 897 -6.37 19.22 -3.60
N LEU A 898 -5.57 18.20 -3.32
CA LEU A 898 -4.15 18.30 -2.95
C LEU A 898 -3.22 17.67 -4.00
N VAL A 899 -3.74 17.19 -5.14
CA VAL A 899 -2.93 16.81 -6.30
C VAL A 899 -2.45 18.09 -6.98
N LEU A 900 -1.14 18.19 -7.23
CA LEU A 900 -0.56 19.31 -7.97
C LEU A 900 -0.42 18.97 -9.45
N ASP A 901 -1.03 19.77 -10.33
CA ASP A 901 -0.70 19.76 -11.75
C ASP A 901 0.61 20.53 -11.99
N LEU A 902 1.70 19.77 -12.18
CA LEU A 902 3.02 20.31 -12.45
C LEU A 902 3.22 20.82 -13.89
N THR A 903 2.20 20.75 -14.76
CA THR A 903 2.25 21.37 -16.09
C THR A 903 2.07 22.89 -16.04
N VAL A 904 1.51 23.42 -14.94
CA VAL A 904 1.41 24.87 -14.68
C VAL A 904 2.77 25.41 -14.19
N PRO A 905 3.45 26.31 -14.92
CA PRO A 905 4.76 26.81 -14.52
C PRO A 905 4.65 27.80 -13.34
N PRO A 906 5.43 27.64 -12.26
CA PRO A 906 5.39 28.56 -11.12
C PRO A 906 6.25 29.80 -11.39
N PHE A 907 5.67 30.82 -12.03
CA PHE A 907 6.16 32.20 -12.06
C PHE A 907 5.05 33.17 -12.50
N ASP A 908 4.37 33.79 -11.53
CA ASP A 908 3.94 35.19 -11.62
C ASP A 908 3.55 35.74 -10.23
N ARG A 909 4.54 36.17 -9.44
CA ARG A 909 4.30 36.80 -8.12
C ARG A 909 5.37 37.82 -7.67
N ASP A 910 6.23 38.27 -8.58
CA ASP A 910 7.24 39.32 -8.36
C ASP A 910 6.83 40.63 -9.08
N LEU A 911 5.64 41.14 -8.77
CA LEU A 911 5.16 42.47 -9.18
C LEU A 911 4.67 43.28 -7.97
N ALA A 912 5.59 43.49 -7.03
CA ALA A 912 5.40 44.38 -5.88
C ALA A 912 6.49 45.47 -5.87
N GLU A 913 6.31 46.53 -6.66
CA GLU A 913 6.86 47.87 -6.41
C GLU A 913 6.37 48.89 -7.48
N ALA A 914 5.32 49.64 -7.14
CA ALA A 914 4.93 50.90 -7.81
C ALA A 914 4.10 51.75 -6.85
N GLU A 915 4.53 52.98 -6.56
CA GLU A 915 3.86 53.85 -5.58
C GLU A 915 2.51 54.41 -6.08
N PRO A 916 1.54 54.65 -5.17
CA PRO A 916 0.23 55.18 -5.53
C PRO A 916 0.28 56.67 -5.91
N LYS A 917 -0.72 57.10 -6.69
CA LYS A 917 -1.13 58.51 -6.78
C LYS A 917 -2.60 58.63 -6.44
N GLU A 918 -2.89 59.53 -5.51
CA GLU A 918 -4.25 59.95 -5.15
C GLU A 918 -4.86 60.82 -6.25
N ASP A 919 -6.14 60.64 -6.58
CA ASP A 919 -7.19 61.60 -6.18
C ASP A 919 -8.62 61.15 -6.57
N SER A 920 -9.63 61.72 -5.88
CA SER A 920 -11.11 61.54 -6.03
C SER A 920 -11.71 60.13 -5.74
N ILE A 921 -12.49 59.85 -4.68
CA ILE A 921 -13.70 60.50 -4.07
C ILE A 921 -14.90 60.44 -5.03
N ASP A 922 -16.08 59.82 -4.77
CA ASP A 922 -16.70 59.05 -3.65
C ASP A 922 -18.06 58.46 -4.18
N PRO A 923 -18.95 57.76 -3.42
CA PRO A 923 -18.79 56.86 -2.27
C PRO A 923 -19.51 55.48 -2.54
N PRO A 924 -20.33 54.82 -1.67
CA PRO A 924 -20.20 53.38 -1.45
C PRO A 924 -21.27 52.49 -2.13
N GLY A 925 -20.81 51.49 -2.89
CA GLY A 925 -21.63 50.39 -3.41
C GLY A 925 -20.84 49.08 -3.47
N LYS A 926 -21.43 47.96 -3.01
CA LYS A 926 -20.76 46.65 -2.95
C LYS A 926 -20.36 46.16 -4.36
N GLN A 927 -19.06 46.00 -4.61
CA GLN A 927 -18.56 45.11 -5.67
C GLN A 927 -17.34 44.34 -5.16
N SER A 928 -17.37 43.02 -5.35
CA SER A 928 -16.27 42.09 -5.08
C SER A 928 -15.99 41.28 -6.35
N PRO A 929 -14.83 41.47 -7.00
CA PRO A 929 -14.39 40.64 -8.11
C PRO A 929 -13.09 39.85 -7.78
N PRO A 930 -12.78 38.77 -8.51
CA PRO A 930 -13.69 37.72 -8.97
C PRO A 930 -13.20 36.32 -8.54
N VAL A 931 -14.11 35.34 -8.48
CA VAL A 931 -13.73 33.92 -8.39
C VAL A 931 -13.14 33.49 -9.75
N ARG A 932 -12.08 32.68 -9.78
CA ARG A 932 -11.50 32.18 -11.04
C ARG A 932 -12.39 31.12 -11.68
N GLY A 933 -13.16 31.60 -12.64
CA GLY A 933 -14.09 30.89 -13.51
C GLY A 933 -14.96 31.96 -14.15
N SER A 934 -15.12 31.96 -15.48
CA SER A 934 -15.81 33.02 -16.20
C SER A 934 -17.20 33.27 -15.61
N GLY A 935 -17.40 34.42 -14.97
CA GLY A 935 -18.67 34.72 -14.31
C GLY A 935 -19.78 34.84 -15.35
N VAL A 936 -20.66 33.83 -15.43
CA VAL A 936 -21.74 33.75 -16.43
C VAL A 936 -22.49 35.08 -16.50
N ARG A 937 -22.43 35.73 -17.66
CA ARG A 937 -23.16 36.98 -17.89
C ARG A 937 -24.65 36.69 -18.06
N TYR A 938 -25.37 36.65 -16.95
CA TYR A 938 -26.83 36.68 -16.95
C TYR A 938 -27.32 38.09 -17.30
N VAL A 939 -28.18 38.19 -18.32
CA VAL A 939 -28.78 39.47 -18.74
C VAL A 939 -30.05 39.73 -17.92
N PRO A 940 -30.16 40.86 -17.19
CA PRO A 940 -31.37 41.26 -16.48
C PRO A 940 -32.59 41.31 -17.41
N VAL A 941 -33.79 41.01 -16.91
CA VAL A 941 -35.01 40.90 -17.75
C VAL A 941 -35.30 42.21 -18.49
N GLU A 942 -35.00 43.34 -17.86
CA GLU A 942 -35.06 44.69 -18.39
C GLU A 942 -34.03 45.03 -19.49
N GLU A 943 -32.99 44.21 -19.66
CA GLU A 943 -31.96 44.31 -20.71
C GLU A 943 -32.14 43.26 -21.83
N GLN A 944 -33.07 42.31 -21.69
CA GLN A 944 -33.26 41.22 -22.66
C GLN A 944 -33.90 41.72 -23.97
N SER A 945 -33.26 41.45 -25.10
CA SER A 945 -33.79 41.89 -26.41
C SER A 945 -35.00 41.04 -26.86
N GLU A 946 -36.01 41.68 -27.47
CA GLU A 946 -37.17 40.96 -28.01
C GLU A 946 -36.81 40.03 -29.18
N GLU A 947 -35.68 40.25 -29.85
CA GLU A 947 -35.17 39.31 -30.86
C GLU A 947 -34.60 38.05 -30.21
N ASP A 948 -33.75 38.19 -29.19
CA ASP A 948 -33.23 37.04 -28.43
C ASP A 948 -34.37 36.28 -27.74
N LEU A 949 -35.36 36.97 -27.18
CA LEU A 949 -36.57 36.39 -26.58
C LEU A 949 -37.45 35.67 -27.60
N LYS A 950 -37.61 36.20 -28.82
CA LYS A 950 -38.31 35.52 -29.92
C LYS A 950 -37.65 34.17 -30.24
N TRP A 951 -36.33 34.14 -30.38
CA TRP A 951 -35.62 32.91 -30.75
C TRP A 951 -35.49 31.92 -29.58
N MET A 952 -35.41 32.39 -28.33
CA MET A 952 -35.53 31.51 -27.17
C MET A 952 -36.90 30.85 -27.03
N ARG A 953 -38.00 31.48 -27.46
CA ARG A 953 -39.33 30.84 -27.50
C ARG A 953 -39.36 29.63 -28.47
N GLU A 954 -38.62 29.69 -29.58
CA GLU A 954 -38.43 28.54 -30.49
C GLU A 954 -37.58 27.44 -29.84
N ALA A 955 -36.55 27.79 -29.07
CA ALA A 955 -35.73 26.82 -28.33
C ALA A 955 -36.54 26.12 -27.21
N LEU A 956 -37.42 26.86 -26.51
CA LEU A 956 -38.37 26.27 -25.55
C LEU A 956 -39.32 25.26 -26.24
N ALA A 957 -39.78 25.53 -27.46
CA ALA A 957 -40.62 24.59 -28.21
C ALA A 957 -39.89 23.27 -28.52
N MET A 958 -38.62 23.33 -28.93
CA MET A 958 -37.78 22.14 -29.13
C MET A 958 -37.52 21.36 -27.82
N ALA A 959 -37.49 22.05 -26.68
CA ALA A 959 -37.32 21.43 -25.37
C ALA A 959 -38.60 20.76 -24.85
N GLU A 960 -39.79 21.29 -25.16
CA GLU A 960 -41.06 20.61 -24.87
C GLU A 960 -41.23 19.38 -25.79
N GLU A 961 -40.78 19.43 -27.06
CA GLU A 961 -40.74 18.24 -27.94
C GLU A 961 -39.82 17.14 -27.38
N ALA A 962 -38.69 17.51 -26.74
CA ALA A 962 -37.88 16.57 -25.98
C ALA A 962 -38.64 16.02 -24.76
N LEU A 963 -39.31 16.87 -24.00
CA LEU A 963 -40.08 16.45 -22.82
C LEU A 963 -41.18 15.44 -23.16
N ASP A 964 -41.95 15.71 -24.22
CA ASP A 964 -42.99 14.81 -24.75
C ASP A 964 -42.40 13.49 -25.27
N SER A 965 -41.15 13.52 -25.75
CA SER A 965 -40.38 12.33 -26.18
C SER A 965 -39.73 11.56 -25.02
N ASN A 966 -39.96 11.95 -23.76
CA ASN A 966 -39.27 11.47 -22.55
C ASN A 966 -37.74 11.69 -22.54
N GLU A 967 -37.27 12.70 -23.24
CA GLU A 967 -35.88 13.16 -23.25
C GLU A 967 -35.64 14.28 -22.23
N VAL A 968 -34.36 14.49 -21.87
CA VAL A 968 -33.97 15.65 -21.05
C VAL A 968 -34.30 16.92 -21.84
N PRO A 969 -35.12 17.86 -21.31
CA PRO A 969 -35.71 18.95 -22.10
C PRO A 969 -34.73 20.08 -22.39
N VAL A 970 -33.78 19.80 -23.29
CA VAL A 970 -32.86 20.76 -23.89
C VAL A 970 -33.21 20.88 -25.37
N GLY A 971 -33.52 22.10 -25.79
CA GLY A 971 -33.82 22.48 -27.16
C GLY A 971 -32.90 23.60 -27.61
N GLY A 972 -32.45 23.56 -28.87
CA GLY A 972 -31.47 24.47 -29.44
C GLY A 972 -31.89 24.94 -30.84
N VAL A 973 -31.64 26.21 -31.15
CA VAL A 973 -32.00 26.85 -32.42
C VAL A 973 -30.83 27.71 -32.90
N PHE A 974 -30.34 27.43 -34.11
CA PHE A 974 -29.25 28.19 -34.74
C PHE A 974 -29.84 29.20 -35.73
N VAL A 975 -29.55 30.48 -35.52
CA VAL A 975 -30.07 31.60 -36.32
C VAL A 975 -28.91 32.34 -36.99
N ARG A 976 -28.97 32.48 -38.33
CA ARG A 976 -28.01 33.24 -39.14
C ARG A 976 -28.79 34.30 -39.91
N LYS A 977 -28.37 35.57 -39.83
CA LYS A 977 -28.98 36.71 -40.57
C LYS A 977 -30.51 36.86 -40.36
N GLY A 978 -31.02 36.47 -39.19
CA GLY A 978 -32.45 36.54 -38.84
C GLY A 978 -33.31 35.36 -39.31
N GLU A 979 -32.70 34.32 -39.89
CA GLU A 979 -33.38 33.08 -40.30
C GLU A 979 -32.85 31.87 -39.51
N VAL A 980 -33.74 30.93 -39.16
CA VAL A 980 -33.37 29.69 -38.48
C VAL A 980 -32.76 28.72 -39.50
N ILE A 981 -31.46 28.44 -39.37
CA ILE A 981 -30.76 27.49 -40.24
C ILE A 981 -30.82 26.05 -39.72
N ALA A 982 -30.99 25.85 -38.41
CA ALA A 982 -31.25 24.54 -37.82
C ALA A 982 -32.00 24.62 -36.49
N ARG A 983 -32.71 23.55 -36.16
CA ARG A 983 -33.27 23.27 -34.83
C ARG A 983 -32.78 21.90 -34.39
N GLY A 984 -32.54 21.73 -33.09
CA GLY A 984 -32.13 20.48 -32.49
C GLY A 984 -32.74 20.32 -31.09
N ARG A 985 -32.81 19.09 -30.61
CA ARG A 985 -33.19 18.75 -29.24
C ARG A 985 -32.39 17.55 -28.77
N ASN A 986 -32.35 17.30 -27.47
CA ASN A 986 -31.72 16.08 -26.95
C ASN A 986 -32.46 14.83 -27.45
N ARG A 987 -31.67 13.84 -27.89
CA ARG A 987 -32.09 12.54 -28.44
C ARG A 987 -31.16 11.41 -27.97
N THR A 988 -30.55 11.56 -26.80
CA THR A 988 -29.52 10.64 -26.28
C THR A 988 -30.07 9.28 -25.83
N ASN A 989 -31.30 9.25 -25.31
CA ASN A 989 -32.04 8.03 -25.00
C ASN A 989 -32.74 7.47 -26.25
N GLU A 990 -33.30 8.34 -27.09
CA GLU A 990 -34.00 8.00 -28.35
C GLU A 990 -33.07 7.30 -29.36
N LEU A 991 -31.83 7.76 -29.48
CA LEU A 991 -30.83 7.24 -30.41
C LEU A 991 -29.74 6.37 -29.72
N LEU A 992 -29.87 6.12 -28.41
CA LEU A 992 -28.90 5.38 -27.58
C LEU A 992 -27.45 5.87 -27.74
N ASN A 993 -27.26 7.17 -27.93
CA ASN A 993 -25.96 7.79 -28.22
C ASN A 993 -25.78 9.07 -27.40
N ALA A 994 -24.81 9.05 -26.49
CA ALA A 994 -24.53 10.15 -25.57
C ALA A 994 -24.12 11.47 -26.24
N THR A 995 -23.69 11.47 -27.52
CA THR A 995 -23.34 12.72 -28.23
C THR A 995 -24.55 13.43 -28.85
N ARG A 996 -25.75 12.85 -28.79
CA ARG A 996 -26.96 13.38 -29.45
C ARG A 996 -27.66 14.45 -28.61
N HIS A 997 -26.88 15.47 -28.28
CA HIS A 997 -27.33 16.71 -27.64
C HIS A 997 -27.90 17.69 -28.68
N ALA A 998 -28.76 18.62 -28.24
CA ALA A 998 -29.44 19.59 -29.09
C ALA A 998 -28.50 20.41 -30.00
N GLU A 999 -27.33 20.78 -29.50
CA GLU A 999 -26.33 21.56 -30.23
C GLU A 999 -25.64 20.72 -31.31
N LEU A 1000 -25.29 19.46 -31.00
CA LEU A 1000 -24.57 18.58 -31.91
C LEU A 1000 -25.48 18.00 -33.02
N GLU A 1001 -26.74 17.66 -32.71
CA GLU A 1001 -27.75 17.33 -33.73
C GLU A 1001 -27.93 18.46 -34.76
N ALA A 1002 -27.94 19.71 -34.29
CA ALA A 1002 -28.10 20.88 -35.16
C ALA A 1002 -26.81 21.24 -35.93
N ILE A 1003 -25.62 21.02 -35.35
CA ILE A 1003 -24.33 21.16 -36.05
C ILE A 1003 -24.22 20.15 -37.20
N ASP A 1004 -24.54 18.87 -36.96
CA ASP A 1004 -24.59 17.83 -38.00
C ASP A 1004 -25.57 18.24 -39.12
N HIS A 1005 -26.73 18.80 -38.77
CA HIS A 1005 -27.68 19.30 -39.77
C HIS A 1005 -27.12 20.46 -40.58
N ILE A 1006 -26.54 21.49 -39.94
CA ILE A 1006 -25.96 22.66 -40.63
C ILE A 1006 -24.88 22.24 -41.61
N LEU A 1007 -23.96 21.35 -41.20
CA LEU A 1007 -22.91 20.83 -42.08
C LEU A 1007 -23.47 20.04 -43.28
N SER A 1008 -24.64 19.43 -43.15
CA SER A 1008 -25.31 18.71 -44.25
C SER A 1008 -25.98 19.62 -45.29
N ILE A 1009 -26.41 20.83 -44.90
CA ILE A 1009 -27.13 21.78 -45.79
C ILE A 1009 -26.29 22.99 -46.22
N LEU A 1010 -25.25 23.33 -45.44
CA LEU A 1010 -24.30 24.42 -45.65
C LEU A 1010 -22.85 23.91 -45.44
N PRO A 1011 -22.40 22.89 -46.20
CA PRO A 1011 -21.03 22.40 -46.09
C PRO A 1011 -20.01 23.49 -46.48
N PRO A 1012 -18.99 23.76 -45.63
CA PRO A 1012 -17.87 24.64 -45.98
C PRO A 1012 -17.12 24.15 -47.22
N SER A 1013 -16.56 25.07 -48.00
CA SER A 1013 -15.76 24.72 -49.20
C SER A 1013 -14.30 24.39 -48.88
N ALA A 1014 -13.79 24.80 -47.72
CA ALA A 1014 -12.47 24.41 -47.22
C ALA A 1014 -12.40 22.90 -46.89
N SER A 1015 -11.58 22.15 -47.64
CA SER A 1015 -11.43 20.69 -47.49
C SER A 1015 -10.82 20.25 -46.15
N ASP A 1016 -10.19 21.18 -45.42
CA ASP A 1016 -9.57 21.01 -44.12
C ASP A 1016 -10.42 21.57 -42.96
N PHE A 1017 -11.67 21.99 -43.21
CA PHE A 1017 -12.56 22.55 -42.18
C PHE A 1017 -12.71 21.66 -40.93
N ALA A 1018 -12.68 20.34 -41.09
CA ALA A 1018 -12.77 19.39 -39.96
C ALA A 1018 -11.56 19.42 -38.99
N VAL A 1019 -10.46 20.09 -39.36
CA VAL A 1019 -9.24 20.25 -38.53
C VAL A 1019 -8.80 21.71 -38.39
N ALA A 1020 -9.26 22.61 -39.26
CA ALA A 1020 -8.90 24.02 -39.29
C ALA A 1020 -10.11 24.95 -39.60
N PRO A 1021 -11.24 24.85 -38.87
CA PRO A 1021 -12.50 25.57 -39.19
C PRO A 1021 -12.42 27.10 -39.06
N HIS A 1022 -11.36 27.62 -38.44
CA HIS A 1022 -11.05 29.05 -38.32
C HIS A 1022 -10.17 29.59 -39.45
N SER A 1023 -9.58 28.72 -40.28
CA SER A 1023 -8.57 29.08 -41.30
C SER A 1023 -9.12 29.27 -42.72
N GLY A 1024 -10.41 28.98 -42.94
CA GLY A 1024 -11.06 29.08 -44.24
C GLY A 1024 -11.30 30.52 -44.71
N PRO A 1025 -11.74 30.72 -45.98
CA PRO A 1025 -12.08 32.03 -46.52
C PRO A 1025 -13.17 32.75 -45.73
N GLU A 1026 -13.16 34.08 -45.77
CA GLU A 1026 -14.16 34.89 -45.08
C GLU A 1026 -15.59 34.61 -45.62
N GLY A 1027 -16.47 34.16 -44.73
CA GLY A 1027 -17.84 33.74 -45.05
C GLY A 1027 -18.06 32.25 -45.31
N ASP A 1028 -16.98 31.45 -45.44
CA ASP A 1028 -17.05 30.00 -45.72
C ASP A 1028 -17.53 29.18 -44.51
N ASN A 1029 -17.10 29.55 -43.30
CA ASN A 1029 -17.59 28.96 -42.05
C ASN A 1029 -19.04 29.45 -41.78
N PRO A 1030 -20.06 28.56 -41.74
CA PRO A 1030 -21.44 28.97 -41.52
C PRO A 1030 -21.77 29.32 -40.06
N PHE A 1031 -20.96 28.90 -39.09
CA PHE A 1031 -21.18 29.11 -37.66
C PHE A 1031 -20.71 30.51 -37.19
N LYS A 1032 -19.73 31.10 -37.87
CA LYS A 1032 -19.10 32.39 -37.50
C LYS A 1032 -20.10 33.56 -37.40
N ASP A 1033 -21.11 33.60 -38.27
CA ASP A 1033 -22.16 34.64 -38.25
C ASP A 1033 -23.47 34.16 -37.57
N THR A 1034 -23.43 33.04 -36.85
CA THR A 1034 -24.62 32.36 -36.32
C THR A 1034 -24.70 32.49 -34.80
N THR A 1035 -25.91 32.76 -34.31
CA THR A 1035 -26.24 32.71 -32.87
C THR A 1035 -26.97 31.41 -32.54
N LEU A 1036 -26.52 30.69 -31.52
CA LEU A 1036 -27.25 29.58 -30.91
C LEU A 1036 -28.14 30.11 -29.78
N TYR A 1037 -29.42 29.75 -29.80
CA TYR A 1037 -30.38 29.93 -28.71
C TYR A 1037 -30.69 28.56 -28.08
N VAL A 1038 -30.40 28.35 -26.80
CA VAL A 1038 -30.52 27.03 -26.15
C VAL A 1038 -31.11 27.11 -24.74
N THR A 1039 -32.02 26.20 -24.39
CA THR A 1039 -32.79 26.34 -23.13
C THR A 1039 -31.95 26.18 -21.87
N ILE A 1040 -30.99 25.25 -21.89
CA ILE A 1040 -30.00 25.03 -20.85
C ILE A 1040 -28.61 25.30 -21.44
N GLU A 1041 -27.73 25.92 -20.65
CA GLU A 1041 -26.33 26.18 -21.00
C GLU A 1041 -25.64 24.93 -21.59
N PRO A 1042 -24.89 25.08 -22.72
CA PRO A 1042 -24.13 23.98 -23.31
C PRO A 1042 -23.23 23.32 -22.29
N CYS A 1043 -23.19 21.98 -22.30
CA CYS A 1043 -22.24 21.27 -21.44
C CYS A 1043 -20.81 21.44 -21.97
N ILE A 1044 -19.80 21.13 -21.15
CA ILE A 1044 -18.37 21.17 -21.48
C ILE A 1044 -18.04 20.56 -22.86
N MET A 1045 -18.68 19.44 -23.23
CA MET A 1045 -18.56 18.83 -24.57
C MET A 1045 -19.10 19.74 -25.69
N CYS A 1046 -20.33 20.26 -25.53
CA CYS A 1046 -20.97 21.11 -26.53
C CYS A 1046 -20.30 22.48 -26.62
N GLY A 1047 -19.93 23.09 -25.49
CA GLY A 1047 -19.17 24.34 -25.42
C GLY A 1047 -17.80 24.24 -26.08
N ALA A 1048 -17.09 23.12 -25.89
CA ALA A 1048 -15.84 22.83 -26.60
C ALA A 1048 -16.06 22.67 -28.12
N ALA A 1049 -17.08 21.92 -28.54
CA ALA A 1049 -17.39 21.74 -29.96
C ALA A 1049 -17.79 23.06 -30.64
N LEU A 1050 -18.58 23.90 -29.96
CA LEU A 1050 -18.97 25.24 -30.40
C LEU A 1050 -17.77 26.17 -30.54
N ARG A 1051 -16.79 26.10 -29.62
CA ARG A 1051 -15.53 26.86 -29.73
C ARG A 1051 -14.65 26.37 -30.88
N GLN A 1052 -14.50 25.05 -31.00
CA GLN A 1052 -13.73 24.43 -32.08
C GLN A 1052 -14.32 24.80 -33.45
N ILE A 1053 -15.63 24.67 -33.65
CA ILE A 1053 -16.27 24.96 -34.95
C ILE A 1053 -16.41 26.46 -35.25
N GLY A 1054 -16.21 27.32 -34.25
CA GLY A 1054 -16.26 28.78 -34.40
C GLY A 1054 -17.67 29.34 -34.50
N ILE A 1055 -18.52 29.08 -33.50
CA ILE A 1055 -19.80 29.79 -33.33
C ILE A 1055 -19.56 31.30 -33.09
N GLY A 1056 -20.44 32.15 -33.60
CA GLY A 1056 -20.37 33.60 -33.34
C GLY A 1056 -20.83 33.98 -31.93
N ARG A 1057 -22.00 33.47 -31.50
CA ARG A 1057 -22.63 33.81 -30.21
C ARG A 1057 -23.49 32.67 -29.67
N VAL A 1058 -23.60 32.57 -28.34
CA VAL A 1058 -24.53 31.67 -27.63
C VAL A 1058 -25.41 32.48 -26.67
N VAL A 1059 -26.71 32.21 -26.71
CA VAL A 1059 -27.71 32.76 -25.79
C VAL A 1059 -28.40 31.58 -25.13
N PHE A 1060 -28.47 31.58 -23.80
CA PHE A 1060 -29.12 30.49 -23.07
C PHE A 1060 -30.08 30.93 -21.97
N GLY A 1061 -31.02 30.04 -21.64
CA GLY A 1061 -32.01 30.27 -20.58
C GLY A 1061 -31.41 30.09 -19.19
N ALA A 1062 -31.15 28.85 -18.80
CA ALA A 1062 -30.67 28.50 -17.45
C ALA A 1062 -29.27 27.89 -17.46
N GLY A 1063 -28.45 28.25 -16.47
CA GLY A 1063 -27.11 27.68 -16.28
C GLY A 1063 -27.14 26.20 -15.93
N ASN A 1064 -26.08 25.51 -16.32
CA ASN A 1064 -25.91 24.07 -16.14
C ASN A 1064 -24.99 23.82 -14.93
N GLU A 1065 -25.55 23.88 -13.72
CA GLU A 1065 -24.87 23.74 -12.40
C GLU A 1065 -24.06 22.43 -12.20
N ARG A 1066 -23.98 21.53 -13.20
CA ARG A 1066 -23.27 20.25 -13.11
C ARG A 1066 -22.26 20.02 -14.24
N PHE A 1067 -22.51 20.56 -15.43
CA PHE A 1067 -21.71 20.26 -16.61
C PHE A 1067 -21.47 21.48 -17.51
N GLY A 1068 -21.85 22.70 -17.12
CA GLY A 1068 -21.82 23.90 -17.96
C GLY A 1068 -20.43 24.30 -18.46
N GLY A 1069 -20.32 24.46 -19.79
CA GLY A 1069 -19.10 24.85 -20.50
C GLY A 1069 -18.99 26.35 -20.82
N ASN A 1070 -19.98 27.16 -20.43
CA ASN A 1070 -20.03 28.60 -20.72
C ASN A 1070 -20.07 29.42 -19.41
N GLY A 1071 -19.45 28.88 -18.36
CA GLY A 1071 -19.16 29.55 -17.09
C GLY A 1071 -19.85 29.01 -15.83
N SER A 1072 -20.92 28.20 -15.89
CA SER A 1072 -21.51 27.68 -14.63
C SER A 1072 -20.66 26.60 -13.95
N VAL A 1073 -19.75 25.95 -14.69
CA VAL A 1073 -18.77 25.01 -14.14
C VAL A 1073 -17.39 25.26 -14.72
N LEU A 1074 -17.29 25.49 -16.03
CA LEU A 1074 -16.04 25.82 -16.72
C LEU A 1074 -16.28 26.90 -17.79
N GLY A 1075 -15.32 27.81 -17.97
CA GLY A 1075 -15.41 28.94 -18.90
C GLY A 1075 -14.86 28.68 -20.29
N LEU A 1076 -15.25 27.59 -20.95
CA LEU A 1076 -14.64 27.23 -22.24
C LEU A 1076 -14.89 28.27 -23.34
N HIS A 1077 -15.93 29.08 -23.24
CA HIS A 1077 -16.24 30.10 -24.25
C HIS A 1077 -15.23 31.26 -24.31
N ASP A 1078 -14.58 31.62 -23.19
CA ASP A 1078 -13.77 32.83 -23.03
C ASP A 1078 -12.39 32.56 -22.41
N ASP A 1079 -12.07 31.30 -22.04
CA ASP A 1079 -10.73 30.93 -21.53
C ASP A 1079 -9.61 31.17 -22.56
N ASP A 1080 -8.78 32.19 -22.31
CA ASP A 1080 -7.63 32.55 -23.15
C ASP A 1080 -6.52 31.47 -23.18
N ALA A 1081 -6.51 30.50 -22.24
CA ALA A 1081 -5.55 29.40 -22.26
C ALA A 1081 -5.75 28.45 -23.46
N ILE A 1082 -6.95 28.41 -24.03
CA ILE A 1082 -7.30 27.57 -25.18
C ILE A 1082 -6.89 28.29 -26.49
N VAL A 1083 -5.58 28.46 -26.67
CA VAL A 1083 -4.97 29.17 -27.82
C VAL A 1083 -5.18 28.48 -29.19
N SER A 1084 -5.69 27.25 -29.20
CA SER A 1084 -5.98 26.48 -30.44
C SER A 1084 -7.31 26.82 -31.09
N SER A 1085 -8.19 27.62 -30.46
CA SER A 1085 -9.45 28.10 -31.05
C SER A 1085 -9.88 29.41 -30.36
N PRO A 1086 -10.20 30.48 -31.12
CA PRO A 1086 -10.76 31.71 -30.55
C PRO A 1086 -12.00 31.48 -29.68
N GLY A 1087 -12.19 32.33 -28.66
CA GLY A 1087 -13.42 32.34 -27.86
C GLY A 1087 -14.64 32.93 -28.59
N TYR A 1088 -15.82 32.88 -27.95
CA TYR A 1088 -17.09 33.37 -28.50
C TYR A 1088 -17.98 34.02 -27.42
N ASP A 1089 -18.88 34.94 -27.82
CA ASP A 1089 -19.80 35.62 -26.89
C ASP A 1089 -20.84 34.64 -26.33
N SER A 1090 -21.02 34.61 -25.00
CA SER A 1090 -22.08 33.80 -24.37
C SER A 1090 -22.81 34.58 -23.28
N VAL A 1091 -24.14 34.55 -23.32
CA VAL A 1091 -25.00 35.20 -22.32
C VAL A 1091 -26.14 34.29 -21.86
N GLY A 1092 -26.46 34.35 -20.57
CA GLY A 1092 -27.52 33.56 -19.93
C GLY A 1092 -28.74 34.40 -19.53
N GLY A 1093 -29.81 33.73 -19.08
CA GLY A 1093 -30.96 34.34 -18.39
C GLY A 1093 -32.25 34.45 -19.21
N TYR A 1094 -32.22 34.17 -20.52
CA TYR A 1094 -33.36 34.41 -21.41
C TYR A 1094 -34.44 33.33 -21.27
N LEU A 1095 -35.59 33.69 -20.69
CA LEU A 1095 -36.66 32.73 -20.33
C LEU A 1095 -36.14 31.60 -19.39
N ARG A 1096 -35.28 32.01 -18.45
CA ARG A 1096 -34.60 31.15 -17.48
C ARG A 1096 -35.57 30.32 -16.64
N ASP A 1097 -36.66 30.93 -16.20
CA ASP A 1097 -37.55 30.32 -15.23
C ASP A 1097 -38.46 29.27 -15.89
N GLU A 1098 -38.86 29.49 -17.14
CA GLU A 1098 -39.48 28.50 -18.01
C GLU A 1098 -38.54 27.31 -18.30
N ALA A 1099 -37.27 27.58 -18.63
CA ALA A 1099 -36.27 26.54 -18.85
C ALA A 1099 -36.02 25.67 -17.61
N ILE A 1100 -35.90 26.29 -16.43
CA ILE A 1100 -35.82 25.59 -15.13
C ILE A 1100 -37.09 24.78 -14.88
N MET A 1101 -38.28 25.31 -15.21
CA MET A 1101 -39.54 24.61 -14.99
C MET A 1101 -39.67 23.34 -15.83
N MET A 1102 -39.30 23.37 -17.12
CA MET A 1102 -39.28 22.16 -17.96
C MET A 1102 -38.32 21.11 -17.41
N LEU A 1103 -37.08 21.49 -17.05
CA LEU A 1103 -36.09 20.58 -16.49
C LEU A 1103 -36.57 19.97 -15.15
N ARG A 1104 -37.29 20.74 -14.33
CA ARG A 1104 -37.93 20.25 -13.09
C ARG A 1104 -39.13 19.34 -13.36
N ARG A 1105 -39.96 19.60 -14.38
CA ARG A 1105 -41.03 18.69 -14.83
C ARG A 1105 -40.43 17.32 -15.18
N PHE A 1106 -39.37 17.29 -15.99
CA PHE A 1106 -38.65 16.05 -16.34
C PHE A 1106 -38.13 15.29 -15.11
N TYR A 1107 -37.44 15.94 -14.18
CA TYR A 1107 -36.93 15.24 -12.99
C TYR A 1107 -37.99 14.81 -11.95
N VAL A 1108 -39.27 15.14 -12.18
CA VAL A 1108 -40.40 14.61 -11.40
C VAL A 1108 -41.08 13.42 -12.09
N THR A 1109 -40.91 13.22 -13.41
CA THR A 1109 -41.39 12.00 -14.09
C THR A 1109 -40.52 10.77 -13.75
N GLU A 1110 -41.05 9.58 -14.04
CA GLU A 1110 -40.30 8.33 -13.91
C GLU A 1110 -39.78 7.88 -15.27
N ASN A 1111 -38.45 7.89 -15.45
CA ASN A 1111 -37.81 7.22 -16.59
C ASN A 1111 -38.12 5.72 -16.53
N THR A 1112 -38.95 5.24 -17.45
CA THR A 1112 -39.43 3.85 -17.55
C THR A 1112 -38.35 2.86 -17.98
N ASN A 1113 -37.25 3.35 -18.55
CA ASN A 1113 -36.14 2.55 -19.05
C ASN A 1113 -35.03 2.38 -17.99
N ALA A 1114 -35.14 3.06 -16.84
CA ALA A 1114 -34.25 2.87 -15.70
C ALA A 1114 -34.69 1.67 -14.83
N PRO A 1115 -33.77 0.92 -14.20
CA PRO A 1115 -34.11 -0.14 -13.24
C PRO A 1115 -35.00 0.40 -12.11
N LYS A 1116 -36.12 -0.28 -11.82
CA LYS A 1116 -37.18 0.20 -10.91
C LYS A 1116 -36.62 0.68 -9.56
N PRO A 1117 -36.57 2.00 -9.30
CA PRO A 1117 -36.00 2.53 -8.05
C PRO A 1117 -36.96 2.35 -6.87
N GLN A 1118 -36.45 2.63 -5.66
CA GLN A 1118 -37.32 2.76 -4.49
C GLN A 1118 -38.39 3.85 -4.70
N ASN A 1119 -39.60 3.57 -4.21
CA ASN A 1119 -40.85 4.26 -4.52
C ASN A 1119 -40.75 5.80 -4.48
N LYS A 1120 -40.83 6.46 -5.65
CA LYS A 1120 -40.65 7.92 -5.81
C LYS A 1120 -41.91 8.77 -5.56
N SER A 1121 -43.03 8.16 -5.14
CA SER A 1121 -44.38 8.76 -5.01
C SER A 1121 -44.57 9.94 -4.02
N ARG A 1122 -43.49 10.65 -3.67
CA ARG A 1122 -43.48 11.85 -2.81
C ARG A 1122 -42.70 13.04 -3.38
N ARG A 1123 -42.25 13.00 -4.64
CA ARG A 1123 -41.64 14.17 -5.31
C ARG A 1123 -42.69 15.23 -5.64
N VAL A 1124 -42.80 16.26 -4.80
CA VAL A 1124 -43.53 17.50 -5.12
C VAL A 1124 -42.67 18.34 -6.07
N LEU A 1125 -43.26 18.84 -7.14
CA LEU A 1125 -42.62 19.80 -8.05
C LEU A 1125 -42.39 21.13 -7.30
N LYS A 1126 -41.13 21.45 -7.00
CA LYS A 1126 -40.76 22.76 -6.43
C LYS A 1126 -40.99 23.85 -7.49
N THR A 1127 -41.85 24.81 -7.22
CA THR A 1127 -42.10 25.97 -8.10
C THR A 1127 -41.21 27.18 -7.79
N GLU A 1128 -40.59 27.23 -6.61
CA GLU A 1128 -39.70 28.32 -6.20
C GLU A 1128 -38.37 28.30 -6.97
N ILE A 1129 -38.05 29.41 -7.64
CA ILE A 1129 -36.80 29.56 -8.39
C ILE A 1129 -35.99 30.68 -7.72
N HIS A 1130 -34.73 30.40 -7.38
CA HIS A 1130 -33.83 31.37 -6.78
C HIS A 1130 -33.16 32.24 -7.86
N ALA A 1131 -32.59 33.38 -7.46
CA ALA A 1131 -31.80 34.25 -8.34
C ALA A 1131 -30.57 33.52 -8.93
N PRO A 1132 -30.02 33.99 -10.07
CA PRO A 1132 -28.78 33.43 -10.62
C PRO A 1132 -27.64 33.40 -9.59
N GLY A 1133 -26.82 32.34 -9.64
CA GLY A 1133 -25.72 32.12 -8.70
C GLY A 1133 -26.10 31.47 -7.35
N ILE A 1134 -27.40 31.36 -7.02
CA ILE A 1134 -27.86 30.60 -5.85
C ILE A 1134 -28.22 29.19 -6.29
N SER A 1135 -27.45 28.18 -5.85
CA SER A 1135 -27.67 26.78 -6.25
C SER A 1135 -29.08 26.29 -5.96
N MET A 1136 -29.66 25.55 -6.90
CA MET A 1136 -30.95 24.88 -6.73
C MET A 1136 -30.97 23.78 -5.64
N HIS A 1137 -29.83 23.47 -5.02
CA HIS A 1137 -29.70 22.56 -3.87
C HIS A 1137 -29.31 23.27 -2.56
N GLY A 1138 -29.68 24.54 -2.38
CA GLY A 1138 -29.46 25.30 -1.15
C GLY A 1138 -30.19 24.78 0.11
N PRO A 1139 -29.78 25.20 1.33
CA PRO A 1139 -30.37 24.72 2.58
C PRO A 1139 -31.80 25.22 2.79
N GLY A 1140 -32.65 24.37 3.38
CA GLY A 1140 -34.03 24.76 3.72
C GLY A 1140 -34.08 25.80 4.84
N ILE A 1141 -34.86 26.86 4.65
CA ILE A 1141 -35.17 27.85 5.68
C ILE A 1141 -35.94 27.16 6.83
N PRO A 1142 -35.55 27.34 8.11
CA PRO A 1142 -36.30 26.80 9.23
C PRO A 1142 -37.61 27.58 9.44
N LEU A 1143 -38.74 26.87 9.45
CA LEU A 1143 -39.98 27.34 10.05
C LEU A 1143 -40.03 26.88 11.50
N GLU A 1144 -40.44 27.77 12.40
CA GLU A 1144 -40.50 27.51 13.84
C GLU A 1144 -41.73 26.68 14.24
N ASN A 1145 -41.62 26.01 15.40
CA ASN A 1145 -42.69 25.33 16.13
C ASN A 1145 -43.37 24.13 15.46
N GLU A 1146 -43.04 22.91 15.93
CA GLU A 1146 -43.90 22.25 16.93
C GLU A 1146 -43.16 21.10 17.65
N GLN A 1147 -43.62 20.75 18.86
CA GLN A 1147 -42.96 19.77 19.74
C GLN A 1147 -43.54 18.36 19.59
N SER A 1148 -42.76 17.39 19.11
CA SER A 1148 -42.92 15.98 19.51
C SER A 1148 -41.66 15.15 19.24
N VAL A 1149 -41.35 14.21 20.13
CA VAL A 1149 -40.07 13.48 20.15
C VAL A 1149 -40.15 12.18 19.33
N ARG A 1150 -39.35 12.10 18.25
CA ARG A 1150 -38.75 10.85 17.76
C ARG A 1150 -37.35 11.14 17.22
N PHE A 1151 -36.34 10.45 17.76
CA PHE A 1151 -34.96 10.56 17.28
C PHE A 1151 -34.83 9.95 15.88
N ALA A 1152 -34.44 10.77 14.91
CA ALA A 1152 -34.01 10.34 13.59
C ALA A 1152 -32.52 10.68 13.44
N GLN A 1153 -31.67 9.65 13.35
CA GLN A 1153 -30.22 9.83 13.17
C GLN A 1153 -29.95 10.58 11.85
N ARG A 1154 -29.44 11.80 11.94
CA ARG A 1154 -28.82 12.46 10.79
C ARG A 1154 -27.52 11.72 10.49
N ARG A 1155 -27.40 11.11 9.30
CA ARG A 1155 -26.09 10.70 8.79
C ARG A 1155 -25.29 11.97 8.50
N GLY A 1156 -24.27 12.23 9.31
CA GLY A 1156 -23.24 13.23 9.00
C GLY A 1156 -22.42 12.81 7.78
N SER A 1157 -21.53 13.69 7.33
CA SER A 1157 -20.63 13.40 6.20
C SER A 1157 -19.60 12.33 6.58
N GLN A 1158 -19.92 11.06 6.29
CA GLN A 1158 -18.99 9.95 6.49
C GLN A 1158 -17.91 9.98 5.39
N ASN A 1159 -16.78 10.62 5.71
CA ASN A 1159 -15.52 10.30 5.06
C ASN A 1159 -15.15 8.87 5.51
N PRO A 1160 -14.90 7.90 4.60
CA PRO A 1160 -14.84 6.48 4.96
C PRO A 1160 -13.65 6.07 5.83
N THR A 1161 -12.68 6.96 6.04
CA THR A 1161 -11.43 6.73 6.79
C THR A 1161 -11.46 7.28 8.23
N GLN A 1162 -12.58 7.13 8.95
CA GLN A 1162 -12.58 7.40 10.40
C GLN A 1162 -11.71 6.36 11.13
N GLY A 1163 -10.51 6.79 11.58
CA GLY A 1163 -9.71 6.05 12.55
C GLY A 1163 -8.46 5.33 12.05
N GLN A 1164 -8.06 5.43 10.77
CA GLN A 1164 -6.85 4.76 10.26
C GLN A 1164 -6.03 5.60 9.28
N ALA A 1165 -4.71 5.48 9.41
CA ALA A 1165 -3.76 6.11 8.51
C ALA A 1165 -3.74 5.41 7.14
N ALA A 1166 -3.56 6.18 6.05
CA ALA A 1166 -3.56 5.65 4.70
C ALA A 1166 -2.50 4.53 4.47
N PRO A 1167 -2.75 3.54 3.60
CA PRO A 1167 -1.79 2.46 3.29
C PRO A 1167 -0.43 2.91 2.72
N SER A 1168 -0.28 4.18 2.32
CA SER A 1168 0.98 4.81 1.93
C SER A 1168 1.77 5.44 3.09
N SER A 1169 1.15 5.63 4.27
CA SER A 1169 1.71 6.38 5.39
C SER A 1169 2.91 5.69 6.05
N ASN A 1170 3.87 6.51 6.49
CA ASN A 1170 5.01 6.08 7.32
C ASN A 1170 4.65 6.20 8.81
N VAL A 1171 3.93 5.20 9.31
CA VAL A 1171 3.49 5.02 10.70
C VAL A 1171 3.65 3.54 11.08
N GLY A 1172 3.36 3.14 12.32
CA GLY A 1172 3.28 1.72 12.70
C GLY A 1172 4.57 0.92 12.52
N PHE A 1173 5.74 1.56 12.64
CA PHE A 1173 7.07 0.99 12.46
C PHE A 1173 7.38 0.44 11.06
N ARG A 1174 6.65 0.88 10.03
CA ARG A 1174 6.93 0.54 8.62
C ARG A 1174 8.34 0.95 8.20
N ASN A 1175 8.83 2.08 8.71
CA ASN A 1175 10.25 2.40 8.81
C ASN A 1175 10.55 2.84 10.25
N TRP A 1176 11.77 2.59 10.73
CA TRP A 1176 12.26 3.06 12.04
C TRP A 1176 12.94 4.45 11.95
N HIS A 1177 12.48 5.27 11.02
CA HIS A 1177 12.99 6.60 10.73
C HIS A 1177 11.97 7.38 9.87
N PRO A 1178 12.08 8.72 9.80
CA PRO A 1178 11.38 9.51 8.81
C PRO A 1178 11.74 9.11 7.37
N VAL A 1179 10.83 9.35 6.43
CA VAL A 1179 11.05 9.22 4.99
C VAL A 1179 10.66 10.54 4.30
N PRO A 1180 11.03 10.79 3.03
CA PRO A 1180 10.60 12.01 2.35
C PRO A 1180 9.09 12.12 2.31
N ALA A 1181 8.57 13.30 2.62
CA ALA A 1181 7.14 13.56 2.54
C ALA A 1181 6.63 13.46 1.09
N SER A 1182 5.37 13.09 0.91
CA SER A 1182 4.74 12.92 -0.40
C SER A 1182 3.37 13.59 -0.47
N LEU A 1183 3.03 14.05 -1.67
CA LEU A 1183 1.70 14.56 -2.01
C LEU A 1183 0.84 13.44 -2.60
N PRO A 1184 -0.50 13.58 -2.58
CA PRO A 1184 -1.38 12.69 -3.31
C PRO A 1184 -1.03 12.62 -4.80
N ARG A 1185 -1.20 11.44 -5.39
CA ARG A 1185 -0.96 11.19 -6.82
C ARG A 1185 -1.85 10.08 -7.33
N TYR A 1186 -2.12 10.09 -8.63
CA TYR A 1186 -2.70 8.93 -9.31
C TYR A 1186 -1.63 7.87 -9.58
N ASP A 1187 -2.02 6.61 -9.44
CA ASP A 1187 -1.28 5.43 -9.86
C ASP A 1187 -1.53 5.12 -11.35
N SER A 1188 -0.86 4.11 -11.92
CA SER A 1188 -0.91 3.80 -13.36
C SER A 1188 -2.30 3.37 -13.89
N ASP A 1189 -3.21 3.01 -13.00
CA ASP A 1189 -4.61 2.63 -13.29
C ASP A 1189 -5.61 3.77 -13.03
N GLY A 1190 -5.16 4.92 -12.55
CA GLY A 1190 -6.01 6.03 -12.11
C GLY A 1190 -6.47 5.96 -10.65
N THR A 1191 -6.02 4.98 -9.87
CA THR A 1191 -6.29 4.91 -8.42
C THR A 1191 -5.56 6.03 -7.68
N LEU A 1192 -6.25 6.74 -6.79
CA LEU A 1192 -5.66 7.82 -6.00
C LEU A 1192 -4.91 7.26 -4.77
N LEU A 1193 -3.61 7.54 -4.73
CA LEU A 1193 -2.71 7.29 -3.60
C LEU A 1193 -2.63 8.54 -2.73
N SER A 1194 -3.02 8.43 -1.45
CA SER A 1194 -2.88 9.51 -0.48
C SER A 1194 -1.41 9.87 -0.22
N GLY A 1195 -1.13 11.16 -0.06
CA GLY A 1195 0.18 11.64 0.41
C GLY A 1195 0.40 11.40 1.91
N HIS A 1196 1.62 11.63 2.38
CA HIS A 1196 1.99 11.52 3.80
C HIS A 1196 3.07 12.55 4.19
N ASN A 1197 3.08 12.97 5.45
CA ASN A 1197 4.04 13.95 5.98
C ASN A 1197 5.47 13.42 6.18
N GLY A 1198 5.70 12.11 5.99
CA GLY A 1198 7.01 11.46 6.13
C GLY A 1198 7.19 10.68 7.45
N GLY A 1199 6.20 10.70 8.34
CA GLY A 1199 6.24 10.00 9.63
C GLY A 1199 6.75 10.89 10.76
N VAL A 1200 6.12 12.05 10.93
CA VAL A 1200 6.32 12.98 12.05
C VAL A 1200 4.98 13.52 12.56
N TRP A 1201 4.90 13.85 13.84
CA TRP A 1201 3.88 14.80 14.32
C TRP A 1201 4.08 16.16 13.64
N GLU A 1202 3.01 16.93 13.45
CA GLU A 1202 3.11 18.28 12.88
C GLU A 1202 2.71 19.35 13.92
N TRP A 1203 3.64 20.24 14.24
CA TRP A 1203 3.45 21.33 15.20
C TRP A 1203 2.46 22.38 14.69
N THR A 1204 1.59 22.82 15.59
CA THR A 1204 0.71 23.99 15.38
C THR A 1204 1.22 25.21 16.15
N GLY A 1205 0.75 26.39 15.76
CA GLY A 1205 0.83 27.62 16.57
C GLY A 1205 -0.32 27.78 17.58
N SER A 1206 -1.07 26.70 17.86
CA SER A 1206 -2.17 26.72 18.83
C SER A 1206 -1.71 26.18 20.17
N VAL A 1207 -1.74 27.05 21.19
CA VAL A 1207 -1.57 26.68 22.60
C VAL A 1207 -2.59 25.59 22.99
N PHE A 1208 -2.15 24.62 23.78
CA PHE A 1208 -3.02 23.64 24.41
C PHE A 1208 -3.69 24.27 25.64
N ALA A 1209 -4.94 24.68 25.49
CA ALA A 1209 -5.68 25.45 26.49
C ALA A 1209 -7.14 24.98 26.62
N LYS A 1210 -7.75 25.26 27.77
CA LYS A 1210 -9.16 24.94 28.06
C LYS A 1210 -10.09 25.66 27.08
N TYR A 1211 -11.09 24.94 26.58
CA TYR A 1211 -12.08 25.44 25.62
C TYR A 1211 -13.52 25.27 26.14
N GLU A 1212 -14.47 25.92 25.48
CA GLU A 1212 -15.89 25.87 25.88
C GLU A 1212 -16.44 24.43 25.82
N GLY A 1213 -17.15 24.02 26.87
CA GLY A 1213 -17.68 22.67 27.02
C GLY A 1213 -16.68 21.60 27.48
N PHE A 1214 -15.38 21.89 27.59
CA PHE A 1214 -14.39 20.94 28.11
C PHE A 1214 -14.69 20.54 29.57
N HIS A 1215 -14.57 19.25 29.84
CA HIS A 1215 -14.73 18.64 31.16
C HIS A 1215 -13.62 17.60 31.38
N ASP A 1216 -13.10 17.54 32.60
CA ASP A 1216 -12.01 16.64 32.98
C ASP A 1216 -12.51 15.17 33.02
N SER A 1217 -11.69 14.21 32.58
CA SER A 1217 -12.06 12.79 32.51
C SER A 1217 -12.52 12.21 33.85
N ALA A 1218 -13.62 11.46 33.85
CA ALA A 1218 -14.08 10.68 35.00
C ALA A 1218 -13.41 9.30 35.15
N LEU A 1219 -12.50 8.90 34.26
CA LEU A 1219 -11.59 7.76 34.44
C LEU A 1219 -10.19 8.19 34.90
N TYR A 1220 -9.64 9.27 34.34
CA TYR A 1220 -8.29 9.75 34.63
C TYR A 1220 -8.25 11.29 34.71
N PRO A 1221 -8.78 11.89 35.80
CA PRO A 1221 -8.72 13.33 36.02
C PRO A 1221 -7.26 13.81 36.04
N GLY A 1222 -7.00 14.99 35.49
CA GLY A 1222 -5.65 15.56 35.40
C GLY A 1222 -5.03 15.46 34.01
N TYR A 1223 -5.42 14.48 33.19
CA TYR A 1223 -4.75 14.16 31.92
C TYR A 1223 -4.49 15.38 31.02
N SER A 1224 -5.53 16.16 30.74
CA SER A 1224 -5.39 17.41 29.96
C SER A 1224 -5.35 18.67 30.82
N SER A 1225 -6.08 18.69 31.95
CA SER A 1225 -6.28 19.89 32.76
C SER A 1225 -4.99 20.49 33.29
N ASP A 1226 -4.03 19.64 33.67
CA ASP A 1226 -2.78 20.04 34.32
C ASP A 1226 -1.81 20.71 33.33
N PHE A 1227 -2.02 20.50 32.02
CA PHE A 1227 -1.14 21.00 30.95
C PHE A 1227 -1.71 22.23 30.22
N PHE A 1228 -2.82 22.79 30.69
CA PHE A 1228 -3.37 24.09 30.22
C PHE A 1228 -2.58 25.27 30.82
N ASP A 1229 -1.26 25.31 30.57
CA ASP A 1229 -0.29 26.17 31.27
C ASP A 1229 0.35 27.28 30.39
N ASP A 1230 -0.20 27.53 29.22
CA ASP A 1230 0.33 28.41 28.15
C ASP A 1230 1.74 28.04 27.61
N LYS A 1231 2.39 26.97 28.10
CA LYS A 1231 3.67 26.46 27.57
C LYS A 1231 3.46 25.37 26.52
N HIS A 1232 2.43 24.55 26.67
CA HIS A 1232 2.11 23.45 25.76
C HIS A 1232 1.45 23.94 24.47
N SER A 1233 1.84 23.36 23.33
CA SER A 1233 1.17 23.57 22.03
C SER A 1233 0.69 22.24 21.46
N VAL A 1234 -0.40 22.30 20.68
CA VAL A 1234 -0.99 21.15 20.00
C VAL A 1234 -0.09 20.68 18.85
N VAL A 1235 0.05 19.36 18.71
CA VAL A 1235 0.61 18.69 17.54
C VAL A 1235 -0.38 17.65 16.99
N LEU A 1236 -0.44 17.50 15.67
CA LEU A 1236 -1.41 16.62 15.00
C LEU A 1236 -0.71 15.57 14.12
N GLY A 1237 -1.42 14.48 13.81
CA GLY A 1237 -0.94 13.41 12.91
C GLY A 1237 -0.35 12.22 13.66
N GLY A 1238 0.89 11.86 13.35
CA GLY A 1238 1.60 10.74 13.97
C GLY A 1238 2.98 10.54 13.36
N SER A 1239 3.92 10.05 14.16
CA SER A 1239 5.27 9.71 13.69
C SER A 1239 5.36 8.29 13.13
N PHE A 1240 6.53 7.94 12.59
CA PHE A 1240 6.82 6.57 12.13
C PHE A 1240 6.66 5.48 13.21
N ALA A 1241 6.69 5.86 14.49
CA ALA A 1241 6.52 4.96 15.64
C ALA A 1241 5.10 5.02 16.27
N THR A 1242 4.24 5.96 15.86
CA THR A 1242 2.85 6.02 16.32
C THR A 1242 2.02 4.91 15.68
N ALA A 1243 1.12 4.25 16.43
CA ALA A 1243 0.24 3.23 15.88
C ALA A 1243 -0.77 3.80 14.85
N PRO A 1244 -1.15 3.04 13.81
CA PRO A 1244 -2.01 3.55 12.73
C PRO A 1244 -3.43 3.96 13.16
N SER A 1245 -3.95 3.34 14.23
CA SER A 1245 -5.23 3.65 14.87
C SER A 1245 -5.22 4.98 15.63
N ILE A 1246 -4.05 5.44 16.08
CA ILE A 1246 -3.87 6.74 16.73
C ILE A 1246 -3.57 7.80 15.67
N ALA A 1247 -2.59 7.52 14.80
CA ALA A 1247 -2.17 8.45 13.73
C ALA A 1247 -3.26 8.74 12.70
N GLY A 1248 -4.24 7.84 12.57
CA GLY A 1248 -5.44 8.00 11.74
C GLY A 1248 -6.69 8.50 12.47
N ARG A 1249 -6.67 8.62 13.81
CA ARG A 1249 -7.83 9.13 14.56
C ARG A 1249 -7.95 10.63 14.37
N ARG A 1250 -8.97 11.05 13.60
CA ARG A 1250 -9.24 12.45 13.25
C ARG A 1250 -9.36 13.37 14.46
N THR A 1251 -9.85 12.85 15.58
CA THR A 1251 -10.10 13.59 16.82
C THR A 1251 -8.88 13.74 17.72
N PHE A 1252 -7.83 12.92 17.54
CA PHE A 1252 -6.74 12.82 18.51
C PHE A 1252 -5.90 14.10 18.57
N VAL A 1253 -5.68 14.59 19.79
CA VAL A 1253 -4.91 15.80 20.10
C VAL A 1253 -3.73 15.42 21.00
N ASN A 1254 -2.53 15.44 20.43
CA ASN A 1254 -1.29 15.31 21.18
C ASN A 1254 -0.72 16.71 21.49
N TYR A 1255 0.08 16.84 22.55
CA TYR A 1255 0.56 18.13 23.06
C TYR A 1255 1.92 17.99 23.74
N TYR A 1256 2.79 18.98 23.52
CA TYR A 1256 4.13 19.04 24.11
C TYR A 1256 4.45 20.50 24.48
N GLN A 1257 5.29 20.71 25.50
CA GLN A 1257 5.86 22.03 25.75
C GLN A 1257 6.54 22.56 24.48
N THR A 1258 6.23 23.80 24.08
CA THR A 1258 6.61 24.35 22.77
C THR A 1258 8.14 24.43 22.55
N ALA A 1259 8.91 24.49 23.64
CA ALA A 1259 10.38 24.48 23.62
C ALA A 1259 11.01 23.08 23.72
N TYR A 1260 10.23 22.01 23.88
CA TYR A 1260 10.75 20.65 24.09
C TYR A 1260 11.47 20.12 22.83
N PRO A 1261 12.76 19.76 22.91
CA PRO A 1261 13.55 19.41 21.73
C PRO A 1261 13.52 17.91 21.37
N TYR A 1262 12.99 17.05 22.25
CA TYR A 1262 13.07 15.59 22.13
C TYR A 1262 11.74 14.97 21.69
N VAL A 1263 11.35 15.20 20.43
CA VAL A 1263 10.09 14.70 19.87
C VAL A 1263 10.24 14.39 18.37
N PHE A 1264 9.53 13.39 17.85
CA PHE A 1264 9.44 13.11 16.42
C PHE A 1264 8.42 14.03 15.71
N ALA A 1265 8.58 15.36 15.89
CA ALA A 1265 7.68 16.37 15.34
C ALA A 1265 8.41 17.30 14.35
N GLY A 1266 7.79 17.52 13.19
CA GLY A 1266 8.13 18.54 12.20
C GLY A 1266 7.00 19.56 12.07
N GLY A 1267 6.87 20.22 10.92
CA GLY A 1267 5.77 21.17 10.69
C GLY A 1267 5.84 21.88 9.35
N ARG A 1268 4.90 22.80 9.14
CA ARG A 1268 4.71 23.59 7.91
C ARG A 1268 4.75 25.08 8.22
N VAL A 1269 4.94 25.88 7.17
CA VAL A 1269 4.69 27.33 7.21
C VAL A 1269 3.28 27.58 6.66
N ALA A 1270 2.54 28.43 7.35
CA ALA A 1270 1.29 29.02 6.90
C ALA A 1270 1.43 30.54 6.82
N TRP A 1271 0.65 31.15 5.93
CA TRP A 1271 0.57 32.59 5.72
C TRP A 1271 -0.90 33.00 5.71
N ASP A 1272 -1.25 34.05 6.45
CA ASP A 1272 -2.53 34.73 6.30
C ASP A 1272 -2.61 35.35 4.90
N ASN A 1273 -3.78 35.24 4.24
CA ASN A 1273 -4.04 35.77 2.90
C ASN A 1273 -4.77 37.13 2.95
#